data_AF-A0A5N6Q0E9-F1
#
_entry.id   AF-A0A5N6Q0E9-F1
#
_cell.length_a   1.000
_cell.length_b   1.000
_cell.length_c   1.000
_cell.angle_alpha   90.00
_cell.angle_beta   90.00
_cell.angle_gamma   90.00
#
_symmetry.space_group_name_H-M   'P 1'
#
loop_
_entity.id
_entity.type
_entity.pdbx_description
1 polymer ?
#
loop_
_entity_poly.entity_id
_entity_poly.type
_entity_poly.pdbx_seq_one_letter_code
_entity_poly.pdbx_strand_id
1 'polypeptide(L)'
;MYCINSDHPQRPDSDQNLRNRQHLTCSQGHTSSLILQTLEGGSICLVCLSNLISNSNSPTVHVSYALNQLSHALSQPVFIQNLLKYHPHFLVSPLVTAISSFEDEPLAKQTIDVISELCSFGDCSICGEFVARVSDRLSSGSLSWSRRQVYMLHCLGVLLDSEKNDPYTYIKDKDALYLNLVTGLQLPSEEIQGEILFVLYKMCLIQHAWLGNINGDVLCGHSSKILHLSLEVLLKTQRDDVRVNCIALLSVLARRGFFENAFENDDEADNFMEITENELEKTPLNFLFAEAIKSPLLSSDFEVQTATLDLIVLYLSCGGVSEKEVQILVEENIADYVFEILRLSGCKKDSIVCSSLQVLDLLSVAEVAFKQRLAIGFTTLVPVLRYVAEVPFHPAQCLSLKLLSECVLNCPGIISSFNIEEISLIMTGMLKKHVDGDANMLPETLTLVCSVLVALMKSPSSLGILSVAKSLEDISRYTITICLSYYGEFSSQMLHSLYLLKEAYEYSFESNPINSDYKGLCNCILDICETKLLPWISMNINEINEDITLGVLELFHSILIQSDYQPKEFVDVLVSSSWFSFSFGCLGLFPTEKMKWRVYFLLSSILDVIIGNESGQYIRDAALHLPSDPIDLMFLLGQKGSHNHEVFCCQSAVLLILYTSSLYDDRLADDRMVLASLEQYILLNSSEILGEFVKPLITEVFINLYSLYRGLAKITYQIPYSQDAENAIFHIVTGIQSETLSTRIHRTSLKWLFQQERICKYISSQILRWCRRCIVYRNQIVICNDIEMAKFKEIAELVASGDNYGAKLVVCLLRELVEENGHEDDIILVLNMVSSVITLFPAASGQLCLNGISLAIQNVYHHHSSSVEIFNSTCQLVFTTLQSVNSELLYDDNDWIKVATELMHYLISTITENGCTQEALLVMGILSLILHHSLHRNLLETSKTILLNTQLISLVNKTIHEACIKGPALYDHDESTQTGKALIFFLMLNYFCLKSVHVVLPGIEDAQSLLHSETRSQQSFYISIHCHDLCRLLHFGSTPVKLISSYCLLELFQRITEQKRKEPEKVKVQQNTNHHIWSIISVLQGLIFHSDIRVATNCALCISRAVDWENQVENDIWYRLITEELVMTLAVSGLSSKSIMIYHKPAVEIAVLMLKMQQVPKWISHVFDDSCISGIIQNLSPGNVTREMVILFRELIRSGLLNSKHIASLNQLFQACRKRVYTEDNKDDDTEDTKKMVVFPDDLGKVYEVLINLISPESSLNEGLLEEIEVFCETLMESE
;
A
#
# COMPACT_ATOMS: atom_id res chain seq x y z
N MET A 1 -67.43 -5.15 56.00
CA MET A 1 -67.77 -5.52 57.40
C MET A 1 -68.13 -4.24 58.14
N TYR A 2 -69.40 -4.12 58.56
CA TYR A 2 -70.02 -3.23 59.57
C TYR A 2 -69.60 -1.74 59.58
N CYS A 3 -70.39 -0.73 59.18
CA CYS A 3 -71.76 -0.29 59.57
C CYS A 3 -72.00 -0.15 61.09
N ILE A 4 -72.46 1.05 61.49
CA ILE A 4 -73.53 1.44 62.46
C ILE A 4 -73.14 2.80 63.09
N ASN A 5 -73.71 3.93 62.65
CA ASN A 5 -74.93 4.63 63.17
C ASN A 5 -74.75 5.13 64.62
N SER A 6 -75.15 6.34 65.03
CA SER A 6 -76.41 7.02 64.72
C SER A 6 -76.43 8.51 65.12
N ASP A 7 -77.21 9.24 64.32
CA ASP A 7 -77.88 10.55 64.46
C ASP A 7 -78.24 11.13 65.85
N HIS A 8 -78.02 12.46 65.98
CA HIS A 8 -78.91 13.56 66.45
C HIS A 8 -79.73 13.47 67.78
N PRO A 9 -80.29 14.59 68.33
CA PRO A 9 -79.96 16.03 68.22
C PRO A 9 -80.10 16.82 69.57
N GLN A 10 -80.00 18.16 69.46
CA GLN A 10 -80.55 19.21 70.35
C GLN A 10 -79.74 19.72 71.56
N ARG A 11 -79.07 20.86 71.31
CA ARG A 11 -79.09 22.16 72.05
C ARG A 11 -80.15 22.28 73.17
N PRO A 12 -79.94 23.13 74.19
CA PRO A 12 -79.49 24.54 74.06
C PRO A 12 -78.54 24.94 75.22
N ASP A 13 -78.00 26.13 75.42
CA ASP A 13 -78.13 27.51 74.94
C ASP A 13 -76.85 28.21 75.45
N SER A 14 -76.17 29.04 74.64
CA SER A 14 -76.25 30.50 74.68
C SER A 14 -75.07 31.14 75.41
N ASP A 15 -74.65 32.27 74.84
CA ASP A 15 -73.78 33.30 75.39
C ASP A 15 -72.27 33.06 75.34
N GLN A 16 -71.65 33.54 74.25
CA GLN A 16 -70.65 34.63 74.36
C GLN A 16 -70.08 35.22 73.07
N ASN A 17 -70.33 34.69 71.86
CA ASN A 17 -69.65 35.22 70.64
C ASN A 17 -70.53 36.05 69.68
N LEU A 18 -71.54 36.76 70.22
CA LEU A 18 -72.40 37.68 69.47
C LEU A 18 -72.11 39.17 69.73
N ARG A 19 -70.89 39.52 70.17
CA ARG A 19 -70.45 40.92 70.35
C ARG A 19 -69.03 41.14 69.82
N ASN A 20 -68.89 41.15 68.50
CA ASN A 20 -67.90 41.97 67.78
C ASN A 20 -68.16 42.04 66.26
N ARG A 21 -69.44 41.93 65.84
CA ARG A 21 -69.90 42.57 64.60
C ARG A 21 -70.35 43.99 64.95
N GLN A 22 -69.43 44.82 65.45
CA GLN A 22 -69.62 46.26 65.29
C GLN A 22 -69.49 46.51 63.79
N HIS A 23 -70.44 47.24 63.23
CA HIS A 23 -70.44 47.66 61.84
C HIS A 23 -69.07 48.30 61.55
N LEU A 24 -68.16 47.53 60.95
CA LEU A 24 -66.94 48.05 60.35
C LEU A 24 -67.40 48.87 59.15
N THR A 25 -67.76 50.11 59.41
CA THR A 25 -67.93 51.14 58.40
C THR A 25 -66.65 51.93 58.39
N CYS A 26 -66.13 52.25 57.20
CA CYS A 26 -65.00 53.17 57.12
C CYS A 26 -65.42 54.55 57.64
N SER A 27 -64.47 55.49 57.75
CA SER A 27 -64.75 56.88 58.16
C SER A 27 -65.77 57.61 57.28
N GLN A 28 -66.09 57.09 56.09
CA GLN A 28 -67.09 57.61 55.15
C GLN A 28 -68.43 56.84 55.19
N GLY A 29 -68.61 55.89 56.12
CA GLY A 29 -69.88 55.18 56.30
C GLY A 29 -70.15 54.02 55.32
N HIS A 30 -69.15 53.59 54.53
CA HIS A 30 -69.34 52.49 53.57
C HIS A 30 -69.60 51.14 54.25
N THR A 31 -70.37 50.27 53.60
CA THR A 31 -70.79 48.97 54.13
C THR A 31 -69.62 48.04 54.42
N SER A 32 -69.71 47.23 55.48
CA SER A 32 -68.66 46.29 55.89
C SER A 32 -68.29 45.25 54.83
N SER A 33 -69.17 44.99 53.86
CA SER A 33 -68.89 44.11 52.73
C SER A 33 -67.78 44.63 51.81
N LEU A 34 -67.52 45.95 51.78
CA LEU A 34 -66.52 46.60 50.92
C LEU A 34 -65.22 46.91 51.67
N ILE A 35 -65.02 46.34 52.86
CA ILE A 35 -63.84 46.53 53.69
C ILE A 35 -63.15 45.17 53.87
N LEU A 36 -61.94 45.05 53.34
CA LEU A 36 -61.12 43.84 53.41
C LEU A 36 -60.04 43.98 54.47
N GLN A 37 -59.90 42.98 55.34
CA GLN A 37 -58.90 42.97 56.42
C GLN A 37 -57.53 42.54 55.88
N THR A 38 -56.49 43.28 56.24
CA THR A 38 -55.09 42.91 55.98
C THR A 38 -54.53 42.12 57.17
N LEU A 39 -53.60 41.20 56.92
CA LEU A 39 -52.97 40.37 57.97
C LEU A 39 -52.16 41.19 58.98
N GLU A 40 -51.77 42.41 58.62
CA GLU A 40 -51.03 43.36 59.47
C GLU A 40 -51.92 44.13 60.47
N GLY A 41 -53.21 43.78 60.56
CA GLY A 41 -54.15 44.36 61.53
C GLY A 41 -54.84 45.65 61.07
N GLY A 42 -54.82 45.94 59.76
CA GLY A 42 -55.52 47.05 59.13
C GLY A 42 -56.69 46.61 58.25
N SER A 43 -57.42 47.56 57.67
CA SER A 43 -58.49 47.25 56.71
C SER A 43 -58.52 48.23 55.54
N ILE A 44 -58.61 47.72 54.31
CA ILE A 44 -58.73 48.50 53.09
C ILE A 44 -60.20 48.61 52.71
N CYS A 45 -60.75 49.83 52.71
CA CYS A 45 -62.07 50.09 52.15
C CYS A 45 -61.95 50.28 50.64
N LEU A 46 -62.52 49.36 49.86
CA LEU A 46 -62.41 49.35 48.40
C LEU A 46 -62.99 50.62 47.77
N VAL A 47 -64.07 51.19 48.31
CA VAL A 47 -64.67 52.44 47.81
C VAL A 47 -63.77 53.65 48.08
N CYS A 48 -63.20 53.75 49.28
CA CYS A 48 -62.29 54.85 49.61
C CYS A 48 -61.01 54.77 48.78
N LEU A 49 -60.48 53.55 48.60
CA LEU A 49 -59.33 53.29 47.74
C LEU A 49 -59.64 53.67 46.29
N SER A 50 -60.77 53.19 45.76
CA SER A 50 -61.25 53.52 44.41
C SER A 50 -61.34 55.02 44.19
N ASN A 51 -61.97 55.76 45.09
CA ASN A 51 -62.11 57.21 44.96
C ASN A 51 -60.76 57.94 45.04
N LEU A 52 -59.83 57.43 45.85
CA LEU A 52 -58.48 58.00 45.95
C LEU A 52 -57.70 57.80 44.65
N ILE A 53 -57.71 56.59 44.09
CA ILE A 53 -56.92 56.25 42.90
C ILE A 53 -57.54 56.72 41.59
N SER A 54 -58.86 56.90 41.51
CA SER A 54 -59.54 57.34 40.28
C SER A 54 -59.72 58.85 40.15
N ASN A 55 -59.39 59.63 41.19
CA ASN A 55 -59.54 61.09 41.17
C ASN A 55 -58.24 61.74 40.69
N SER A 56 -58.30 62.42 39.54
CA SER A 56 -57.15 63.13 38.96
C SER A 56 -56.60 64.25 39.85
N ASN A 57 -57.38 64.76 40.81
CA ASN A 57 -56.95 65.79 41.75
C ASN A 57 -56.31 65.23 43.04
N SER A 58 -56.21 63.90 43.19
CA SER A 58 -55.57 63.28 44.36
C SER A 58 -54.04 63.50 44.33
N PRO A 59 -53.40 63.82 45.47
CA PRO A 59 -51.94 63.92 45.53
C PRO A 59 -51.26 62.58 45.19
N THR A 60 -50.34 62.59 44.23
CA THR A 60 -49.66 61.38 43.71
C THR A 60 -48.97 60.55 44.80
N VAL A 61 -48.43 61.20 45.84
CA VAL A 61 -47.82 60.52 47.01
C VAL A 61 -48.83 59.64 47.76
N HIS A 62 -50.07 60.11 47.91
CA HIS A 62 -51.11 59.32 48.57
C HIS A 62 -51.64 58.19 47.69
N VAL A 63 -51.73 58.43 46.37
CA VAL A 63 -52.10 57.40 45.41
C VAL A 63 -51.03 56.31 45.35
N SER A 64 -49.74 56.68 45.26
CA SER A 64 -48.61 55.75 45.28
C SER A 64 -48.57 54.94 46.58
N TYR A 65 -48.72 55.60 47.74
CA TYR A 65 -48.80 54.89 49.01
C TYR A 65 -49.97 53.90 49.03
N ALA A 66 -51.15 54.30 48.55
CA ALA A 66 -52.33 53.43 48.51
C ALA A 66 -52.17 52.24 47.56
N LEU A 67 -51.56 52.43 46.39
CA LEU A 67 -51.23 51.34 45.45
C LEU A 67 -50.20 50.38 46.04
N ASN A 68 -49.18 50.88 46.74
CA ASN A 68 -48.20 50.05 47.41
C ASN A 68 -48.82 49.23 48.56
N GLN A 69 -49.70 49.84 49.35
CA GLN A 69 -50.48 49.14 50.38
C GLN A 69 -51.43 48.10 49.75
N LEU A 70 -52.01 48.39 48.58
CA LEU A 70 -52.80 47.42 47.84
C LEU A 70 -51.94 46.24 47.35
N SER A 71 -50.80 46.48 46.71
CA SER A 71 -49.88 45.41 46.26
C SER A 71 -49.44 44.51 47.43
N HIS A 72 -48.99 45.10 48.54
CA HIS A 72 -48.66 44.33 49.74
C HIS A 72 -49.85 43.52 50.27
N ALA A 73 -51.07 44.03 50.18
CA ALA A 73 -52.27 43.30 50.58
C ALA A 73 -52.62 42.19 49.57
N LEU A 74 -52.40 42.38 48.27
CA LEU A 74 -52.64 41.37 47.23
C LEU A 74 -51.71 40.16 47.39
N SER A 75 -50.48 40.37 47.83
CA SER A 75 -49.55 39.28 48.17
C SER A 75 -50.02 38.41 49.36
N GLN A 76 -51.06 38.82 50.11
CA GLN A 76 -51.61 38.05 51.22
C GLN A 76 -52.73 37.09 50.76
N PRO A 77 -52.60 35.76 50.94
CA PRO A 77 -53.55 34.78 50.40
C PRO A 77 -55.01 34.99 50.86
N VAL A 78 -55.20 35.39 52.12
CA VAL A 78 -56.53 35.60 52.70
C VAL A 78 -57.20 36.87 52.15
N PHE A 79 -56.42 37.93 51.95
CA PHE A 79 -56.92 39.19 51.41
C PHE A 79 -57.35 39.01 49.95
N ILE A 80 -56.49 38.41 49.13
CA ILE A 80 -56.77 38.19 47.71
C ILE A 80 -57.88 37.17 47.47
N GLN A 81 -57.96 36.09 48.25
CA GLN A 81 -59.07 35.14 48.17
C GLN A 81 -60.41 35.81 48.48
N ASN A 82 -60.46 36.71 49.47
CA ASN A 82 -61.68 37.45 49.77
C ASN A 82 -62.01 38.51 48.71
N LEU A 83 -61.01 39.21 48.17
CA LEU A 83 -61.19 40.16 47.07
C LEU A 83 -61.74 39.46 45.82
N LEU A 84 -61.11 38.35 45.38
CA LEU A 84 -61.51 37.61 44.18
C LEU A 84 -62.86 36.89 44.34
N LYS A 85 -63.18 36.37 45.53
CA LYS A 85 -64.44 35.65 45.77
C LYS A 85 -65.67 36.56 45.82
N TYR A 86 -65.54 37.75 46.41
CA TYR A 86 -66.69 38.62 46.68
C TYR A 86 -66.71 39.87 45.78
N HIS A 87 -65.56 40.37 45.32
CA HIS A 87 -65.41 41.62 44.56
C HIS A 87 -64.41 41.51 43.40
N PRO A 88 -64.45 40.46 42.56
CA PRO A 88 -63.41 40.18 41.55
C PRO A 88 -63.17 41.33 40.57
N HIS A 89 -64.22 42.05 40.19
CA HIS A 89 -64.20 43.09 39.17
C HIS A 89 -64.15 44.53 39.73
N PHE A 90 -64.18 44.69 41.06
CA PHE A 90 -64.41 46.00 41.69
C PHE A 90 -63.27 47.00 41.42
N LEU A 91 -62.02 46.54 41.42
CA LEU A 91 -60.84 47.38 41.21
C LEU A 91 -60.47 47.61 39.74
N VAL A 92 -61.18 46.98 38.80
CA VAL A 92 -60.87 47.08 37.37
C VAL A 92 -61.08 48.52 36.85
N SER A 93 -62.28 49.09 37.01
CA SER A 93 -62.55 50.48 36.59
C SER A 93 -61.62 51.50 37.26
N PRO A 94 -61.41 51.41 38.59
CA PRO A 94 -60.65 52.41 39.30
C PRO A 94 -59.17 52.46 38.92
N LEU A 95 -58.56 51.30 38.70
CA LEU A 95 -57.15 51.17 38.29
C LEU A 95 -56.94 51.62 36.83
N VAL A 96 -57.84 51.25 35.91
CA VAL A 96 -57.78 51.75 34.52
C VAL A 96 -57.94 53.28 34.48
N THR A 97 -58.82 53.81 35.34
CA THR A 97 -59.01 55.27 35.44
C THR A 97 -57.77 55.96 36.00
N ALA A 98 -57.07 55.35 36.96
CA ALA A 98 -55.81 55.87 37.51
C ALA A 98 -54.74 56.04 36.41
N ILE A 99 -54.54 55.04 35.56
CA ILE A 99 -53.58 55.13 34.43
C ILE A 99 -53.98 56.25 33.46
N SER A 100 -55.28 56.40 33.17
CA SER A 100 -55.77 57.46 32.26
C SER A 100 -55.76 58.88 32.87
N SER A 101 -55.58 59.01 34.18
CA SER A 101 -55.73 60.27 34.92
C SER A 101 -54.41 60.94 35.29
N PHE A 102 -53.34 60.15 35.52
CA PHE A 102 -52.05 60.66 35.97
C PHE A 102 -50.96 60.59 34.89
N GLU A 103 -50.06 61.58 34.87
CA GLU A 103 -48.91 61.64 33.95
C GLU A 103 -47.58 61.19 34.60
N ASP A 104 -47.64 60.71 35.83
CA ASP A 104 -46.48 60.27 36.61
C ASP A 104 -46.11 58.82 36.24
N GLU A 105 -44.96 58.63 35.61
CA GLU A 105 -44.47 57.34 35.13
C GLU A 105 -44.28 56.29 36.24
N PRO A 106 -43.57 56.59 37.36
CA PRO A 106 -43.51 55.68 38.51
C PRO A 106 -44.88 55.23 39.01
N LEU A 107 -45.84 56.16 39.07
CA LEU A 107 -47.20 55.86 39.53
C LEU A 107 -47.96 54.97 38.54
N ALA A 108 -47.82 55.27 37.24
CA ALA A 108 -48.40 54.44 36.19
C ALA A 108 -47.83 53.02 36.21
N LYS A 109 -46.50 52.88 36.35
CA LYS A 109 -45.83 51.58 36.49
C LYS A 109 -46.32 50.81 37.72
N GLN A 110 -46.37 51.44 38.89
CA GLN A 110 -46.95 50.82 40.10
C GLN A 110 -48.40 50.38 39.89
N THR A 111 -49.20 51.15 39.15
CA THR A 111 -50.57 50.78 38.83
C THR A 111 -50.62 49.57 37.89
N ILE A 112 -49.77 49.53 36.87
CA ILE A 112 -49.65 48.42 35.91
C ILE A 112 -49.17 47.14 36.61
N ASP A 113 -48.20 47.24 37.52
CA ASP A 113 -47.69 46.12 38.32
C ASP A 113 -48.82 45.53 39.18
N VAL A 114 -49.63 46.37 39.83
CA VAL A 114 -50.81 45.94 40.59
C VAL A 114 -51.87 45.28 39.70
N ILE A 115 -52.10 45.80 38.49
CA ILE A 115 -53.01 45.19 37.52
C ILE A 115 -52.48 43.80 37.10
N SER A 116 -51.19 43.69 36.80
CA SER A 116 -50.54 42.43 36.44
C SER A 116 -50.62 41.41 37.59
N GLU A 117 -50.37 41.85 38.83
CA GLU A 117 -50.50 41.04 40.04
C GLU A 117 -51.94 40.52 40.20
N LEU A 118 -52.95 41.38 40.05
CA LEU A 118 -54.36 41.00 40.08
C LEU A 118 -54.72 39.97 38.99
N CYS A 119 -54.23 40.15 37.76
CA CYS A 119 -54.44 39.21 36.66
C CYS A 119 -53.72 37.87 36.89
N SER A 120 -52.57 37.88 37.58
CA SER A 120 -51.82 36.67 37.91
C SER A 120 -52.54 35.77 38.94
N PHE A 121 -53.31 36.36 39.86
CA PHE A 121 -54.06 35.64 40.88
C PHE A 121 -55.53 35.40 40.52
N GLY A 122 -56.11 36.22 39.66
CA GLY A 122 -57.52 36.18 39.28
C GLY A 122 -57.89 35.13 38.24
N ASP A 123 -59.19 34.86 38.13
CA ASP A 123 -59.79 34.11 37.02
C ASP A 123 -59.66 34.91 35.72
N CYS A 124 -59.69 34.22 34.59
CA CYS A 124 -59.45 34.84 33.28
C CYS A 124 -60.49 35.91 32.89
N SER A 125 -61.65 35.96 33.56
CA SER A 125 -62.64 37.03 33.38
C SER A 125 -62.15 38.40 33.84
N ILE A 126 -61.25 38.45 34.84
CA ILE A 126 -60.70 39.71 35.37
C ILE A 126 -59.70 40.29 34.38
N CYS A 127 -58.77 39.46 33.89
CA CYS A 127 -57.83 39.86 32.83
C CYS A 127 -58.59 40.30 31.57
N GLY A 128 -59.61 39.54 31.15
CA GLY A 128 -60.46 39.91 30.02
C GLY A 128 -61.18 41.26 30.19
N GLU A 129 -61.63 41.60 31.39
CA GLU A 129 -62.25 42.92 31.64
C GLU A 129 -61.22 44.06 31.63
N PHE A 130 -60.01 43.84 32.18
CA PHE A 130 -58.93 44.81 32.06
C PHE A 130 -58.58 45.07 30.59
N VAL A 131 -58.40 44.01 29.78
CA VAL A 131 -58.16 44.13 28.35
C VAL A 131 -59.28 44.92 27.67
N ALA A 132 -60.54 44.58 27.92
CA ALA A 132 -61.69 45.26 27.30
C ALA A 132 -61.75 46.76 27.64
N ARG A 133 -61.49 47.15 28.89
CA ARG A 133 -61.54 48.55 29.31
C ARG A 133 -60.32 49.35 28.88
N VAL A 134 -59.13 48.75 28.90
CA VAL A 134 -57.91 49.39 28.42
C VAL A 134 -57.98 49.59 26.91
N SER A 135 -58.41 48.57 26.17
CA SER A 135 -58.61 48.67 24.72
C SER A 135 -59.68 49.71 24.37
N ASP A 136 -60.81 49.76 25.07
CA ASP A 136 -61.89 50.74 24.82
C ASP A 136 -61.40 52.20 24.97
N ARG A 137 -60.56 52.46 25.98
CA ARG A 137 -59.93 53.77 26.16
C ARG A 137 -58.97 54.12 25.02
N LEU A 138 -58.20 53.15 24.53
CA LEU A 138 -57.31 53.33 23.38
C LEU A 138 -58.09 53.48 22.06
N SER A 139 -59.16 52.73 21.84
CA SER A 139 -60.04 52.82 20.66
C SER A 139 -60.78 54.16 20.57
N SER A 140 -61.10 54.78 21.71
CA SER A 140 -61.80 56.08 21.72
C SER A 140 -60.95 57.29 21.28
N GLY A 141 -59.62 57.17 21.20
CA GLY A 141 -58.72 58.29 20.87
C GLY A 141 -58.69 59.43 21.91
N SER A 142 -59.37 59.27 23.04
CA SER A 142 -59.64 60.33 24.02
C SER A 142 -58.39 60.90 24.74
N LEU A 143 -57.25 60.20 24.65
CA LEU A 143 -56.00 60.57 25.31
C LEU A 143 -55.01 61.32 24.40
N SER A 144 -55.37 61.56 23.14
CA SER A 144 -54.67 62.42 22.17
C SER A 144 -53.14 62.28 22.13
N TRP A 145 -52.63 61.04 22.20
CA TRP A 145 -51.20 60.69 22.21
C TRP A 145 -50.38 61.36 23.34
N SER A 146 -51.00 61.62 24.49
CA SER A 146 -50.32 62.06 25.71
C SER A 146 -49.51 60.91 26.36
N ARG A 147 -48.65 61.22 27.35
CA ARG A 147 -47.93 60.20 28.16
C ARG A 147 -48.86 59.14 28.77
N ARG A 148 -50.10 59.53 29.10
CA ARG A 148 -51.13 58.62 29.63
C ARG A 148 -51.50 57.55 28.61
N GLN A 149 -51.53 57.91 27.32
CA GLN A 149 -51.77 56.95 26.25
C GLN A 149 -50.62 55.95 26.13
N VAL A 150 -49.37 56.39 26.32
CA VAL A 150 -48.19 55.49 26.35
C VAL A 150 -48.31 54.50 27.51
N TYR A 151 -48.67 54.95 28.72
CA TYR A 151 -48.88 54.04 29.85
C TYR A 151 -50.04 53.07 29.62
N MET A 152 -51.11 53.52 28.97
CA MET A 152 -52.24 52.66 28.59
C MET A 152 -51.84 51.63 27.54
N LEU A 153 -50.99 51.99 26.57
CA LEU A 153 -50.42 51.06 25.58
C LEU A 153 -49.51 50.04 26.26
N HIS A 154 -48.61 50.48 27.13
CA HIS A 154 -47.75 49.60 27.90
C HIS A 154 -48.57 48.62 28.76
N CYS A 155 -49.61 49.12 29.45
CA CYS A 155 -50.53 48.29 30.21
C CYS A 155 -51.23 47.26 29.32
N LEU A 156 -51.68 47.65 28.12
CA LEU A 156 -52.27 46.72 27.16
C LEU A 156 -51.26 45.67 26.72
N GLY A 157 -50.02 46.06 26.41
CA GLY A 157 -48.93 45.16 26.06
C GLY A 157 -48.67 44.11 27.14
N VAL A 158 -48.56 44.52 28.41
CA VAL A 158 -48.38 43.62 29.56
C VAL A 158 -49.56 42.64 29.71
N LEU A 159 -50.80 43.12 29.51
CA LEU A 159 -51.99 42.27 29.59
C LEU A 159 -52.04 41.25 28.44
N LEU A 160 -51.65 41.66 27.23
CA LEU A 160 -51.59 40.78 26.06
C LEU A 160 -50.45 39.75 26.18
N ASP A 161 -49.36 40.07 26.88
CA ASP A 161 -48.26 39.13 27.12
C ASP A 161 -48.57 38.06 28.17
N SER A 162 -49.71 38.15 28.86
CA SER A 162 -50.11 37.13 29.83
C SER A 162 -50.52 35.82 29.14
N GLU A 163 -49.88 34.70 29.48
CA GLU A 163 -50.14 33.37 28.88
C GLU A 163 -51.53 32.76 29.22
N LYS A 164 -52.42 33.54 29.84
CA LYS A 164 -53.73 33.07 30.31
C LYS A 164 -54.84 33.48 29.33
N ASN A 165 -55.46 32.48 28.67
CA ASN A 165 -56.58 32.62 27.72
C ASN A 165 -56.27 33.39 26.43
N ASP A 166 -57.28 33.61 25.58
CA ASP A 166 -57.24 34.46 24.39
C ASP A 166 -57.72 35.89 24.73
N PRO A 167 -56.82 36.82 25.14
CA PRO A 167 -57.20 38.19 25.50
C PRO A 167 -57.75 38.98 24.31
N TYR A 168 -57.44 38.58 23.07
CA TYR A 168 -57.87 39.26 21.85
C TYR A 168 -59.40 39.21 21.66
N THR A 169 -60.08 38.21 22.24
CA THR A 169 -61.56 38.09 22.20
C THR A 169 -62.28 39.18 22.99
N TYR A 170 -61.64 39.77 24.00
CA TYR A 170 -62.25 40.78 24.87
C TYR A 170 -62.15 42.20 24.31
N ILE A 171 -61.37 42.41 23.25
CA ILE A 171 -61.29 43.68 22.54
C ILE A 171 -62.58 43.87 21.73
N LYS A 172 -63.38 44.87 22.11
CA LYS A 172 -64.70 45.13 21.51
C LYS A 172 -64.62 45.82 20.15
N ASP A 173 -63.98 46.99 20.10
CA ASP A 173 -63.84 47.80 18.89
C ASP A 173 -62.42 47.69 18.34
N LYS A 174 -62.22 46.62 17.56
CA LYS A 174 -60.91 46.25 16.98
C LYS A 174 -60.54 47.22 15.86
N ASP A 175 -61.48 47.58 14.99
CA ASP A 175 -61.24 48.49 13.86
C ASP A 175 -60.78 49.88 14.35
N ALA A 176 -61.47 50.47 15.33
CA ALA A 176 -61.06 51.76 15.89
C ALA A 176 -59.72 51.68 16.64
N LEU A 177 -59.42 50.56 17.29
CA LEU A 177 -58.12 50.33 17.92
C LEU A 177 -57.00 50.32 16.87
N TYR A 178 -57.13 49.52 15.81
CA TYR A 178 -56.14 49.46 14.74
C TYR A 178 -55.97 50.81 14.04
N LEU A 179 -57.07 51.52 13.73
CA LEU A 179 -57.02 52.85 13.13
C LEU A 179 -56.22 53.82 14.00
N ASN A 180 -56.49 53.87 15.31
CA ASN A 180 -55.72 54.70 16.22
C ASN A 180 -54.25 54.27 16.25
N LEU A 181 -53.94 52.98 16.44
CA LEU A 181 -52.55 52.51 16.44
C LEU A 181 -51.80 52.90 15.15
N VAL A 182 -52.45 52.81 13.98
CA VAL A 182 -51.91 53.26 12.69
C VAL A 182 -51.65 54.78 12.68
N THR A 183 -52.57 55.61 13.20
CA THR A 183 -52.31 57.06 13.32
C THR A 183 -51.15 57.38 14.27
N GLY A 184 -50.96 56.57 15.32
CA GLY A 184 -49.86 56.74 16.26
C GLY A 184 -48.49 56.39 15.67
N LEU A 185 -48.41 55.38 14.81
CA LEU A 185 -47.16 55.02 14.12
C LEU A 185 -46.63 56.15 13.23
N GLN A 186 -47.51 57.00 12.71
CA GLN A 186 -47.15 58.16 11.87
C GLN A 186 -46.52 59.31 12.68
N LEU A 187 -46.58 59.28 14.02
CA LEU A 187 -46.00 60.31 14.87
C LEU A 187 -44.47 60.14 14.96
N PRO A 188 -43.69 61.22 14.96
CA PRO A 188 -42.22 61.16 15.04
C PRO A 188 -41.75 60.97 16.50
N SER A 189 -42.23 59.92 17.19
CA SER A 189 -41.86 59.61 18.56
C SER A 189 -41.53 58.12 18.70
N GLU A 190 -40.24 57.82 18.88
CA GLU A 190 -39.76 56.43 19.02
C GLU A 190 -40.33 55.71 20.24
N GLU A 191 -40.64 56.43 21.34
CA GLU A 191 -41.27 55.86 22.54
C GLU A 191 -42.71 55.40 22.25
N ILE A 192 -43.49 56.25 21.57
CA ILE A 192 -44.87 55.91 21.16
C ILE A 192 -44.84 54.79 20.11
N GLN A 193 -43.97 54.89 19.11
CA GLN A 193 -43.83 53.89 18.05
C GLN A 193 -43.42 52.53 18.63
N GLY A 194 -42.46 52.49 19.55
CA GLY A 194 -42.00 51.26 20.19
C GLY A 194 -43.11 50.51 20.95
N GLU A 195 -43.92 51.22 21.74
CA GLU A 195 -45.05 50.65 22.47
C GLU A 195 -46.17 50.19 21.52
N ILE A 196 -46.47 50.97 20.47
CA ILE A 196 -47.46 50.56 19.46
C ILE A 196 -47.01 49.30 18.73
N LEU A 197 -45.75 49.24 18.30
CA LEU A 197 -45.20 48.08 17.60
C LEU A 197 -45.26 46.82 18.47
N PHE A 198 -44.95 46.93 19.76
CA PHE A 198 -45.07 45.82 20.71
C PHE A 198 -46.52 45.34 20.88
N VAL A 199 -47.47 46.26 21.06
CA VAL A 199 -48.90 45.94 21.17
C VAL A 199 -49.41 45.28 19.88
N LEU A 200 -49.09 45.85 18.71
CA LEU A 200 -49.45 45.26 17.42
C LEU A 200 -48.85 43.87 17.24
N TYR A 201 -47.57 43.69 17.60
CA TYR A 201 -46.90 42.39 17.57
C TYR A 201 -47.66 41.35 18.41
N LYS A 202 -47.97 41.67 19.68
CA LYS A 202 -48.69 40.75 20.56
C LYS A 202 -50.11 40.47 20.09
N MET A 203 -50.84 41.49 19.62
CA MET A 203 -52.17 41.31 19.04
C MET A 203 -52.13 40.36 17.83
N CYS A 204 -51.20 40.56 16.90
CA CYS A 204 -51.03 39.71 15.72
C CYS A 204 -50.62 38.28 16.07
N LEU A 205 -49.74 38.11 17.07
CA LEU A 205 -49.25 36.80 17.52
C LEU A 205 -50.38 35.97 18.15
N ILE A 206 -51.17 36.58 19.03
CA ILE A 206 -52.29 35.91 19.72
C ILE A 206 -53.38 35.55 18.71
N GLN A 207 -53.70 36.46 17.79
CA GLN A 207 -54.66 36.20 16.73
C GLN A 207 -54.25 34.98 15.87
N HIS A 208 -52.96 34.85 15.54
CA HIS A 208 -52.43 33.70 14.82
C HIS A 208 -52.56 32.38 15.61
N ALA A 209 -52.30 32.40 16.91
CA ALA A 209 -52.34 31.19 17.75
C ALA A 209 -53.75 30.62 17.96
N TRP A 210 -54.79 31.47 18.01
CA TRP A 210 -56.13 31.07 18.45
C TRP A 210 -57.21 31.02 17.34
N LEU A 211 -57.04 31.73 16.21
CA LEU A 211 -58.15 32.01 15.29
C LEU A 211 -58.05 31.36 13.89
N GLY A 212 -57.17 30.36 13.70
CA GLY A 212 -56.83 29.74 12.40
C GLY A 212 -57.84 29.94 11.25
N ASN A 213 -57.43 30.71 10.23
CA ASN A 213 -58.07 30.89 8.91
C ASN A 213 -59.62 30.94 8.87
N ILE A 214 -60.25 31.78 9.69
CA ILE A 214 -61.67 32.16 9.50
C ILE A 214 -61.73 33.56 8.89
N ASN A 215 -62.43 33.68 7.75
CA ASN A 215 -62.56 34.82 6.83
C ASN A 215 -63.23 36.09 7.40
N GLY A 216 -62.73 36.62 8.51
CA GLY A 216 -63.20 37.88 9.11
C GLY A 216 -62.09 38.61 9.83
N ASP A 217 -60.94 38.78 9.16
CA ASP A 217 -59.77 39.41 9.76
C ASP A 217 -59.81 40.94 9.59
N VAL A 218 -60.12 41.66 10.66
CA VAL A 218 -60.01 43.13 10.77
C VAL A 218 -58.60 43.62 10.37
N LEU A 219 -57.56 42.81 10.60
CA LEU A 219 -56.19 43.14 10.23
C LEU A 219 -56.02 43.23 8.70
N CYS A 220 -56.79 42.50 7.89
CA CYS A 220 -56.70 42.55 6.43
C CYS A 220 -57.01 43.94 5.87
N GLY A 221 -57.89 44.73 6.52
CA GLY A 221 -58.21 46.09 6.09
C GLY A 221 -57.10 47.11 6.35
N HIS A 222 -56.15 46.80 7.23
CA HIS A 222 -55.08 47.71 7.66
C HIS A 222 -53.67 47.17 7.42
N SER A 223 -53.52 45.93 6.94
CA SER A 223 -52.26 45.19 6.85
C SER A 223 -51.23 45.89 5.96
N SER A 224 -51.60 46.38 4.78
CA SER A 224 -50.69 47.08 3.86
C SER A 224 -50.13 48.37 4.47
N LYS A 225 -50.98 49.15 5.17
CA LYS A 225 -50.59 50.39 5.83
C LYS A 225 -49.74 50.15 7.08
N ILE A 226 -50.08 49.13 7.87
CA ILE A 226 -49.26 48.71 9.03
C ILE A 226 -47.89 48.23 8.57
N LEU A 227 -47.83 47.43 7.50
CA LEU A 227 -46.59 46.92 6.93
C LEU A 227 -45.69 48.06 6.44
N HIS A 228 -46.22 48.98 5.63
CA HIS A 228 -45.48 50.14 5.11
C HIS A 228 -44.95 51.03 6.25
N LEU A 229 -45.81 51.39 7.20
CA LEU A 229 -45.41 52.24 8.33
C LEU A 229 -44.40 51.55 9.25
N SER A 230 -44.52 50.24 9.46
CA SER A 230 -43.55 49.48 10.25
C SER A 230 -42.16 49.49 9.58
N LEU A 231 -42.09 49.33 8.25
CA LEU A 231 -40.82 49.44 7.52
C LEU A 231 -40.24 50.86 7.55
N GLU A 232 -41.08 51.90 7.44
CA GLU A 232 -40.63 53.28 7.62
C GLU A 232 -40.07 53.55 9.03
N VAL A 233 -40.71 52.99 10.06
CA VAL A 233 -40.22 53.11 11.45
C VAL A 233 -38.89 52.39 11.59
N LEU A 234 -38.76 51.17 11.06
CA LEU A 234 -37.51 50.41 11.08
C LEU A 234 -36.36 51.13 10.36
N LEU A 235 -36.65 51.78 9.24
CA LEU A 235 -35.70 52.58 8.47
C LEU A 235 -35.20 53.80 9.26
N LYS A 236 -36.07 54.48 10.01
CA LYS A 236 -35.78 55.76 10.67
C LYS A 236 -35.23 55.61 12.10
N THR A 237 -35.57 54.52 12.79
CA THR A 237 -35.25 54.35 14.21
C THR A 237 -33.75 54.15 14.47
N GLN A 238 -33.25 54.78 15.53
CA GLN A 238 -31.87 54.57 16.02
C GLN A 238 -31.81 53.64 17.24
N ARG A 239 -32.97 53.28 17.79
CA ARG A 239 -33.13 52.54 19.04
C ARG A 239 -33.33 51.05 18.81
N ASP A 240 -32.42 50.24 19.35
CA ASP A 240 -32.46 48.78 19.20
C ASP A 240 -33.72 48.15 19.84
N ASP A 241 -34.24 48.70 20.94
CA ASP A 241 -35.48 48.23 21.55
C ASP A 241 -36.71 48.42 20.64
N VAL A 242 -36.74 49.53 19.88
CA VAL A 242 -37.79 49.76 18.86
C VAL A 242 -37.57 48.85 17.66
N ARG A 243 -36.32 48.61 17.24
CA ARG A 243 -35.99 47.68 16.14
C ARG A 243 -36.46 46.27 16.45
N VAL A 244 -36.19 45.74 17.64
CA VAL A 244 -36.63 44.38 18.04
C VAL A 244 -38.15 44.27 17.98
N ASN A 245 -38.89 45.22 18.55
CA ASN A 245 -40.35 45.21 18.50
C ASN A 245 -40.89 45.28 17.07
N CYS A 246 -40.26 46.11 16.23
CA CYS A 246 -40.62 46.24 14.83
C CYS A 246 -40.36 44.95 14.04
N ILE A 247 -39.17 44.36 14.20
CA ILE A 247 -38.78 43.10 13.55
C ILE A 247 -39.72 41.99 14.01
N ALA A 248 -40.03 41.89 15.29
CA ALA A 248 -40.96 40.89 15.82
C ALA A 248 -42.36 41.00 15.20
N LEU A 249 -42.90 42.22 15.04
CA LEU A 249 -44.15 42.45 14.32
C LEU A 249 -44.04 42.00 12.86
N LEU A 250 -43.00 42.45 12.15
CA LEU A 250 -42.77 42.11 10.74
C LEU A 250 -42.63 40.60 10.53
N SER A 251 -41.96 39.88 11.43
CA SER A 251 -41.82 38.41 11.37
C SER A 251 -43.16 37.70 11.52
N VAL A 252 -44.05 38.19 12.39
CA VAL A 252 -45.41 37.65 12.50
C VAL A 252 -46.23 37.97 11.26
N LEU A 253 -46.10 39.16 10.68
CA LEU A 253 -46.78 39.52 9.44
C LEU A 253 -46.29 38.67 8.24
N ALA A 254 -44.99 38.38 8.16
CA ALA A 254 -44.39 37.48 7.17
C ALA A 254 -44.96 36.07 7.27
N ARG A 255 -44.98 35.47 8.47
CA ARG A 255 -45.56 34.14 8.70
C ARG A 255 -47.05 34.04 8.32
N ARG A 256 -47.76 35.17 8.29
CA ARG A 256 -49.17 35.27 7.92
C ARG A 256 -49.39 35.55 6.42
N GLY A 257 -48.34 35.63 5.61
CA GLY A 257 -48.43 35.86 4.17
C GLY A 257 -48.79 37.29 3.77
N PHE A 258 -48.68 38.27 4.68
CA PHE A 258 -49.03 39.67 4.36
C PHE A 258 -48.03 40.38 3.44
N PHE A 259 -46.83 39.84 3.30
CA PHE A 259 -45.88 40.32 2.29
C PHE A 259 -46.35 39.93 0.89
N GLU A 260 -46.80 38.69 0.66
CA GLU A 260 -47.29 38.20 -0.66
C GLU A 260 -48.49 39.01 -1.17
N ASN A 261 -49.52 39.19 -0.32
CA ASN A 261 -50.75 39.91 -0.67
C ASN A 261 -50.55 41.41 -0.96
N ALA A 262 -49.44 42.00 -0.50
CA ALA A 262 -49.17 43.42 -0.70
C ALA A 262 -48.58 43.72 -2.10
N PHE A 263 -48.03 42.72 -2.79
CA PHE A 263 -47.43 42.86 -4.12
C PHE A 263 -48.42 42.54 -5.27
N GLU A 264 -49.48 41.76 -5.02
CA GLU A 264 -50.50 41.42 -6.03
C GLU A 264 -51.56 42.52 -6.24
N ASN A 265 -51.73 43.45 -5.29
CA ASN A 265 -52.86 44.38 -5.24
C ASN A 265 -52.63 45.75 -5.92
N ASP A 266 -51.61 45.90 -6.77
CA ASP A 266 -51.38 47.18 -7.48
C ASP A 266 -52.37 47.45 -8.63
N ASP A 267 -53.22 46.48 -9.03
CA ASP A 267 -54.13 46.63 -10.17
C ASP A 267 -55.64 46.84 -9.82
N GLU A 268 -56.09 46.75 -8.57
CA GLU A 268 -57.51 46.98 -8.23
C GLU A 268 -57.71 47.79 -6.93
N ALA A 269 -57.41 49.10 -6.98
CA ALA A 269 -57.88 50.04 -5.96
C ALA A 269 -58.40 51.37 -6.54
N ASP A 270 -59.07 51.31 -7.70
CA ASP A 270 -60.02 52.35 -8.10
C ASP A 270 -61.33 52.12 -7.35
N ASN A 271 -61.41 52.62 -6.10
CA ASN A 271 -62.60 53.18 -5.45
C ASN A 271 -62.40 53.19 -3.93
N PHE A 272 -61.87 54.29 -3.39
CA PHE A 272 -62.49 55.04 -2.30
C PHE A 272 -61.77 56.39 -2.21
N MET A 273 -62.45 57.44 -2.67
CA MET A 273 -61.96 58.82 -2.59
C MET A 273 -61.69 59.25 -1.15
N GLU A 274 -60.49 59.71 -0.86
CA GLU A 274 -60.29 60.89 -0.01
C GLU A 274 -59.03 61.66 -0.45
N ILE A 275 -59.27 62.91 -0.85
CA ILE A 275 -58.31 63.88 -1.36
C ILE A 275 -57.62 64.55 -0.17
N THR A 276 -56.29 64.44 -0.05
CA THR A 276 -55.40 65.54 0.36
C THR A 276 -53.90 65.18 0.22
N GLU A 277 -53.25 65.90 -0.71
CA GLU A 277 -51.87 66.44 -0.66
C GLU A 277 -50.73 65.62 -0.02
N ASN A 278 -50.11 64.75 -0.83
CA ASN A 278 -48.70 64.81 -1.25
C ASN A 278 -48.37 63.48 -1.94
N GLU A 279 -48.35 63.49 -3.27
CA GLU A 279 -47.77 62.42 -4.09
C GLU A 279 -46.26 62.41 -3.84
N LEU A 280 -45.82 61.79 -2.74
CA LEU A 280 -44.50 61.18 -2.68
C LEU A 280 -44.62 59.91 -3.50
N GLU A 281 -43.83 59.78 -4.57
CA GLU A 281 -43.65 58.52 -5.31
C GLU A 281 -43.53 57.37 -4.28
N LYS A 282 -44.57 56.55 -4.16
CA LYS A 282 -44.58 55.45 -3.19
C LYS A 282 -43.46 54.50 -3.60
N THR A 283 -42.43 54.42 -2.77
CA THR A 283 -41.34 53.46 -2.97
C THR A 283 -41.96 52.07 -2.94
N PRO A 284 -41.72 51.22 -3.95
CA PRO A 284 -42.23 49.86 -3.93
C PRO A 284 -41.79 49.15 -2.65
N LEU A 285 -42.69 48.36 -2.06
CA LEU A 285 -42.52 47.82 -0.72
C LEU A 285 -41.26 46.95 -0.57
N ASN A 286 -40.82 46.30 -1.64
CA ASN A 286 -39.60 45.49 -1.71
C ASN A 286 -38.32 46.35 -1.62
N PHE A 287 -38.27 47.52 -2.27
CA PHE A 287 -37.18 48.50 -2.10
C PHE A 287 -37.18 49.10 -0.70
N LEU A 288 -38.36 49.44 -0.17
CA LEU A 288 -38.49 49.95 1.19
C LEU A 288 -38.04 48.90 2.22
N PHE A 289 -38.38 47.63 2.02
CA PHE A 289 -37.92 46.52 2.84
C PHE A 289 -36.40 46.37 2.78
N ALA A 290 -35.82 46.34 1.57
CA ALA A 290 -34.38 46.26 1.37
C ALA A 290 -33.63 47.41 2.07
N GLU A 291 -34.13 48.63 2.00
CA GLU A 291 -33.49 49.77 2.65
C GLU A 291 -33.66 49.72 4.18
N ALA A 292 -34.84 49.37 4.68
CA ALA A 292 -35.17 49.37 6.10
C ALA A 292 -34.33 48.36 6.92
N ILE A 293 -33.97 47.22 6.35
CA ILE A 293 -33.20 46.17 7.05
C ILE A 293 -31.70 46.46 7.15
N LYS A 294 -31.15 47.40 6.35
CA LYS A 294 -29.70 47.70 6.33
C LYS A 294 -29.20 48.21 7.69
N SER A 295 -29.92 49.14 8.32
CA SER A 295 -29.49 49.70 9.62
C SER A 295 -29.55 48.68 10.77
N PRO A 296 -30.61 47.86 10.92
CA PRO A 296 -30.63 46.78 11.90
C PRO A 296 -29.51 45.73 11.70
N LEU A 297 -29.17 45.40 10.45
CA LEU A 297 -28.04 44.51 10.13
C LEU A 297 -26.68 45.06 10.63
N LEU A 298 -26.52 46.38 10.68
CA LEU A 298 -25.33 47.05 11.21
C LEU A 298 -25.37 47.34 12.72
N SER A 299 -26.42 46.90 13.43
CA SER A 299 -26.53 47.15 14.88
C SER A 299 -25.35 46.53 15.64
N SER A 300 -24.93 47.13 16.75
CA SER A 300 -23.97 46.50 17.68
C SER A 300 -24.60 45.36 18.49
N ASP A 301 -25.93 45.26 18.52
CA ASP A 301 -26.64 44.21 19.21
C ASP A 301 -26.83 42.98 18.31
N PHE A 302 -26.21 41.88 18.73
CA PHE A 302 -26.29 40.59 18.07
C PHE A 302 -27.72 40.00 18.03
N GLU A 303 -28.58 40.32 18.99
CA GLU A 303 -29.98 39.87 18.99
C GLU A 303 -30.76 40.58 17.89
N VAL A 304 -30.55 41.89 17.70
CA VAL A 304 -31.13 42.68 16.59
C VAL A 304 -30.64 42.15 15.25
N GLN A 305 -29.33 41.90 15.11
CA GLN A 305 -28.76 41.33 13.88
C GLN A 305 -29.38 39.97 13.56
N THR A 306 -29.44 39.05 14.53
CA THR A 306 -30.01 37.70 14.34
C THR A 306 -31.49 37.78 13.98
N ALA A 307 -32.28 38.57 14.71
CA ALA A 307 -33.71 38.74 14.44
C ALA A 307 -33.96 39.35 13.05
N THR A 308 -33.09 40.26 12.60
CA THR A 308 -33.17 40.83 11.25
C THR A 308 -32.86 39.79 10.18
N LEU A 309 -31.82 38.97 10.38
CA LEU A 309 -31.50 37.87 9.47
C LEU A 309 -32.65 36.86 9.40
N ASP A 310 -33.23 36.48 10.54
CA ASP A 310 -34.38 35.58 10.60
C ASP A 310 -35.62 36.16 9.91
N LEU A 311 -35.83 37.48 9.99
CA LEU A 311 -36.87 38.18 9.24
C LEU A 311 -36.63 38.08 7.73
N ILE A 312 -35.39 38.22 7.26
CA ILE A 312 -35.05 38.06 5.84
C ILE A 312 -35.31 36.62 5.40
N VAL A 313 -34.89 35.61 6.19
CA VAL A 313 -35.18 34.19 5.91
C VAL A 313 -36.68 33.96 5.80
N LEU A 314 -37.46 34.48 6.76
CA LEU A 314 -38.92 34.39 6.74
C LEU A 314 -39.52 35.05 5.51
N TYR A 315 -39.09 36.27 5.17
CA TYR A 315 -39.54 36.99 3.99
C TYR A 315 -39.29 36.18 2.71
N LEU A 316 -38.07 35.69 2.52
CA LEU A 316 -37.67 34.92 1.33
C LEU A 316 -38.28 33.52 1.26
N SER A 317 -38.69 32.95 2.40
CA SER A 317 -39.32 31.63 2.47
C SER A 317 -40.85 31.66 2.36
N CYS A 318 -41.46 32.85 2.25
CA CYS A 318 -42.89 33.00 1.96
C CYS A 318 -43.15 32.52 0.52
N GLY A 319 -44.15 31.65 0.33
CA GLY A 319 -44.49 30.96 -0.93
C GLY A 319 -44.95 31.82 -2.11
N GLY A 320 -44.67 33.13 -2.12
CA GLY A 320 -45.00 34.07 -3.20
C GLY A 320 -43.84 34.98 -3.66
N VAL A 321 -42.62 34.85 -3.10
CA VAL A 321 -41.48 35.68 -3.54
C VAL A 321 -40.92 35.18 -4.86
N SER A 322 -40.93 36.05 -5.88
CA SER A 322 -40.38 35.80 -7.21
C SER A 322 -38.85 36.00 -7.26
N GLU A 323 -38.18 35.35 -8.21
CA GLU A 323 -36.73 35.53 -8.46
C GLU A 323 -36.35 37.02 -8.64
N LYS A 324 -37.24 37.83 -9.21
CA LYS A 324 -37.04 39.28 -9.38
C LYS A 324 -36.97 40.04 -8.05
N GLU A 325 -37.73 39.63 -7.05
CA GLU A 325 -37.72 40.25 -5.72
C GLU A 325 -36.46 39.86 -4.93
N VAL A 326 -36.00 38.62 -5.10
CA VAL A 326 -34.69 38.19 -4.58
C VAL A 326 -33.57 38.99 -5.24
N GLN A 327 -33.65 39.19 -6.56
CA GLN A 327 -32.68 40.00 -7.32
C GLN A 327 -32.59 41.44 -6.78
N ILE A 328 -33.71 42.07 -6.43
CA ILE A 328 -33.72 43.43 -5.85
C ILE A 328 -32.91 43.48 -4.54
N LEU A 329 -33.06 42.50 -3.65
CA LEU A 329 -32.27 42.46 -2.40
C LEU A 329 -30.75 42.33 -2.68
N VAL A 330 -30.38 41.56 -3.69
CA VAL A 330 -28.98 41.38 -4.08
C VAL A 330 -28.41 42.66 -4.70
N GLU A 331 -29.17 43.34 -5.56
CA GLU A 331 -28.80 44.62 -6.18
C GLU A 331 -28.67 45.74 -5.15
N GLU A 332 -29.51 45.71 -4.12
CA GLU A 332 -29.46 46.62 -2.95
C GLU A 332 -28.34 46.30 -1.94
N ASN A 333 -27.40 45.42 -2.30
CA ASN A 333 -26.20 45.04 -1.54
C ASN A 333 -26.48 44.33 -0.20
N ILE A 334 -27.65 43.72 -0.02
CA ILE A 334 -27.95 42.99 1.24
C ILE A 334 -26.95 41.85 1.48
N ALA A 335 -26.53 41.15 0.42
CA ALA A 335 -25.49 40.13 0.51
C ALA A 335 -24.18 40.68 1.12
N ASP A 336 -23.75 41.89 0.76
CA ASP A 336 -22.52 42.49 1.27
C ASP A 336 -22.62 42.81 2.76
N TYR A 337 -23.79 43.27 3.23
CA TYR A 337 -24.06 43.45 4.66
C TYR A 337 -23.99 42.12 5.42
N VAL A 338 -24.54 41.05 4.87
CA VAL A 338 -24.51 39.71 5.48
C VAL A 338 -23.07 39.17 5.55
N PHE A 339 -22.28 39.33 4.48
CA PHE A 339 -20.85 38.98 4.51
C PHE A 339 -20.08 39.81 5.54
N GLU A 340 -20.34 41.10 5.65
CA GLU A 340 -19.69 41.97 6.63
C GLU A 340 -20.04 41.56 8.09
N ILE A 341 -21.29 41.17 8.37
CA ILE A 341 -21.68 40.61 9.67
C ILE A 341 -20.90 39.33 9.98
N LEU A 342 -20.80 38.41 9.02
CA LEU A 342 -20.01 37.19 9.18
C LEU A 342 -18.54 37.51 9.49
N ARG A 343 -17.97 38.51 8.81
CA ARG A 343 -16.60 38.97 9.03
C ARG A 343 -16.39 39.61 10.41
N LEU A 344 -17.30 40.50 10.84
CA LEU A 344 -17.19 41.26 12.09
C LEU A 344 -17.54 40.44 13.34
N SER A 345 -18.52 39.53 13.23
CA SER A 345 -18.89 38.63 14.32
C SER A 345 -17.77 37.65 14.70
N GLY A 346 -16.78 37.46 13.81
CA GLY A 346 -15.67 36.55 14.01
C GLY A 346 -16.12 35.12 14.26
N CYS A 347 -17.29 34.73 13.74
CA CYS A 347 -17.91 33.42 13.94
C CYS A 347 -18.10 33.02 15.41
N LYS A 348 -18.31 33.97 16.34
CA LYS A 348 -18.41 33.68 17.79
C LYS A 348 -19.78 33.18 18.27
N LYS A 349 -20.82 33.32 17.45
CA LYS A 349 -22.21 32.97 17.79
C LYS A 349 -22.84 32.14 16.66
N ASP A 350 -23.22 30.91 16.98
CA ASP A 350 -23.77 29.96 16.00
C ASP A 350 -25.08 30.45 15.36
N SER A 351 -25.93 31.16 16.11
CA SER A 351 -27.19 31.69 15.59
C SER A 351 -26.99 32.63 14.41
N ILE A 352 -26.03 33.56 14.52
CA ILE A 352 -25.71 34.52 13.46
C ILE A 352 -25.10 33.81 12.25
N VAL A 353 -24.20 32.85 12.49
CA VAL A 353 -23.58 32.09 11.40
C VAL A 353 -24.64 31.31 10.62
N CYS A 354 -25.56 30.62 11.32
CA CYS A 354 -26.63 29.86 10.69
C CYS A 354 -27.59 30.76 9.91
N SER A 355 -28.12 31.82 10.53
CA SER A 355 -29.08 32.72 9.86
C SER A 355 -28.44 33.46 8.69
N SER A 356 -27.19 33.92 8.81
CA SER A 356 -26.47 34.56 7.70
C SER A 356 -26.27 33.62 6.52
N LEU A 357 -25.84 32.37 6.75
CA LEU A 357 -25.65 31.40 5.68
C LEU A 357 -26.98 30.98 5.02
N GLN A 358 -28.06 30.89 5.79
CA GLN A 358 -29.41 30.66 5.25
C GLN A 358 -29.88 31.81 4.37
N VAL A 359 -29.65 33.08 4.78
CA VAL A 359 -29.96 34.24 3.93
C VAL A 359 -29.17 34.18 2.63
N LEU A 360 -27.86 33.92 2.69
CA LEU A 360 -27.02 33.83 1.49
C LEU A 360 -27.47 32.69 0.56
N ASP A 361 -27.88 31.54 1.10
CA ASP A 361 -28.42 30.43 0.31
C ASP A 361 -29.73 30.80 -0.40
N LEU A 362 -30.64 31.52 0.28
CA LEU A 362 -31.88 31.99 -0.34
C LEU A 362 -31.64 33.08 -1.39
N LEU A 363 -30.63 33.93 -1.19
CA LEU A 363 -30.23 34.93 -2.17
C LEU A 363 -29.56 34.30 -3.41
N SER A 364 -29.01 33.09 -3.31
CA SER A 364 -28.34 32.42 -4.44
C SER A 364 -29.30 32.03 -5.57
N VAL A 365 -30.61 32.01 -5.31
CA VAL A 365 -31.67 31.86 -6.32
C VAL A 365 -31.58 32.93 -7.41
N ALA A 366 -31.12 34.14 -7.10
CA ALA A 366 -30.88 35.21 -8.07
C ALA A 366 -29.52 35.02 -8.80
N GLU A 367 -29.36 33.88 -9.49
CA GLU A 367 -28.09 33.31 -9.96
C GLU A 367 -27.09 34.35 -10.50
N VAL A 368 -27.50 35.18 -11.47
CA VAL A 368 -26.59 36.11 -12.17
C VAL A 368 -26.17 37.29 -11.27
N ALA A 369 -27.13 37.88 -10.55
CA ALA A 369 -26.86 39.03 -9.69
C ALA A 369 -26.04 38.63 -8.46
N PHE A 370 -26.31 37.45 -7.91
CA PHE A 370 -25.64 36.96 -6.70
C PHE A 370 -24.19 36.53 -6.94
N LYS A 371 -23.87 35.94 -8.11
CA LYS A 371 -22.51 35.48 -8.44
C LYS A 371 -21.43 36.53 -8.22
N GLN A 372 -21.69 37.78 -8.60
CA GLN A 372 -20.72 38.88 -8.41
C GLN A 372 -20.48 39.20 -6.94
N ARG A 373 -21.53 39.15 -6.11
CA ARG A 373 -21.43 39.40 -4.66
C ARG A 373 -20.77 38.23 -3.93
N LEU A 374 -21.14 37.01 -4.30
CA LEU A 374 -20.54 35.78 -3.77
C LEU A 374 -19.02 35.73 -4.00
N ALA A 375 -18.58 36.14 -5.20
CA ALA A 375 -17.16 36.25 -5.53
C ALA A 375 -16.39 37.20 -4.61
N ILE A 376 -16.98 38.34 -4.25
CA ILE A 376 -16.39 39.30 -3.31
C ILE A 376 -16.39 38.72 -1.88
N GLY A 377 -17.49 38.09 -1.48
CA GLY A 377 -17.67 37.47 -0.16
C GLY A 377 -16.88 36.18 0.09
N PHE A 378 -16.28 35.58 -0.95
CA PHE A 378 -15.62 34.28 -0.88
C PHE A 378 -14.55 34.19 0.23
N THR A 379 -13.72 35.23 0.38
CA THR A 379 -12.66 35.26 1.41
C THR A 379 -13.22 35.27 2.83
N THR A 380 -14.47 35.68 3.01
CA THR A 380 -15.17 35.63 4.30
C THR A 380 -15.75 34.25 4.58
N LEU A 381 -16.13 33.49 3.54
CA LEU A 381 -16.66 32.14 3.68
C LEU A 381 -15.60 31.11 4.12
N VAL A 382 -14.33 31.29 3.75
CA VAL A 382 -13.26 30.33 4.12
C VAL A 382 -13.04 30.26 5.65
N PRO A 383 -12.91 31.36 6.40
CA PRO A 383 -12.88 31.33 7.85
C PRO A 383 -14.15 30.77 8.50
N VAL A 384 -15.32 31.04 7.91
CA VAL A 384 -16.61 30.49 8.38
C VAL A 384 -16.59 28.98 8.25
N LEU A 385 -16.17 28.44 7.10
CA LEU A 385 -16.02 27.00 6.91
C LEU A 385 -15.06 26.40 7.95
N ARG A 386 -13.90 27.03 8.22
CA ARG A 386 -12.98 26.54 9.26
C ARG A 386 -13.66 26.44 10.63
N TYR A 387 -14.40 27.48 11.03
CA TYR A 387 -15.12 27.48 12.29
C TYR A 387 -16.14 26.34 12.37
N VAL A 388 -16.97 26.23 11.34
CA VAL A 388 -18.07 25.26 11.26
C VAL A 388 -17.54 23.82 11.12
N ALA A 389 -16.35 23.63 10.54
CA ALA A 389 -15.64 22.35 10.41
C ALA A 389 -15.04 21.84 11.73
N GLU A 390 -14.72 22.73 12.68
CA GLU A 390 -14.19 22.34 14.00
C GLU A 390 -15.28 21.75 14.91
N VAL A 391 -16.55 22.13 14.69
CA VAL A 391 -17.69 21.74 15.51
C VAL A 391 -18.38 20.49 14.94
N PRO A 392 -18.53 19.39 15.71
CA PRO A 392 -19.22 18.18 15.25
C PRO A 392 -20.69 18.44 14.91
N PHE A 393 -21.19 17.88 13.79
CA PHE A 393 -22.59 18.00 13.34
C PHE A 393 -23.14 19.42 13.23
N HIS A 394 -22.30 20.42 12.99
CA HIS A 394 -22.80 21.79 12.91
C HIS A 394 -23.76 21.92 11.70
N PRO A 395 -25.00 22.41 11.89
CA PRO A 395 -26.03 22.46 10.84
C PRO A 395 -25.69 23.35 9.63
N ALA A 396 -24.61 24.12 9.73
CA ALA A 396 -24.16 25.07 8.73
C ALA A 396 -23.08 24.49 7.80
N GLN A 397 -22.57 23.27 8.06
CA GLN A 397 -21.53 22.63 7.25
C GLN A 397 -21.97 22.50 5.79
N CYS A 398 -23.14 21.92 5.54
CA CYS A 398 -23.68 21.78 4.19
C CYS A 398 -23.89 23.12 3.48
N LEU A 399 -24.49 24.11 4.16
CA LEU A 399 -24.75 25.44 3.57
C LEU A 399 -23.45 26.17 3.21
N SER A 400 -22.45 26.10 4.10
CA SER A 400 -21.14 26.71 3.86
C SER A 400 -20.46 26.08 2.64
N LEU A 401 -20.47 24.75 2.55
CA LEU A 401 -19.92 24.00 1.43
C LEU A 401 -20.65 24.26 0.11
N LYS A 402 -21.99 24.36 0.15
CA LYS A 402 -22.82 24.65 -1.03
C LYS A 402 -22.48 26.02 -1.62
N LEU A 403 -22.44 27.07 -0.79
CA LEU A 403 -22.08 28.42 -1.22
C LEU A 403 -20.64 28.49 -1.77
N LEU A 404 -19.70 27.79 -1.12
CA LEU A 404 -18.33 27.67 -1.65
C LEU A 404 -18.30 26.94 -3.00
N SER A 405 -19.04 25.84 -3.14
CA SER A 405 -19.15 25.08 -4.39
C SER A 405 -19.68 25.94 -5.54
N GLU A 406 -20.75 26.69 -5.31
CA GLU A 406 -21.31 27.61 -6.29
C GLU A 406 -20.29 28.66 -6.75
N CYS A 407 -19.46 29.19 -5.84
CA CYS A 407 -18.42 30.14 -6.18
C CYS A 407 -17.30 29.50 -7.01
N VAL A 408 -16.83 28.31 -6.62
CA VAL A 408 -15.73 27.61 -7.31
C VAL A 408 -16.12 27.23 -8.74
N LEU A 409 -17.34 26.72 -8.92
CA LEU A 409 -17.84 26.29 -10.23
C LEU A 409 -18.10 27.46 -11.18
N ASN A 410 -18.68 28.55 -10.68
CA ASN A 410 -19.08 29.68 -11.54
C ASN A 410 -17.98 30.73 -11.74
N CYS A 411 -17.01 30.82 -10.82
CA CYS A 411 -15.98 31.88 -10.81
C CYS A 411 -14.57 31.33 -10.53
N PRO A 412 -14.06 30.36 -11.33
CA PRO A 412 -12.81 29.67 -11.04
C PRO A 412 -11.58 30.59 -10.98
N GLY A 413 -11.58 31.69 -11.76
CA GLY A 413 -10.47 32.64 -11.84
C GLY A 413 -10.31 33.60 -10.65
N ILE A 414 -11.25 33.60 -9.69
CA ILE A 414 -11.23 34.51 -8.53
C ILE A 414 -10.48 33.88 -7.34
N ILE A 415 -10.31 32.56 -7.34
CA ILE A 415 -9.74 31.82 -6.23
C ILE A 415 -8.21 31.89 -6.29
N SER A 416 -7.60 32.37 -5.20
CA SER A 416 -6.15 32.38 -5.03
C SER A 416 -5.62 31.01 -4.63
N SER A 417 -4.34 30.73 -4.92
CA SER A 417 -3.66 29.50 -4.49
C SER A 417 -3.78 29.26 -2.98
N PHE A 418 -3.59 30.30 -2.17
CA PHE A 418 -3.72 30.23 -0.71
C PHE A 418 -5.11 29.74 -0.25
N ASN A 419 -6.17 30.23 -0.88
CA ASN A 419 -7.53 29.79 -0.54
C ASN A 419 -7.75 28.31 -0.89
N ILE A 420 -7.15 27.81 -1.98
CA ILE A 420 -7.23 26.39 -2.36
C ILE A 420 -6.51 25.52 -1.33
N GLU A 421 -5.30 25.91 -0.92
CA GLU A 421 -4.55 25.21 0.14
C GLU A 421 -5.35 25.16 1.43
N GLU A 422 -5.89 26.30 1.85
CA GLU A 422 -6.66 26.44 3.08
C GLU A 422 -7.93 25.58 3.08
N ILE A 423 -8.71 25.62 1.99
CA ILE A 423 -9.91 24.80 1.84
C ILE A 423 -9.54 23.30 1.84
N SER A 424 -8.49 22.90 1.12
CA SER A 424 -8.03 21.51 1.07
C SER A 424 -7.63 20.99 2.45
N LEU A 425 -6.92 21.80 3.24
CA LEU A 425 -6.55 21.46 4.62
C LEU A 425 -7.79 21.33 5.54
N ILE A 426 -8.77 22.22 5.41
CA ILE A 426 -10.01 22.16 6.20
C ILE A 426 -10.77 20.86 5.87
N MET A 427 -10.95 20.52 4.58
CA MET A 427 -11.64 19.28 4.19
C MET A 427 -10.89 18.03 4.65
N THR A 428 -9.55 18.04 4.56
CA THR A 428 -8.72 16.94 5.07
C THR A 428 -8.96 16.73 6.57
N GLY A 429 -9.02 17.82 7.34
CA GLY A 429 -9.31 17.79 8.77
C GLY A 429 -10.72 17.26 9.09
N MET A 430 -11.74 17.69 8.34
CA MET A 430 -13.11 17.20 8.49
C MET A 430 -13.21 15.69 8.25
N LEU A 431 -12.62 15.21 7.14
CA LEU A 431 -12.61 13.79 6.79
C LEU A 431 -11.83 12.95 7.80
N LYS A 432 -10.68 13.44 8.26
CA LYS A 432 -9.87 12.76 9.27
C LYS A 432 -10.62 12.58 10.58
N LYS A 433 -11.23 13.65 11.11
CA LYS A 433 -12.03 13.58 12.34
C LYS A 433 -13.21 12.60 12.21
N HIS A 434 -13.76 12.45 11.02
CA HIS A 434 -14.81 11.47 10.77
C HIS A 434 -14.30 10.03 10.77
N VAL A 435 -13.14 9.77 10.15
CA VAL A 435 -12.49 8.45 10.18
C VAL A 435 -12.04 8.07 11.60
N ASP A 436 -11.48 9.01 12.35
CA ASP A 436 -11.00 8.80 13.72
C ASP A 436 -12.16 8.65 14.74
N GLY A 437 -13.39 9.00 14.34
CA GLY A 437 -14.60 8.93 15.18
C GLY A 437 -14.80 10.14 16.10
N ASP A 438 -14.02 11.20 15.93
CA ASP A 438 -14.07 12.43 16.73
C ASP A 438 -15.26 13.33 16.36
N ALA A 439 -15.67 13.34 15.08
CA ALA A 439 -16.81 14.12 14.60
C ALA A 439 -17.51 13.41 13.44
N ASN A 440 -18.82 13.23 13.54
CA ASN A 440 -19.59 12.60 12.47
C ASN A 440 -19.97 13.60 11.37
N MET A 441 -19.96 13.12 10.13
CA MET A 441 -20.29 13.88 8.93
C MET A 441 -21.58 13.34 8.31
N LEU A 442 -22.46 14.22 7.85
CA LEU A 442 -23.67 13.81 7.13
C LEU A 442 -23.32 13.34 5.71
N PRO A 443 -24.05 12.37 5.12
CA PRO A 443 -23.79 11.89 3.76
C PRO A 443 -23.85 13.00 2.69
N GLU A 444 -24.73 13.99 2.85
CA GLU A 444 -24.82 15.15 1.95
C GLU A 444 -23.59 16.04 2.05
N THR A 445 -23.02 16.19 3.24
CA THR A 445 -21.77 16.93 3.47
C THR A 445 -20.63 16.26 2.73
N LEU A 446 -20.51 14.93 2.81
CA LEU A 446 -19.46 14.17 2.11
C LEU A 446 -19.56 14.34 0.59
N THR A 447 -20.77 14.28 0.03
CA THR A 447 -21.01 14.55 -1.40
C THR A 447 -20.54 15.94 -1.82
N LEU A 448 -20.85 16.97 -1.03
CA LEU A 448 -20.41 18.34 -1.30
C LEU A 448 -18.89 18.48 -1.19
N VAL A 449 -18.25 17.84 -0.20
CA VAL A 449 -16.79 17.84 -0.05
C VAL A 449 -16.13 17.27 -1.31
N CYS A 450 -16.56 16.09 -1.79
CA CYS A 450 -16.02 15.49 -3.01
C CYS A 450 -16.21 16.42 -4.23
N SER A 451 -17.41 16.97 -4.41
CA SER A 451 -17.73 17.86 -5.54
C SER A 451 -16.92 19.16 -5.52
N VAL A 452 -16.75 19.79 -4.36
CA VAL A 452 -15.93 21.00 -4.20
C VAL A 452 -14.47 20.72 -4.52
N LEU A 453 -13.92 19.60 -4.05
CA LEU A 453 -12.53 19.23 -4.32
C LEU A 453 -12.26 18.96 -5.80
N VAL A 454 -13.19 18.28 -6.50
CA VAL A 454 -13.09 18.12 -7.96
C VAL A 454 -13.12 19.48 -8.66
N ALA A 455 -14.03 20.38 -8.26
CA ALA A 455 -14.12 21.72 -8.85
C ALA A 455 -12.83 22.54 -8.60
N LEU A 456 -12.20 22.38 -7.43
CA LEU A 456 -10.93 23.03 -7.10
C LEU A 456 -9.78 22.49 -7.96
N MET A 457 -9.69 21.17 -8.18
CA MET A 457 -8.66 20.57 -9.05
C MET A 457 -8.76 21.10 -10.48
N LYS A 458 -9.97 21.25 -11.01
CA LYS A 458 -10.23 21.81 -12.35
C LYS A 458 -10.01 23.32 -12.48
N SER A 459 -9.76 24.03 -11.37
CA SER A 459 -9.47 25.46 -11.41
C SER A 459 -8.04 25.71 -11.90
N PRO A 460 -7.79 26.69 -12.81
CA PRO A 460 -6.45 26.99 -13.28
C PRO A 460 -5.49 27.42 -12.16
N SER A 461 -6.01 27.94 -11.05
CA SER A 461 -5.23 28.38 -9.89
C SER A 461 -4.66 27.22 -9.05
N SER A 462 -5.13 25.98 -9.25
CA SER A 462 -4.67 24.80 -8.50
C SER A 462 -3.33 24.25 -9.02
N LEU A 463 -3.01 24.51 -10.30
CA LEU A 463 -1.88 23.90 -10.99
C LEU A 463 -0.55 24.36 -10.37
N GLY A 464 0.26 23.39 -9.93
CA GLY A 464 1.61 23.63 -9.41
C GLY A 464 1.71 23.81 -7.89
N ILE A 465 0.61 23.61 -7.14
CA ILE A 465 0.60 23.72 -5.68
C ILE A 465 0.83 22.35 -5.01
N LEU A 466 2.04 22.11 -4.51
CA LEU A 466 2.43 20.82 -3.92
C LEU A 466 1.67 20.44 -2.63
N SER A 467 1.28 21.42 -1.83
CA SER A 467 0.53 21.18 -0.59
C SER A 467 -0.88 20.62 -0.84
N VAL A 468 -1.47 20.94 -1.99
CA VAL A 468 -2.78 20.44 -2.43
C VAL A 468 -2.66 18.98 -2.83
N ALA A 469 -1.64 18.60 -3.61
CA ALA A 469 -1.39 17.20 -3.97
C ALA A 469 -1.27 16.30 -2.74
N LYS A 470 -0.52 16.74 -1.71
CA LYS A 470 -0.40 16.00 -0.45
C LYS A 470 -1.72 15.92 0.33
N SER A 471 -2.52 16.99 0.32
CA SER A 471 -3.85 16.97 0.93
C SER A 471 -4.76 15.99 0.19
N LEU A 472 -4.68 15.93 -1.14
CA LEU A 472 -5.46 15.00 -1.98
C LEU A 472 -5.11 13.54 -1.72
N GLU A 473 -3.86 13.21 -1.41
CA GLU A 473 -3.47 11.85 -0.97
C GLU A 473 -4.27 11.42 0.27
N ASP A 474 -4.29 12.27 1.29
CA ASP A 474 -5.00 11.99 2.55
C ASP A 474 -6.52 11.97 2.36
N ILE A 475 -7.07 12.94 1.62
CA ILE A 475 -8.48 13.01 1.26
C ILE A 475 -8.92 11.75 0.52
N SER A 476 -8.16 11.31 -0.47
CA SER A 476 -8.46 10.09 -1.25
C SER A 476 -8.51 8.87 -0.35
N ARG A 477 -7.56 8.76 0.59
CA ARG A 477 -7.52 7.67 1.57
C ARG A 477 -8.72 7.71 2.51
N TYR A 478 -9.08 8.87 3.05
CA TYR A 478 -10.19 9.00 4.00
C TYR A 478 -11.54 8.78 3.34
N THR A 479 -11.81 9.42 2.19
CA THR A 479 -13.11 9.31 1.49
C THR A 479 -13.45 7.87 1.12
N ILE A 480 -12.49 7.13 0.53
CA ILE A 480 -12.68 5.70 0.24
C ILE A 480 -12.86 4.90 1.53
N THR A 481 -12.04 5.13 2.56
CA THR A 481 -12.17 4.39 3.83
C THR A 481 -13.54 4.59 4.49
N ILE A 482 -14.08 5.82 4.48
CA ILE A 482 -15.42 6.13 4.98
C ILE A 482 -16.48 5.35 4.19
N CYS A 483 -16.45 5.44 2.85
CA CYS A 483 -17.46 4.80 2.00
C CYS A 483 -17.41 3.27 2.10
N LEU A 484 -16.22 2.67 2.22
CA LEU A 484 -16.07 1.22 2.38
C LEU A 484 -16.52 0.74 3.77
N SER A 485 -16.26 1.50 4.83
CA SER A 485 -16.61 1.12 6.21
C SER A 485 -18.11 1.21 6.49
N TYR A 486 -18.81 2.13 5.81
CA TYR A 486 -20.23 2.43 6.03
C TYR A 486 -21.07 2.29 4.75
N TYR A 487 -20.72 1.38 3.85
CA TYR A 487 -21.31 1.24 2.52
C TYR A 487 -22.86 1.23 2.50
N GLY A 488 -23.51 0.61 3.49
CA GLY A 488 -24.97 0.59 3.59
C GLY A 488 -25.61 1.97 3.72
N GLU A 489 -24.99 2.88 4.49
CA GLU A 489 -25.49 4.25 4.69
C GLU A 489 -24.98 5.21 3.61
N PHE A 490 -23.80 4.95 3.02
CA PHE A 490 -23.09 5.85 2.11
C PHE A 490 -23.02 5.38 0.64
N SER A 491 -23.93 4.49 0.21
CA SER A 491 -23.90 3.91 -1.13
C SER A 491 -23.90 4.95 -2.27
N SER A 492 -24.67 6.04 -2.13
CA SER A 492 -24.71 7.13 -3.12
C SER A 492 -23.44 8.01 -3.13
N GLN A 493 -22.75 8.10 -1.99
CA GLN A 493 -21.53 8.87 -1.79
C GLN A 493 -20.32 8.15 -2.38
N MET A 494 -20.37 6.81 -2.44
CA MET A 494 -19.33 6.00 -3.07
C MET A 494 -19.05 6.46 -4.51
N LEU A 495 -20.07 6.75 -5.31
CA LEU A 495 -19.89 7.26 -6.68
C LEU A 495 -19.12 8.59 -6.71
N HIS A 496 -19.41 9.50 -5.78
CA HIS A 496 -18.73 10.78 -5.68
C HIS A 496 -17.27 10.61 -5.22
N SER A 497 -17.00 9.65 -4.34
CA SER A 497 -15.64 9.30 -3.92
C SER A 497 -14.81 8.66 -5.04
N LEU A 498 -15.41 7.79 -5.86
CA LEU A 498 -14.76 7.19 -7.03
C LEU A 498 -14.49 8.23 -8.12
N TYR A 499 -15.44 9.15 -8.33
CA TYR A 499 -15.26 10.26 -9.25
C TYR A 499 -14.14 11.21 -8.79
N LEU A 500 -14.08 11.54 -7.50
CA LEU A 500 -12.97 12.30 -6.91
C LEU A 500 -11.63 11.60 -7.14
N LEU A 501 -11.56 10.28 -6.91
CA LEU A 501 -10.32 9.50 -7.07
C LEU A 501 -9.84 9.48 -8.53
N LYS A 502 -10.77 9.36 -9.48
CA LYS A 502 -10.49 9.46 -10.92
C LYS A 502 -9.90 10.84 -11.26
N GLU A 503 -10.60 11.91 -10.86
CA GLU A 503 -10.17 13.28 -11.18
C GLU A 503 -8.86 13.65 -10.47
N ALA A 504 -8.60 13.12 -9.27
CA ALA A 504 -7.32 13.28 -8.57
C ALA A 504 -6.17 12.57 -9.30
N TYR A 505 -6.45 11.40 -9.91
CA TYR A 505 -5.48 10.72 -10.75
C TYR A 505 -5.19 11.52 -12.01
N GLU A 506 -6.21 12.02 -12.72
CA GLU A 506 -6.02 12.85 -13.92
C GLU A 506 -5.24 14.14 -13.60
N TYR A 507 -5.56 14.78 -12.46
CA TYR A 507 -4.86 15.98 -11.97
C TYR A 507 -3.35 15.78 -11.76
N SER A 508 -2.92 14.56 -11.39
CA SER A 508 -1.50 14.25 -11.18
C SER A 508 -0.64 14.33 -12.45
N PHE A 509 -1.26 14.19 -13.64
CA PHE A 509 -0.57 14.22 -14.94
C PHE A 509 -0.65 15.58 -15.64
N GLU A 510 -1.68 16.38 -15.38
CA GLU A 510 -1.83 17.73 -15.98
C GLU A 510 -0.75 18.72 -15.46
N SER A 511 -0.19 18.47 -14.28
CA SER A 511 0.86 19.29 -13.66
C SER A 511 2.27 18.74 -13.92
N ASN A 512 2.98 19.29 -14.93
CA ASN A 512 4.41 19.09 -15.25
C ASN A 512 5.05 17.75 -14.75
N PRO A 513 5.23 16.74 -15.62
CA PRO A 513 5.63 15.36 -15.27
C PRO A 513 7.06 15.19 -14.71
N ILE A 514 7.78 16.27 -14.43
CA ILE A 514 9.18 16.26 -13.98
C ILE A 514 9.28 16.35 -12.44
N ASN A 515 8.22 16.78 -11.74
CA ASN A 515 8.24 16.91 -10.28
C ASN A 515 7.96 15.57 -9.58
N SER A 516 8.91 15.12 -8.75
CA SER A 516 8.86 13.87 -7.96
C SER A 516 7.63 13.73 -7.07
N ASP A 517 7.03 14.85 -6.68
CA ASP A 517 6.03 14.87 -5.61
C ASP A 517 4.61 14.58 -6.14
N TYR A 518 4.29 14.87 -7.41
CA TYR A 518 3.01 14.45 -8.02
C TYR A 518 2.96 12.93 -8.27
N LYS A 519 4.13 12.28 -8.38
CA LYS A 519 4.24 10.83 -8.38
C LYS A 519 3.77 10.22 -7.05
N GLY A 520 3.88 10.96 -5.94
CA GLY A 520 3.35 10.56 -4.64
C GLY A 520 1.84 10.34 -4.68
N LEU A 521 1.11 11.27 -5.30
CA LEU A 521 -0.33 11.19 -5.50
C LEU A 521 -0.72 10.01 -6.40
N CYS A 522 -0.06 9.83 -7.55
CA CYS A 522 -0.31 8.67 -8.43
C CYS A 522 -0.16 7.35 -7.67
N ASN A 523 0.97 7.18 -6.97
CA ASN A 523 1.26 5.97 -6.21
C ASN A 523 0.24 5.73 -5.08
N CYS A 524 -0.19 6.79 -4.39
CA CYS A 524 -1.21 6.70 -3.35
C CYS A 524 -2.55 6.22 -3.90
N ILE A 525 -2.95 6.72 -5.07
CA ILE A 525 -4.21 6.30 -5.72
C ILE A 525 -4.13 4.85 -6.17
N LEU A 526 -3.01 4.43 -6.77
CA LEU A 526 -2.77 3.03 -7.14
C LEU A 526 -2.81 2.12 -5.91
N ASP A 527 -2.16 2.50 -4.82
CA ASP A 527 -2.18 1.77 -3.54
C ASP A 527 -3.62 1.62 -2.99
N ILE A 528 -4.44 2.68 -3.06
CA ILE A 528 -5.86 2.62 -2.65
C ILE A 528 -6.64 1.64 -3.54
N CYS A 529 -6.42 1.68 -4.86
CA CYS A 529 -7.06 0.78 -5.81
C CYS A 529 -6.69 -0.69 -5.54
N GLU A 530 -5.40 -0.97 -5.33
CA GLU A 530 -4.86 -2.32 -5.12
C GLU A 530 -5.21 -2.89 -3.74
N THR A 531 -5.05 -2.11 -2.67
CA THR A 531 -5.15 -2.63 -1.29
C THR A 531 -6.55 -2.54 -0.70
N LYS A 532 -7.40 -1.63 -1.19
CA LYS A 532 -8.74 -1.38 -0.62
C LYS A 532 -9.86 -1.68 -1.60
N LEU A 533 -9.88 -1.02 -2.76
CA LEU A 533 -11.02 -1.11 -3.68
C LEU A 533 -11.14 -2.48 -4.35
N LEU A 534 -10.04 -3.03 -4.88
CA LEU A 534 -10.03 -4.31 -5.57
C LEU A 534 -10.47 -5.47 -4.65
N PRO A 535 -9.91 -5.65 -3.44
CA PRO A 535 -10.38 -6.70 -2.53
C PRO A 535 -11.84 -6.51 -2.10
N TRP A 536 -12.25 -5.26 -1.87
CA TRP A 536 -13.60 -4.95 -1.41
C TRP A 536 -14.66 -5.28 -2.47
N ILE A 537 -14.44 -4.89 -3.73
CA ILE A 537 -15.41 -5.16 -4.81
C ILE A 537 -15.50 -6.66 -5.08
N SER A 538 -14.38 -7.38 -5.06
CA SER A 538 -14.36 -8.84 -5.24
C SER A 538 -15.14 -9.57 -4.13
N MET A 539 -15.10 -9.08 -2.89
CA MET A 539 -15.82 -9.69 -1.77
C MET A 539 -17.32 -9.36 -1.76
N ASN A 540 -17.71 -8.16 -2.18
CA ASN A 540 -19.08 -7.64 -1.97
C ASN A 540 -19.90 -7.48 -3.27
N ILE A 541 -19.42 -7.95 -4.43
CA ILE A 541 -20.07 -7.72 -5.74
C ILE A 541 -21.56 -8.09 -5.79
N ASN A 542 -22.00 -9.10 -5.03
CA ASN A 542 -23.40 -9.54 -4.99
C ASN A 542 -24.34 -8.55 -4.27
N GLU A 543 -23.78 -7.65 -3.45
CA GLU A 543 -24.52 -6.65 -2.67
C GLU A 543 -24.38 -5.23 -3.26
N ILE A 544 -23.56 -5.07 -4.30
CA ILE A 544 -23.23 -3.77 -4.89
C ILE A 544 -24.17 -3.44 -6.05
N ASN A 545 -24.54 -2.16 -6.19
CA ASN A 545 -25.34 -1.69 -7.32
C ASN A 545 -24.51 -1.62 -8.62
N GLU A 546 -25.17 -1.77 -9.76
CA GLU A 546 -24.53 -1.71 -11.09
C GLU A 546 -23.72 -0.42 -11.28
N ASP A 547 -24.27 0.74 -10.90
CA ASP A 547 -23.61 2.04 -11.07
C ASP A 547 -22.27 2.15 -10.34
N ILE A 548 -22.15 1.56 -9.15
CA ILE A 548 -20.92 1.59 -8.34
C ILE A 548 -19.87 0.67 -8.97
N THR A 549 -20.30 -0.52 -9.41
CA THR A 549 -19.43 -1.44 -10.16
C THR A 549 -18.91 -0.76 -11.42
N LEU A 550 -19.77 -0.10 -12.21
CA LEU A 550 -19.38 0.69 -13.37
C LEU A 550 -18.39 1.81 -13.01
N GLY A 551 -18.60 2.50 -11.88
CA GLY A 551 -17.70 3.52 -11.37
C GLY A 551 -16.29 3.00 -11.07
N VAL A 552 -16.17 1.83 -10.45
CA VAL A 552 -14.87 1.19 -10.18
C VAL A 552 -14.20 0.75 -11.48
N LEU A 553 -14.95 0.11 -12.38
CA LEU A 553 -14.41 -0.30 -13.68
C LEU A 553 -13.96 0.90 -14.53
N GLU A 554 -14.68 2.02 -14.46
CA GLU A 554 -14.31 3.26 -15.12
C GLU A 554 -13.02 3.86 -14.54
N LEU A 555 -12.89 3.92 -13.22
CA LEU A 555 -11.66 4.36 -12.56
C LEU A 555 -10.46 3.53 -13.01
N PHE A 556 -10.58 2.20 -12.97
CA PHE A 556 -9.51 1.31 -13.40
C PHE A 556 -9.19 1.51 -14.88
N HIS A 557 -10.21 1.69 -15.73
CA HIS A 557 -10.00 1.94 -17.14
C HIS A 557 -9.25 3.27 -17.40
N SER A 558 -9.61 4.34 -16.69
CA SER A 558 -8.92 5.64 -16.79
C SER A 558 -7.44 5.55 -16.41
N ILE A 559 -7.11 4.79 -15.37
CA ILE A 559 -5.72 4.55 -14.94
C ILE A 559 -4.90 3.90 -16.06
N LEU A 560 -5.50 2.95 -16.79
CA LEU A 560 -4.83 2.23 -17.87
C LEU A 560 -4.68 3.03 -19.17
N ILE A 561 -5.57 4.00 -19.45
CA ILE A 561 -5.49 4.81 -20.68
C ILE A 561 -4.38 5.86 -20.62
N GLN A 562 -4.15 6.48 -19.47
CA GLN A 562 -3.37 7.73 -19.39
C GLN A 562 -1.86 7.55 -19.13
N SER A 563 -1.35 6.33 -18.98
CA SER A 563 -0.03 6.12 -18.37
C SER A 563 1.07 5.68 -19.36
N ASP A 564 1.91 6.64 -19.77
CA ASP A 564 3.25 6.35 -20.32
C ASP A 564 4.22 5.80 -19.24
N TYR A 565 3.87 5.97 -17.95
CA TYR A 565 4.65 5.52 -16.79
C TYR A 565 3.73 4.81 -15.76
N GLN A 566 4.03 3.54 -15.47
CA GLN A 566 3.43 2.68 -14.41
C GLN A 566 2.12 1.86 -14.66
N PRO A 567 1.56 1.64 -15.87
CA PRO A 567 0.38 0.76 -15.98
C PRO A 567 0.68 -0.72 -15.70
N LYS A 568 1.93 -1.16 -15.85
CA LYS A 568 2.28 -2.58 -15.78
C LYS A 568 2.10 -3.19 -14.39
N GLU A 569 2.56 -2.50 -13.34
CA GLU A 569 2.45 -2.99 -11.96
C GLU A 569 0.98 -3.18 -11.56
N PHE A 570 0.14 -2.17 -11.81
CA PHE A 570 -1.29 -2.24 -11.51
C PHE A 570 -2.01 -3.32 -12.34
N VAL A 571 -1.68 -3.44 -13.63
CA VAL A 571 -2.25 -4.51 -14.47
C VAL A 571 -1.86 -5.88 -13.97
N ASP A 572 -0.60 -6.08 -13.57
CA ASP A 572 -0.13 -7.34 -12.99
C ASP A 572 -0.91 -7.69 -11.72
N VAL A 573 -1.23 -6.71 -10.86
CA VAL A 573 -2.09 -6.91 -9.67
C VAL A 573 -3.53 -7.28 -10.06
N LEU A 574 -4.12 -6.60 -11.05
CA LEU A 574 -5.47 -6.91 -11.54
C LEU A 574 -5.54 -8.35 -12.07
N VAL A 575 -4.69 -8.71 -13.03
CA VAL A 575 -4.74 -10.05 -13.66
C VAL A 575 -4.37 -11.17 -12.69
N SER A 576 -3.49 -10.92 -11.71
CA SER A 576 -3.19 -11.87 -10.63
C SER A 576 -4.38 -12.10 -9.69
N SER A 577 -5.38 -11.22 -9.71
CA SER A 577 -6.61 -11.31 -8.90
C SER A 577 -7.77 -11.94 -9.67
N SER A 578 -7.50 -12.72 -10.73
CA SER A 578 -8.51 -13.37 -11.59
C SER A 578 -9.53 -12.39 -12.19
N TRP A 579 -9.03 -11.25 -12.67
CA TRP A 579 -9.86 -10.15 -13.15
C TRP A 579 -10.70 -10.48 -14.38
N PHE A 580 -10.27 -11.41 -15.25
CA PHE A 580 -11.08 -11.81 -16.41
C PHE A 580 -12.33 -12.55 -15.93
N SER A 581 -12.18 -13.54 -15.03
CA SER A 581 -13.32 -14.25 -14.45
C SER A 581 -14.23 -13.30 -13.66
N PHE A 582 -13.66 -12.38 -12.88
CA PHE A 582 -14.42 -11.35 -12.19
C PHE A 582 -15.24 -10.48 -13.18
N SER A 583 -14.61 -10.03 -14.27
CA SER A 583 -15.25 -9.18 -15.29
C SER A 583 -16.42 -9.89 -15.97
N PHE A 584 -16.27 -11.17 -16.34
CA PHE A 584 -17.39 -11.97 -16.88
C PHE A 584 -18.45 -12.29 -15.81
N GLY A 585 -18.05 -12.44 -14.55
CA GLY A 585 -18.97 -12.52 -13.41
C GLY A 585 -19.85 -11.27 -13.28
N CYS A 586 -19.27 -10.08 -13.47
CA CYS A 586 -20.02 -8.82 -13.52
C CYS A 586 -21.04 -8.80 -14.67
N LEU A 587 -20.73 -9.37 -15.83
CA LEU A 587 -21.67 -9.49 -16.95
C LEU A 587 -22.82 -10.44 -16.66
N GLY A 588 -22.56 -11.50 -15.90
CA GLY A 588 -23.59 -12.44 -15.44
C GLY A 588 -24.53 -11.80 -14.40
N LEU A 589 -23.99 -10.98 -13.49
CA LEU A 589 -24.76 -10.26 -12.47
C LEU A 589 -25.55 -9.07 -13.05
N PHE A 590 -24.93 -8.33 -13.99
CA PHE A 590 -25.50 -7.13 -14.61
C PHE A 590 -25.52 -7.27 -16.14
N PRO A 591 -26.56 -7.90 -16.72
CA PRO A 591 -26.66 -8.17 -18.15
C PRO A 591 -27.13 -6.93 -18.92
N THR A 592 -26.44 -5.80 -18.76
CA THR A 592 -26.73 -4.54 -19.48
C THR A 592 -25.67 -4.26 -20.54
N GLU A 593 -26.07 -3.56 -21.61
CA GLU A 593 -25.11 -3.13 -22.63
C GLU A 593 -24.04 -2.21 -22.03
N LYS A 594 -24.40 -1.33 -21.07
CA LYS A 594 -23.42 -0.44 -20.41
C LYS A 594 -22.31 -1.22 -19.72
N MET A 595 -22.66 -2.25 -18.96
CA MET A 595 -21.68 -3.13 -18.30
C MET A 595 -20.82 -3.88 -19.31
N LYS A 596 -21.45 -4.46 -20.34
CA LYS A 596 -20.78 -5.14 -21.45
C LYS A 596 -19.71 -4.28 -22.10
N TRP A 597 -20.06 -3.07 -22.50
CA TRP A 597 -19.12 -2.12 -23.10
C TRP A 597 -17.95 -1.81 -22.15
N ARG A 598 -18.27 -1.53 -20.88
CA ARG A 598 -17.26 -1.17 -19.90
C ARG A 598 -16.25 -2.29 -19.67
N VAL A 599 -16.73 -3.53 -19.53
CA VAL A 599 -15.88 -4.72 -19.39
C VAL A 599 -14.98 -4.89 -20.60
N TYR A 600 -15.53 -4.90 -21.82
CA TYR A 600 -14.71 -5.12 -23.02
C TYR A 600 -13.68 -4.00 -23.26
N PHE A 601 -14.02 -2.74 -22.97
CA PHE A 601 -13.04 -1.66 -23.05
C PHE A 601 -11.93 -1.80 -22.03
N LEU A 602 -12.25 -2.15 -20.78
CA LEU A 602 -11.24 -2.39 -19.76
C LEU A 602 -10.32 -3.56 -20.14
N LEU A 603 -10.89 -4.68 -20.60
CA LEU A 603 -10.11 -5.82 -21.11
C LEU A 603 -9.20 -5.38 -22.27
N SER A 604 -9.69 -4.55 -23.19
CA SER A 604 -8.89 -4.02 -24.29
C SER A 604 -7.66 -3.24 -23.81
N SER A 605 -7.83 -2.42 -22.78
CA SER A 605 -6.74 -1.61 -22.21
C SER A 605 -5.74 -2.45 -21.41
N ILE A 606 -6.21 -3.50 -20.73
CA ILE A 606 -5.33 -4.51 -20.11
C ILE A 606 -4.45 -5.19 -21.17
N LEU A 607 -5.03 -5.57 -22.32
CA LEU A 607 -4.30 -6.17 -23.43
C LEU A 607 -3.24 -5.23 -24.01
N ASP A 608 -3.58 -3.96 -24.19
CA ASP A 608 -2.63 -2.95 -24.68
C ASP A 608 -1.39 -2.84 -23.76
N VAL A 609 -1.56 -3.00 -22.44
CA VAL A 609 -0.46 -2.96 -21.46
C VAL A 609 0.36 -4.26 -21.45
N ILE A 610 -0.29 -5.43 -21.52
CA ILE A 610 0.37 -6.74 -21.39
C ILE A 610 1.09 -7.15 -22.68
N ILE A 611 0.40 -7.05 -23.82
CA ILE A 611 0.90 -7.52 -25.12
C ILE A 611 1.55 -6.36 -25.90
N GLY A 612 1.06 -5.13 -25.75
CA GLY A 612 1.50 -3.99 -26.56
C GLY A 612 0.93 -3.99 -27.97
N ASN A 613 1.49 -3.13 -28.83
CA ASN A 613 1.17 -3.02 -30.26
C ASN A 613 -0.33 -2.79 -30.60
N GLU A 614 -1.04 -2.02 -29.79
CA GLU A 614 -2.48 -1.74 -29.96
C GLU A 614 -3.33 -3.03 -30.04
N SER A 615 -2.90 -4.10 -29.35
CA SER A 615 -3.59 -5.40 -29.34
C SER A 615 -5.01 -5.34 -28.74
N GLY A 616 -5.30 -4.34 -27.91
CA GLY A 616 -6.65 -4.05 -27.42
C GLY A 616 -7.61 -3.66 -28.54
N GLN A 617 -7.11 -3.16 -29.69
CA GLN A 617 -7.96 -2.68 -30.78
C GLN A 617 -8.86 -3.78 -31.34
N TYR A 618 -8.40 -5.04 -31.36
CA TYR A 618 -9.22 -6.17 -31.81
C TYR A 618 -10.48 -6.37 -30.95
N ILE A 619 -10.38 -6.13 -29.64
CA ILE A 619 -11.54 -6.19 -28.73
C ILE A 619 -12.44 -4.98 -28.97
N ARG A 620 -11.86 -3.77 -29.09
CA ARG A 620 -12.64 -2.54 -29.31
C ARG A 620 -13.48 -2.59 -30.59
N ASP A 621 -12.89 -3.10 -31.67
CA ASP A 621 -13.57 -3.24 -32.96
C ASP A 621 -14.68 -4.29 -32.92
N ALA A 622 -14.53 -5.35 -32.11
CA ALA A 622 -15.49 -6.44 -32.01
C ALA A 622 -16.52 -6.29 -30.88
N ALA A 623 -16.35 -5.33 -29.96
CA ALA A 623 -17.09 -5.23 -28.70
C ALA A 623 -18.63 -5.26 -28.85
N LEU A 624 -19.16 -4.66 -29.93
CA LEU A 624 -20.59 -4.69 -30.27
C LEU A 624 -21.13 -6.12 -30.41
N HIS A 625 -20.35 -6.99 -31.02
CA HIS A 625 -20.76 -8.32 -31.47
C HIS A 625 -20.34 -9.44 -30.52
N LEU A 626 -19.49 -9.15 -29.53
CA LEU A 626 -19.09 -10.12 -28.52
C LEU A 626 -20.25 -10.41 -27.54
N PRO A 627 -20.49 -11.65 -27.11
CA PRO A 627 -21.53 -12.03 -26.15
C PRO A 627 -21.13 -11.72 -24.71
N SER A 628 -22.07 -11.79 -23.78
CA SER A 628 -21.79 -11.60 -22.34
C SER A 628 -21.38 -12.91 -21.63
N ASP A 629 -21.77 -14.07 -22.16
CA ASP A 629 -21.47 -15.38 -21.60
C ASP A 629 -20.16 -15.95 -22.18
N PRO A 630 -19.18 -16.37 -21.35
CA PRO A 630 -17.97 -17.06 -21.80
C PRO A 630 -18.22 -18.30 -22.68
N ILE A 631 -19.33 -19.04 -22.48
CA ILE A 631 -19.69 -20.21 -23.29
C ILE A 631 -20.05 -19.77 -24.72
N ASP A 632 -20.74 -18.64 -24.87
CA ASP A 632 -21.07 -18.09 -26.18
C ASP A 632 -19.83 -17.59 -26.92
N LEU A 633 -18.78 -17.14 -26.20
CA LEU A 633 -17.48 -16.87 -26.82
C LEU A 633 -16.89 -18.14 -27.44
N MET A 634 -17.02 -19.29 -26.75
CA MET A 634 -16.53 -20.57 -27.26
C MET A 634 -17.32 -21.02 -28.49
N PHE A 635 -18.62 -20.70 -28.53
CA PHE A 635 -19.46 -20.94 -29.70
C PHE A 635 -19.06 -20.07 -30.89
N LEU A 636 -18.78 -18.77 -30.68
CA LEU A 636 -18.27 -17.87 -31.71
C LEU A 636 -16.94 -18.34 -32.30
N LEU A 637 -16.05 -18.83 -31.44
CA LEU A 637 -14.77 -19.41 -31.87
C LEU A 637 -14.98 -20.61 -32.80
N GLY A 638 -15.98 -21.45 -32.52
CA GLY A 638 -16.35 -22.61 -33.34
C GLY A 638 -17.13 -22.29 -34.63
N GLN A 639 -17.38 -21.03 -34.97
CA GLN A 639 -18.06 -20.68 -36.22
C GLN A 639 -17.11 -20.62 -37.42
N LYS A 640 -17.66 -20.79 -38.63
CA LYS A 640 -16.90 -20.67 -39.87
C LYS A 640 -16.77 -19.18 -40.23
N GLY A 641 -15.53 -18.67 -40.28
CA GLY A 641 -15.22 -17.27 -40.59
C GLY A 641 -15.27 -16.91 -42.08
N SER A 642 -15.38 -17.91 -42.96
CA SER A 642 -15.32 -17.71 -44.41
C SER A 642 -16.30 -16.65 -44.91
N HIS A 643 -15.76 -15.57 -45.48
CA HIS A 643 -16.47 -14.43 -46.05
C HIS A 643 -17.24 -13.53 -45.06
N ASN A 644 -17.06 -13.68 -43.75
CA ASN A 644 -17.64 -12.77 -42.75
C ASN A 644 -16.55 -12.13 -41.89
N HIS A 645 -16.22 -10.87 -42.21
CA HIS A 645 -15.19 -10.11 -41.51
C HIS A 645 -15.53 -9.87 -40.03
N GLU A 646 -16.81 -9.66 -39.71
CA GLU A 646 -17.26 -9.41 -38.33
C GLU A 646 -17.01 -10.63 -37.43
N VAL A 647 -17.29 -11.84 -37.93
CA VAL A 647 -17.02 -13.09 -37.21
C VAL A 647 -15.52 -13.27 -37.00
N PHE A 648 -14.69 -12.97 -38.00
CA PHE A 648 -13.24 -13.08 -37.87
C PHE A 648 -12.65 -12.10 -36.84
N CYS A 649 -13.18 -10.87 -36.79
CA CYS A 649 -12.82 -9.88 -35.76
C CYS A 649 -13.22 -10.38 -34.36
N CYS A 650 -14.43 -10.93 -34.20
CA CYS A 650 -14.86 -11.54 -32.93
C CYS A 650 -13.96 -12.71 -32.52
N GLN A 651 -13.61 -13.60 -33.45
CA GLN A 651 -12.72 -14.74 -33.18
C GLN A 651 -11.33 -14.29 -32.74
N SER A 652 -10.79 -13.26 -33.38
CA SER A 652 -9.51 -12.65 -33.00
C SER A 652 -9.55 -12.08 -31.58
N ALA A 653 -10.62 -11.36 -31.22
CA ALA A 653 -10.84 -10.84 -29.88
C ALA A 653 -10.98 -11.96 -28.84
N VAL A 654 -11.76 -13.01 -29.14
CA VAL A 654 -11.94 -14.17 -28.25
C VAL A 654 -10.61 -14.89 -27.99
N LEU A 655 -9.80 -15.11 -29.03
CA LEU A 655 -8.47 -15.71 -28.89
C LEU A 655 -7.56 -14.87 -27.99
N LEU A 656 -7.56 -13.55 -28.13
CA LEU A 656 -6.75 -12.67 -27.28
C LEU A 656 -7.20 -12.66 -25.82
N ILE A 657 -8.51 -12.66 -25.57
CA ILE A 657 -9.10 -12.74 -24.21
C ILE A 657 -8.73 -14.07 -23.56
N LEU A 658 -8.92 -15.19 -24.26
CA LEU A 658 -8.56 -16.51 -23.76
C LEU A 658 -7.06 -16.64 -23.49
N TYR A 659 -6.23 -16.09 -24.38
CA TYR A 659 -4.79 -16.16 -24.24
C TYR A 659 -4.30 -15.40 -23.02
N THR A 660 -4.69 -14.15 -22.90
CA THR A 660 -4.27 -13.30 -21.78
C THR A 660 -4.77 -13.83 -20.44
N SER A 661 -6.03 -14.27 -20.35
CA SER A 661 -6.53 -14.94 -19.13
C SER A 661 -5.73 -16.20 -18.78
N SER A 662 -5.40 -17.02 -19.79
CA SER A 662 -4.62 -18.25 -19.58
C SER A 662 -3.16 -18.04 -19.14
N LEU A 663 -2.55 -16.88 -19.42
CA LEU A 663 -1.20 -16.56 -18.95
C LEU A 663 -1.11 -16.40 -17.43
N TYR A 664 -2.25 -16.14 -16.78
CA TYR A 664 -2.37 -15.94 -15.33
C TYR A 664 -3.25 -17.00 -14.67
N ASP A 665 -3.45 -18.15 -15.34
CA ASP A 665 -4.28 -19.27 -14.87
C ASP A 665 -5.74 -18.88 -14.54
N ASP A 666 -6.27 -17.81 -15.15
CA ASP A 666 -7.63 -17.34 -14.96
C ASP A 666 -8.61 -18.10 -15.90
N ARG A 667 -9.42 -19.00 -15.34
CA ARG A 667 -10.22 -19.96 -16.11
C ARG A 667 -11.61 -19.42 -16.45
N LEU A 668 -11.79 -18.98 -17.70
CA LEU A 668 -13.08 -18.51 -18.21
C LEU A 668 -14.08 -19.61 -18.59
N ALA A 669 -13.59 -20.77 -19.04
CA ALA A 669 -14.41 -21.90 -19.45
C ALA A 669 -13.68 -23.22 -19.15
N ASP A 670 -14.40 -24.34 -19.21
CA ASP A 670 -13.83 -25.67 -19.00
C ASP A 670 -12.79 -26.01 -20.08
N ASP A 671 -11.62 -26.50 -19.66
CA ASP A 671 -10.48 -26.81 -20.54
C ASP A 671 -10.86 -27.70 -21.73
N ARG A 672 -11.82 -28.63 -21.56
CA ARG A 672 -12.30 -29.49 -22.63
C ARG A 672 -13.12 -28.73 -23.66
N MET A 673 -13.94 -27.78 -23.21
CA MET A 673 -14.74 -26.94 -24.10
C MET A 673 -13.84 -25.99 -24.89
N VAL A 674 -12.85 -25.36 -24.23
CA VAL A 674 -11.90 -24.46 -24.90
C VAL A 674 -11.11 -25.23 -25.97
N LEU A 675 -10.59 -26.41 -25.64
CA LEU A 675 -9.86 -27.24 -26.61
C LEU A 675 -10.75 -27.64 -27.80
N ALA A 676 -11.97 -28.10 -27.56
CA ALA A 676 -12.89 -28.50 -28.62
C ALA A 676 -13.24 -27.32 -29.55
N SER A 677 -13.47 -26.12 -28.99
CA SER A 677 -13.73 -24.91 -29.78
C SER A 677 -12.51 -24.45 -30.58
N LEU A 678 -11.30 -24.54 -30.02
CA LEU A 678 -10.06 -24.27 -30.74
C LEU A 678 -9.86 -25.25 -31.91
N GLU A 679 -10.09 -26.55 -31.68
CA GLU A 679 -10.00 -27.57 -32.72
C GLU A 679 -11.00 -27.32 -33.86
N GLN A 680 -12.23 -26.93 -33.51
CA GLN A 680 -13.24 -26.56 -34.49
C GLN A 680 -12.84 -25.29 -35.27
N TYR A 681 -12.31 -24.27 -34.60
CA TYR A 681 -11.76 -23.07 -35.25
C TYR A 681 -10.67 -23.41 -36.27
N ILE A 682 -9.73 -24.29 -35.91
CA ILE A 682 -8.64 -24.73 -36.79
C ILE A 682 -9.20 -25.43 -38.03
N LEU A 683 -10.11 -26.39 -37.83
CA LEU A 683 -10.65 -27.19 -38.92
C LEU A 683 -11.47 -26.35 -39.90
N LEU A 684 -12.24 -25.37 -39.40
CA LEU A 684 -13.10 -24.53 -40.22
C LEU A 684 -12.35 -23.42 -40.98
N ASN A 685 -11.26 -22.90 -40.41
CA ASN A 685 -10.56 -21.71 -40.92
C ASN A 685 -9.12 -22.00 -41.41
N SER A 686 -8.68 -23.26 -41.45
CA SER A 686 -7.30 -23.65 -41.84
C SER A 686 -6.80 -23.04 -43.16
N SER A 687 -7.66 -22.93 -44.19
CA SER A 687 -7.29 -22.32 -45.48
C SER A 687 -7.11 -20.81 -45.40
N GLU A 688 -7.82 -20.14 -44.49
CA GLU A 688 -7.78 -18.68 -44.29
C GLU A 688 -6.59 -18.29 -43.41
N ILE A 689 -6.26 -19.13 -42.41
CA ILE A 689 -5.07 -18.97 -41.55
C ILE A 689 -3.77 -19.10 -42.36
N LEU A 690 -3.74 -19.97 -43.38
CA LEU A 690 -2.62 -20.09 -44.31
C LEU A 690 -2.56 -18.95 -45.34
N GLY A 691 -3.65 -18.19 -45.52
CA GLY A 691 -3.65 -16.98 -46.32
C GLY A 691 -3.13 -15.78 -45.52
N GLU A 692 -2.61 -14.75 -46.19
CA GLU A 692 -2.15 -13.49 -45.56
C GLU A 692 -3.28 -12.67 -44.87
N PHE A 693 -4.48 -13.25 -44.68
CA PHE A 693 -5.62 -12.58 -44.07
C PHE A 693 -5.52 -12.47 -42.54
N VAL A 694 -4.76 -13.36 -41.87
CA VAL A 694 -4.62 -13.38 -40.41
C VAL A 694 -3.33 -12.70 -39.99
N LYS A 695 -3.41 -11.71 -39.09
CA LYS A 695 -2.20 -10.99 -38.62
C LYS A 695 -1.29 -11.92 -37.81
N PRO A 696 0.04 -11.77 -37.89
CA PRO A 696 1.01 -12.64 -37.22
C PRO A 696 0.78 -12.83 -35.71
N LEU A 697 0.35 -11.78 -35.00
CA LEU A 697 0.05 -11.82 -33.57
C LEU A 697 -1.06 -12.82 -33.24
N ILE A 698 -2.17 -12.79 -33.98
CA ILE A 698 -3.29 -13.72 -33.75
C ILE A 698 -2.85 -15.15 -34.02
N THR A 699 -1.97 -15.33 -35.02
CA THR A 699 -1.41 -16.64 -35.34
C THR A 699 -0.61 -17.23 -34.19
N GLU A 700 0.29 -16.43 -33.63
CA GLU A 700 1.09 -16.81 -32.46
C GLU A 700 0.20 -17.12 -31.24
N VAL A 701 -0.76 -16.23 -30.96
CA VAL A 701 -1.71 -16.36 -29.83
C VAL A 701 -2.48 -17.68 -29.90
N PHE A 702 -3.03 -18.04 -31.07
CA PHE A 702 -3.77 -19.31 -31.17
C PHE A 702 -2.86 -20.54 -31.04
N ILE A 703 -1.62 -20.50 -31.54
CA ILE A 703 -0.66 -21.61 -31.42
C ILE A 703 -0.34 -21.85 -29.93
N ASN A 704 -0.10 -20.76 -29.19
CA ASN A 704 0.18 -20.80 -27.76
C ASN A 704 -1.02 -21.32 -26.96
N LEU A 705 -2.23 -20.87 -27.30
CA LEU A 705 -3.47 -21.38 -26.69
C LEU A 705 -3.70 -22.87 -26.95
N TYR A 706 -3.62 -23.30 -28.20
CA TYR A 706 -3.84 -24.72 -28.52
C TYR A 706 -2.81 -25.61 -27.83
N SER A 707 -1.53 -25.22 -27.87
CA SER A 707 -0.47 -25.97 -27.20
C SER A 707 -0.64 -26.02 -25.68
N LEU A 708 -1.16 -24.96 -25.04
CA LEU A 708 -1.50 -24.95 -23.62
C LEU A 708 -2.53 -26.04 -23.30
N TYR A 709 -3.71 -25.97 -23.92
CA TYR A 709 -4.80 -26.89 -23.63
C TYR A 709 -4.48 -28.33 -24.05
N ARG A 710 -3.67 -28.52 -25.09
CA ARG A 710 -3.13 -29.85 -25.42
C ARG A 710 -2.12 -30.37 -24.40
N GLY A 711 -1.28 -29.50 -23.86
CA GLY A 711 -0.39 -29.83 -22.75
C GLY A 711 -1.18 -30.26 -21.51
N LEU A 712 -2.23 -29.52 -21.14
CA LEU A 712 -3.13 -29.84 -20.03
C LEU A 712 -3.88 -31.16 -20.25
N ALA A 713 -4.37 -31.42 -21.47
CA ALA A 713 -5.03 -32.68 -21.84
C ALA A 713 -4.11 -33.89 -21.65
N LYS A 714 -2.80 -33.74 -21.94
CA LYS A 714 -1.81 -34.81 -21.76
C LYS A 714 -1.55 -35.13 -20.28
N ILE A 715 -1.57 -34.12 -19.41
CA ILE A 715 -1.38 -34.29 -17.96
C ILE A 715 -2.60 -34.96 -17.32
N THR A 716 -3.80 -34.56 -17.72
CA THR A 716 -5.06 -35.01 -17.10
C THR A 716 -5.58 -36.33 -17.66
N TYR A 717 -5.10 -36.80 -18.82
CA TYR A 717 -5.52 -38.02 -19.54
C TYR A 717 -7.02 -38.16 -19.85
N GLN A 718 -7.84 -37.16 -19.51
CA GLN A 718 -9.32 -37.21 -19.59
C GLN A 718 -9.91 -36.33 -20.69
N ILE A 719 -9.11 -35.44 -21.30
CA ILE A 719 -9.59 -34.51 -22.32
C ILE A 719 -9.32 -35.14 -23.71
N PRO A 720 -10.37 -35.51 -24.48
CA PRO A 720 -10.20 -35.99 -25.85
C PRO A 720 -9.72 -34.84 -26.76
N TYR A 721 -8.92 -35.18 -27.78
CA TYR A 721 -8.40 -34.21 -28.76
C TYR A 721 -8.53 -34.75 -30.20
N SER A 722 -8.55 -33.84 -31.18
CA SER A 722 -8.66 -34.12 -32.61
C SER A 722 -7.28 -34.20 -33.26
N GLN A 723 -6.96 -35.38 -33.81
CA GLN A 723 -5.72 -35.59 -34.56
C GLN A 723 -5.67 -34.78 -35.86
N ASP A 724 -6.82 -34.53 -36.48
CA ASP A 724 -6.91 -33.75 -37.73
C ASP A 724 -6.61 -32.27 -37.47
N ALA A 725 -7.11 -31.71 -36.37
CA ALA A 725 -6.80 -30.35 -35.96
C ALA A 725 -5.30 -30.20 -35.62
N GLU A 726 -4.72 -31.17 -34.90
CA GLU A 726 -3.30 -31.19 -34.56
C GLU A 726 -2.42 -31.23 -35.83
N ASN A 727 -2.75 -32.10 -36.79
CA ASN A 727 -2.06 -32.17 -38.07
C ASN A 727 -2.15 -30.85 -38.84
N ALA A 728 -3.33 -30.22 -38.84
CA ALA A 728 -3.54 -28.91 -39.47
C ALA A 728 -2.67 -27.83 -38.83
N ILE A 729 -2.52 -27.80 -37.50
CA ILE A 729 -1.60 -26.86 -36.84
C ILE A 729 -0.16 -27.10 -37.25
N PHE A 730 0.32 -28.35 -37.30
CA PHE A 730 1.69 -28.61 -37.73
C PHE A 730 1.94 -28.12 -39.17
N HIS A 731 0.95 -28.24 -40.05
CA HIS A 731 1.01 -27.65 -41.39
C HIS A 731 1.03 -26.11 -41.37
N ILE A 732 0.22 -25.49 -40.51
CA ILE A 732 0.18 -24.04 -40.35
C ILE A 732 1.50 -23.49 -39.79
N VAL A 733 2.04 -24.12 -38.74
CA VAL A 733 3.32 -23.75 -38.12
C VAL A 733 4.50 -23.90 -39.08
N THR A 734 4.51 -24.94 -39.91
CA THR A 734 5.57 -25.15 -40.91
C THR A 734 5.42 -24.25 -42.14
N GLY A 735 4.20 -23.82 -42.48
CA GLY A 735 3.91 -22.93 -43.60
C GLY A 735 4.08 -21.44 -43.31
N ILE A 736 3.89 -21.01 -42.06
CA ILE A 736 3.92 -19.59 -41.67
C ILE A 736 5.27 -19.23 -41.02
N GLN A 737 5.95 -18.21 -41.53
CA GLN A 737 7.19 -17.66 -40.95
C GLN A 737 6.98 -16.81 -39.68
N SER A 738 5.88 -17.03 -38.94
CA SER A 738 5.55 -16.23 -37.74
C SER A 738 6.51 -16.55 -36.61
N GLU A 739 6.72 -15.57 -35.73
CA GLU A 739 7.57 -15.71 -34.56
C GLU A 739 6.74 -16.20 -33.39
N THR A 740 6.89 -17.45 -32.97
CA THR A 740 6.08 -18.00 -31.87
C THR A 740 6.64 -17.72 -30.48
N LEU A 741 7.92 -17.34 -30.38
CA LEU A 741 8.60 -17.00 -29.13
C LEU A 741 8.60 -15.48 -28.84
N SER A 742 7.80 -14.70 -29.57
CA SER A 742 7.83 -13.23 -29.49
C SER A 742 7.06 -12.72 -28.27
N THR A 743 5.91 -13.31 -27.98
CA THR A 743 5.01 -12.99 -26.87
C THR A 743 5.28 -13.88 -25.65
N ARG A 744 4.70 -13.55 -24.49
CA ARG A 744 4.84 -14.31 -23.24
C ARG A 744 4.12 -15.66 -23.37
N ILE A 745 4.78 -16.79 -23.12
CA ILE A 745 4.19 -18.12 -23.30
C ILE A 745 3.98 -18.78 -21.94
N HIS A 746 2.88 -19.52 -21.80
CA HIS A 746 2.66 -20.34 -20.62
C HIS A 746 3.60 -21.57 -20.61
N ARG A 747 4.22 -21.89 -19.48
CA ARG A 747 5.17 -23.00 -19.33
C ARG A 747 4.66 -24.33 -19.90
N THR A 748 3.40 -24.69 -19.63
CA THR A 748 2.77 -25.92 -20.15
C THR A 748 2.66 -25.93 -21.68
N SER A 749 2.37 -24.79 -22.29
CA SER A 749 2.34 -24.63 -23.76
C SER A 749 3.74 -24.85 -24.34
N LEU A 750 4.74 -24.14 -23.79
CA LEU A 750 6.13 -24.24 -24.24
C LEU A 750 6.65 -25.68 -24.12
N LYS A 751 6.38 -26.34 -22.99
CA LYS A 751 6.72 -27.75 -22.77
C LYS A 751 6.08 -28.67 -23.82
N TRP A 752 4.79 -28.48 -24.11
CA TRP A 752 4.10 -29.29 -25.12
C TRP A 752 4.69 -29.10 -26.52
N LEU A 753 5.00 -27.86 -26.91
CA LEU A 753 5.64 -27.56 -28.21
C LEU A 753 6.99 -28.28 -28.34
N PHE A 754 7.84 -28.22 -27.30
CA PHE A 754 9.15 -28.86 -27.27
C PHE A 754 9.08 -30.41 -27.23
N GLN A 755 7.90 -30.99 -27.01
CA GLN A 755 7.67 -32.44 -27.09
C GLN A 755 7.25 -32.92 -28.49
N GLN A 756 7.07 -32.03 -29.46
CA GLN A 756 6.56 -32.40 -30.78
C GLN A 756 7.67 -32.57 -31.83
N GLU A 757 7.89 -33.79 -32.29
CA GLU A 757 8.93 -34.11 -33.28
C GLU A 757 8.72 -33.41 -34.63
N ARG A 758 7.46 -33.29 -35.09
CA ARG A 758 7.12 -32.78 -36.44
C ARG A 758 7.42 -31.31 -36.66
N ILE A 759 7.53 -30.53 -35.59
CA ILE A 759 7.80 -29.08 -35.62
C ILE A 759 9.20 -28.73 -35.11
N CYS A 760 10.06 -29.73 -34.83
CA CYS A 760 11.42 -29.50 -34.34
C CYS A 760 12.21 -28.50 -35.18
N LYS A 761 12.18 -28.64 -36.52
CA LYS A 761 12.89 -27.71 -37.43
C LYS A 761 12.40 -26.26 -37.30
N TYR A 762 11.09 -26.09 -37.13
CA TYR A 762 10.51 -24.78 -36.88
C TYR A 762 10.98 -24.23 -35.53
N ILE A 763 10.91 -25.00 -34.45
CA ILE A 763 11.35 -24.57 -33.11
C ILE A 763 12.85 -24.21 -33.10
N SER A 764 13.71 -25.00 -33.76
CA SER A 764 15.14 -24.66 -33.91
C SER A 764 15.34 -23.27 -34.54
N SER A 765 14.58 -22.97 -35.61
CA SER A 765 14.65 -21.66 -36.27
C SER A 765 14.15 -20.51 -35.36
N GLN A 766 13.17 -20.79 -34.49
CA GLN A 766 12.65 -19.81 -33.53
C GLN A 766 13.65 -19.56 -32.39
N ILE A 767 14.30 -20.60 -31.87
CA ILE A 767 15.38 -20.47 -30.88
C ILE A 767 16.50 -19.59 -31.45
N LEU A 768 16.92 -19.84 -32.69
CA LEU A 768 17.94 -19.01 -33.35
C LEU A 768 17.52 -17.54 -33.48
N ARG A 769 16.28 -17.29 -33.94
CA ARG A 769 15.75 -15.94 -34.08
C ARG A 769 15.61 -15.23 -32.72
N TRP A 770 15.24 -15.97 -31.68
CA TRP A 770 15.20 -15.50 -30.30
C TRP A 770 16.61 -15.16 -29.79
N CYS A 771 17.61 -16.01 -30.04
CA CYS A 771 19.01 -15.73 -29.71
C CYS A 771 19.53 -14.46 -30.41
N ARG A 772 19.11 -14.17 -31.65
CA ARG A 772 19.48 -12.92 -32.35
C ARG A 772 18.87 -11.67 -31.72
N ARG A 773 17.73 -11.79 -31.03
CA ARG A 773 17.08 -10.69 -30.31
C ARG A 773 17.68 -10.45 -28.94
N CYS A 774 18.04 -11.52 -28.25
CA CYS A 774 18.67 -11.47 -26.95
C CYS A 774 20.15 -11.19 -27.14
N ILE A 775 20.59 -9.95 -26.88
CA ILE A 775 22.01 -9.61 -27.01
C ILE A 775 22.78 -10.31 -25.89
N VAL A 776 23.38 -11.46 -26.19
CA VAL A 776 24.36 -12.12 -25.33
C VAL A 776 25.74 -11.56 -25.68
N TYR A 777 26.03 -10.34 -25.24
CA TYR A 777 27.36 -9.74 -25.42
C TYR A 777 28.27 -10.16 -24.27
N ARG A 778 29.39 -10.83 -24.58
CA ARG A 778 30.46 -11.19 -23.63
C ARG A 778 29.93 -11.59 -22.24
N ASN A 779 29.35 -12.80 -22.17
CA ASN A 779 29.11 -13.51 -20.92
C ASN A 779 28.21 -12.79 -19.90
N GLN A 780 27.44 -11.80 -20.37
CA GLN A 780 26.35 -11.15 -19.66
C GLN A 780 25.14 -11.08 -20.60
N ILE A 781 23.96 -11.45 -20.11
CA ILE A 781 22.70 -11.15 -20.80
C ILE A 781 22.46 -9.65 -20.60
N VAL A 782 23.15 -8.82 -21.38
CA VAL A 782 23.06 -7.36 -21.29
C VAL A 782 21.97 -6.93 -22.26
N ILE A 783 20.82 -6.58 -21.70
CA ILE A 783 19.58 -6.15 -22.36
C ILE A 783 18.66 -7.33 -22.69
N CYS A 784 18.02 -7.85 -21.65
CA CYS A 784 16.72 -8.50 -21.78
C CYS A 784 15.77 -7.80 -20.80
N ASN A 785 14.62 -7.34 -21.29
CA ASN A 785 13.51 -6.97 -20.43
C ASN A 785 13.17 -8.16 -19.51
N ASP A 786 12.57 -7.95 -18.34
CA ASP A 786 12.26 -9.01 -17.37
C ASP A 786 11.53 -10.22 -17.98
N ILE A 787 10.71 -9.97 -19.00
CA ILE A 787 9.97 -10.98 -19.78
C ILE A 787 10.93 -11.94 -20.50
N GLU A 788 11.97 -11.42 -21.16
CA GLU A 788 12.92 -12.25 -21.92
C GLU A 788 13.83 -13.06 -20.99
N MET A 789 14.15 -12.51 -19.80
CA MET A 789 14.86 -13.27 -18.75
C MET A 789 14.01 -14.41 -18.16
N ALA A 790 12.72 -14.19 -17.95
CA ALA A 790 11.80 -15.24 -17.50
C ALA A 790 11.69 -16.36 -18.54
N LYS A 791 11.50 -15.99 -19.82
CA LYS A 791 11.49 -16.96 -20.94
C LYS A 791 12.79 -17.76 -21.04
N PHE A 792 13.95 -17.11 -20.88
CA PHE A 792 15.23 -17.80 -20.92
C PHE A 792 15.32 -18.88 -19.82
N LYS A 793 14.88 -18.57 -18.60
CA LYS A 793 14.82 -19.56 -17.51
C LYS A 793 13.93 -20.75 -17.85
N GLU A 794 12.76 -20.51 -18.45
CA GLU A 794 11.86 -21.59 -18.88
C GLU A 794 12.48 -22.48 -19.96
N ILE A 795 13.13 -21.89 -20.98
CA ILE A 795 13.83 -22.65 -22.02
C ILE A 795 14.99 -23.45 -21.42
N ALA A 796 15.77 -22.86 -20.52
CA ALA A 796 16.90 -23.51 -19.87
C ALA A 796 16.45 -24.71 -19.02
N GLU A 797 15.34 -24.58 -18.29
CA GLU A 797 14.73 -25.67 -17.53
C GLU A 797 14.24 -26.80 -18.45
N LEU A 798 13.65 -26.46 -19.61
CA LEU A 798 13.22 -27.46 -20.58
C LEU A 798 14.41 -28.27 -21.11
N VAL A 799 15.53 -27.63 -21.42
CA VAL A 799 16.78 -28.31 -21.83
C VAL A 799 17.27 -29.27 -20.73
N ALA A 800 17.11 -28.93 -19.45
CA ALA A 800 17.53 -29.76 -18.32
C ALA A 800 16.59 -30.94 -18.01
N SER A 801 15.29 -30.81 -18.27
CA SER A 801 14.25 -31.75 -17.80
C SER A 801 14.22 -33.13 -18.50
N GLY A 802 14.87 -33.29 -19.65
CA GLY A 802 15.04 -34.58 -20.35
C GLY A 802 13.78 -35.25 -20.92
N ASP A 803 12.58 -34.70 -20.67
CA ASP A 803 11.29 -35.25 -21.11
C ASP A 803 10.74 -34.60 -22.39
N ASN A 804 11.59 -33.87 -23.10
CA ASN A 804 11.29 -33.12 -24.31
C ASN A 804 12.53 -33.05 -25.23
N TYR A 805 12.36 -32.46 -26.42
CA TYR A 805 13.43 -32.37 -27.42
C TYR A 805 14.35 -31.16 -27.24
N GLY A 806 14.24 -30.37 -26.17
CA GLY A 806 15.00 -29.12 -25.98
C GLY A 806 16.51 -29.28 -26.12
N ALA A 807 17.11 -30.21 -25.37
CA ALA A 807 18.54 -30.49 -25.50
C ALA A 807 18.92 -30.96 -26.91
N LYS A 808 18.10 -31.83 -27.52
CA LYS A 808 18.31 -32.29 -28.90
C LYS A 808 18.25 -31.15 -29.91
N LEU A 809 17.28 -30.24 -29.78
CA LEU A 809 17.07 -29.10 -30.67
C LEU A 809 18.26 -28.16 -30.64
N VAL A 810 18.76 -27.81 -29.45
CA VAL A 810 19.91 -26.92 -29.29
C VAL A 810 21.18 -27.56 -29.88
N VAL A 811 21.42 -28.86 -29.64
CA VAL A 811 22.57 -29.58 -30.23
C VAL A 811 22.46 -29.70 -31.75
N CYS A 812 21.26 -30.00 -32.28
CA CYS A 812 21.03 -30.03 -33.72
C CYS A 812 21.21 -28.65 -34.35
N LEU A 813 20.70 -27.59 -33.72
CA LEU A 813 20.86 -26.22 -34.21
C LEU A 813 22.34 -25.82 -34.29
N LEU A 814 23.14 -26.11 -33.26
CA LEU A 814 24.58 -25.84 -33.29
C LEU A 814 25.27 -26.59 -34.43
N ARG A 815 24.90 -27.85 -34.66
CA ARG A 815 25.45 -28.67 -35.74
C ARG A 815 25.06 -28.16 -37.13
N GLU A 816 23.78 -27.83 -37.33
CA GLU A 816 23.27 -27.29 -38.59
C GLU A 816 23.98 -25.97 -38.93
N LEU A 817 24.16 -25.08 -37.95
CA LEU A 817 24.90 -23.83 -38.13
C LEU A 817 26.36 -24.06 -38.55
N VAL A 818 27.02 -25.09 -38.02
CA VAL A 818 28.42 -25.40 -38.35
C VAL A 818 28.54 -26.10 -39.71
N GLU A 819 27.68 -27.07 -40.02
CA GLU A 819 27.72 -27.84 -41.26
C GLU A 819 27.28 -27.00 -42.48
N GLU A 820 26.36 -26.05 -42.30
CA GLU A 820 25.84 -25.20 -43.38
C GLU A 820 26.64 -23.89 -43.57
N ASN A 821 27.78 -23.70 -42.88
CA ASN A 821 28.57 -22.46 -42.84
C ASN A 821 27.71 -21.24 -42.44
N GLY A 822 26.98 -21.34 -41.33
CA GLY A 822 26.23 -20.25 -40.74
C GLY A 822 27.11 -19.05 -40.38
N HIS A 823 26.48 -17.88 -40.12
CA HIS A 823 27.21 -16.69 -39.70
C HIS A 823 27.95 -16.95 -38.38
N GLU A 824 29.21 -16.52 -38.28
CA GLU A 824 30.04 -16.70 -37.07
C GLU A 824 29.34 -16.14 -35.82
N ASP A 825 28.65 -15.00 -35.96
CA ASP A 825 27.84 -14.39 -34.89
C ASP A 825 26.73 -15.32 -34.37
N ASP A 826 26.05 -16.06 -35.25
CA ASP A 826 24.99 -17.00 -34.87
C ASP A 826 25.55 -18.20 -34.09
N ILE A 827 26.74 -18.69 -34.49
CA ILE A 827 27.43 -19.77 -33.80
C ILE A 827 27.82 -19.32 -32.39
N ILE A 828 28.39 -18.11 -32.25
CA ILE A 828 28.77 -17.54 -30.95
C ILE A 828 27.53 -17.35 -30.05
N LEU A 829 26.43 -16.83 -30.59
CA LEU A 829 25.18 -16.65 -29.84
C LEU A 829 24.65 -17.98 -29.29
N VAL A 830 24.64 -19.04 -30.09
CA VAL A 830 24.18 -20.36 -29.64
C VAL A 830 25.14 -20.95 -28.61
N LEU A 831 26.47 -20.88 -28.81
CA LEU A 831 27.46 -21.36 -27.84
C LEU A 831 27.32 -20.68 -26.47
N ASN A 832 27.14 -19.36 -26.46
CA ASN A 832 26.95 -18.59 -25.23
C ASN A 832 25.61 -18.90 -24.56
N MET A 833 24.55 -19.12 -25.35
CA MET A 833 23.25 -19.55 -24.85
C MET A 833 23.34 -20.92 -24.17
N VAL A 834 23.99 -21.92 -24.80
CA VAL A 834 24.16 -23.25 -24.19
C VAL A 834 24.94 -23.18 -22.89
N SER A 835 26.02 -22.40 -22.88
CA SER A 835 26.83 -22.18 -21.67
C SER A 835 25.97 -21.55 -20.56
N SER A 836 25.10 -20.59 -20.91
CA SER A 836 24.18 -19.94 -19.97
C SER A 836 23.17 -20.90 -19.39
N VAL A 837 22.60 -21.77 -20.22
CA VAL A 837 21.67 -22.82 -19.76
C VAL A 837 22.33 -23.72 -18.73
N ILE A 838 23.57 -24.17 -18.97
CA ILE A 838 24.31 -25.03 -18.03
C ILE A 838 24.62 -24.30 -16.73
N THR A 839 24.99 -23.01 -16.79
CA THR A 839 25.27 -22.25 -15.57
C THR A 839 24.03 -22.01 -14.69
N LEU A 840 22.84 -21.83 -15.29
CA LEU A 840 21.60 -21.72 -14.52
C LEU A 840 21.10 -23.08 -14.03
N PHE A 841 21.19 -24.11 -14.86
CA PHE A 841 20.72 -25.46 -14.56
C PHE A 841 21.82 -26.48 -14.87
N PRO A 842 22.72 -26.79 -13.91
CA PRO A 842 23.84 -27.72 -14.11
C PRO A 842 23.43 -29.10 -14.65
N ALA A 843 22.23 -29.57 -14.32
CA ALA A 843 21.65 -30.82 -14.84
C ALA A 843 21.48 -30.84 -16.38
N ALA A 844 21.43 -29.69 -17.03
CA ALA A 844 21.37 -29.58 -18.49
C ALA A 844 22.58 -30.18 -19.20
N SER A 845 23.77 -30.16 -18.57
CA SER A 845 24.99 -30.75 -19.11
C SER A 845 24.80 -32.24 -19.46
N GLY A 846 24.19 -33.00 -18.55
CA GLY A 846 23.87 -34.41 -18.75
C GLY A 846 22.95 -34.65 -19.94
N GLN A 847 21.89 -33.85 -20.07
CA GLN A 847 20.97 -33.96 -21.21
C GLN A 847 21.61 -33.57 -22.54
N LEU A 848 22.46 -32.55 -22.56
CA LEU A 848 23.23 -32.14 -23.74
C LEU A 848 24.23 -33.23 -24.16
N CYS A 849 24.91 -33.86 -23.20
CA CYS A 849 25.79 -35.00 -23.46
C CYS A 849 25.05 -36.20 -24.07
N LEU A 850 23.89 -36.58 -23.51
CA LEU A 850 23.06 -37.66 -24.07
C LEU A 850 22.59 -37.38 -25.50
N ASN A 851 22.46 -36.10 -25.88
CA ASN A 851 22.04 -35.67 -27.21
C ASN A 851 23.21 -35.37 -28.18
N GLY A 852 24.46 -35.66 -27.79
CA GLY A 852 25.62 -35.59 -28.68
C GLY A 852 26.28 -34.21 -28.80
N ILE A 853 26.28 -33.40 -27.72
CA ILE A 853 27.01 -32.12 -27.70
C ILE A 853 28.51 -32.27 -28.00
N SER A 854 29.12 -33.41 -27.64
CA SER A 854 30.53 -33.73 -27.95
C SER A 854 30.83 -33.69 -29.44
N LEU A 855 29.97 -34.32 -30.25
CA LEU A 855 30.08 -34.32 -31.71
C LEU A 855 29.88 -32.92 -32.29
N ALA A 856 28.94 -32.14 -31.75
CA ALA A 856 28.72 -30.77 -32.19
C ALA A 856 29.95 -29.88 -31.91
N ILE A 857 30.53 -29.97 -30.71
CA ILE A 857 31.78 -29.27 -30.34
C ILE A 857 32.94 -29.69 -31.25
N GLN A 858 33.07 -30.98 -31.54
CA GLN A 858 34.08 -31.49 -32.46
C GLN A 858 33.96 -30.86 -33.86
N ASN A 859 32.73 -30.74 -34.37
CA ASN A 859 32.49 -30.09 -35.66
C ASN A 859 32.86 -28.60 -35.63
N VAL A 860 32.55 -27.89 -34.53
CA VAL A 860 32.94 -26.47 -34.37
C VAL A 860 34.46 -26.31 -34.49
N TYR A 861 35.24 -27.13 -33.77
CA TYR A 861 36.70 -27.09 -33.88
C TYR A 861 37.20 -27.45 -35.28
N HIS A 862 36.57 -28.41 -35.96
CA HIS A 862 36.99 -28.82 -37.29
C HIS A 862 36.79 -27.72 -38.35
N HIS A 863 35.66 -27.01 -38.30
CA HIS A 863 35.27 -26.02 -39.30
C HIS A 863 35.75 -24.60 -39.00
N HIS A 864 35.90 -24.22 -37.72
CA HIS A 864 36.18 -22.85 -37.30
C HIS A 864 37.41 -22.70 -36.37
N SER A 865 38.36 -23.63 -36.41
CA SER A 865 39.60 -23.57 -35.60
C SER A 865 40.42 -22.29 -35.73
N SER A 866 40.25 -21.52 -36.82
CA SER A 866 40.97 -20.25 -37.05
C SER A 866 40.33 -19.03 -36.37
N SER A 867 39.06 -19.08 -35.96
CA SER A 867 38.38 -17.94 -35.33
C SER A 867 38.61 -17.96 -33.82
N VAL A 868 39.33 -16.96 -33.31
CA VAL A 868 39.70 -16.85 -31.88
C VAL A 868 38.45 -16.71 -30.99
N GLU A 869 37.43 -15.98 -31.46
CA GLU A 869 36.20 -15.75 -30.68
C GLU A 869 35.32 -17.01 -30.57
N ILE A 870 35.17 -17.76 -31.67
CA ILE A 870 34.47 -19.05 -31.67
C ILE A 870 35.24 -20.06 -30.82
N PHE A 871 36.57 -20.11 -30.95
CA PHE A 871 37.42 -21.00 -30.16
C PHE A 871 37.25 -20.74 -28.65
N ASN A 872 37.26 -19.47 -28.23
CA ASN A 872 37.10 -19.09 -26.83
C ASN A 872 35.72 -19.46 -26.29
N SER A 873 34.66 -19.13 -27.02
CA SER A 873 33.28 -19.47 -26.64
C SER A 873 33.08 -20.99 -26.55
N THR A 874 33.70 -21.75 -27.46
CA THR A 874 33.67 -23.21 -27.45
C THR A 874 34.43 -23.79 -26.26
N CYS A 875 35.60 -23.24 -25.92
CA CYS A 875 36.35 -23.67 -24.72
C CYS A 875 35.57 -23.40 -23.43
N GLN A 876 34.88 -22.27 -23.33
CA GLN A 876 34.02 -21.95 -22.19
C GLN A 876 32.84 -22.95 -22.07
N LEU A 877 32.22 -23.31 -23.19
CA LEU A 877 31.17 -24.33 -23.22
C LEU A 877 31.71 -25.70 -22.79
N VAL A 878 32.87 -26.11 -23.29
CA VAL A 878 33.50 -27.39 -22.91
C VAL A 878 33.80 -27.42 -21.41
N PHE A 879 34.39 -26.36 -20.87
CA PHE A 879 34.71 -26.26 -19.45
C PHE A 879 33.46 -26.34 -18.58
N THR A 880 32.43 -25.54 -18.88
CA THR A 880 31.17 -25.53 -18.13
C THR A 880 30.42 -26.85 -18.22
N THR A 881 30.46 -27.52 -19.37
CA THR A 881 29.86 -28.85 -19.56
C THR A 881 30.56 -29.90 -18.68
N LEU A 882 31.90 -30.01 -18.77
CA LEU A 882 32.66 -31.00 -17.98
C LEU A 882 32.60 -30.72 -16.48
N GLN A 883 32.61 -29.46 -16.07
CA GLN A 883 32.51 -29.11 -14.65
C GLN A 883 31.19 -29.59 -14.01
N SER A 884 30.09 -29.53 -14.76
CA SER A 884 28.73 -29.76 -14.22
C SER A 884 28.19 -31.16 -14.47
N VAL A 885 28.78 -31.91 -15.41
CA VAL A 885 28.27 -33.22 -15.81
C VAL A 885 28.62 -34.31 -14.81
N ASN A 886 27.63 -35.14 -14.47
CA ASN A 886 27.90 -36.38 -13.75
C ASN A 886 28.70 -37.32 -14.65
N SER A 887 29.82 -37.83 -14.13
CA SER A 887 30.75 -38.68 -14.88
C SER A 887 30.04 -39.81 -15.65
N GLU A 888 29.00 -40.43 -15.06
CA GLU A 888 28.22 -41.55 -15.63
C GLU A 888 27.54 -41.26 -16.98
N LEU A 889 27.31 -40.00 -17.34
CA LEU A 889 26.59 -39.60 -18.56
C LEU A 889 27.51 -39.37 -19.77
N LEU A 890 28.82 -39.49 -19.59
CA LEU A 890 29.85 -39.35 -20.64
C LEU A 890 30.15 -40.71 -21.31
N TYR A 891 29.39 -41.06 -22.35
CA TYR A 891 29.45 -42.40 -22.97
C TYR A 891 30.36 -42.55 -24.21
N ASP A 892 30.68 -41.47 -24.95
CA ASP A 892 31.44 -41.57 -26.22
C ASP A 892 32.86 -41.01 -26.13
N ASP A 893 33.85 -41.89 -25.97
CA ASP A 893 35.27 -41.51 -25.90
C ASP A 893 35.82 -41.00 -27.25
N ASN A 894 35.25 -41.39 -28.40
CA ASN A 894 35.82 -41.07 -29.72
C ASN A 894 35.74 -39.58 -30.07
N ASP A 895 34.62 -38.94 -29.74
CA ASP A 895 34.43 -37.51 -29.98
C ASP A 895 35.36 -36.69 -29.07
N TRP A 896 35.43 -37.07 -27.79
CA TRP A 896 36.27 -36.39 -26.79
C TRP A 896 37.77 -36.56 -27.08
N ILE A 897 38.22 -37.67 -27.67
CA ILE A 897 39.61 -37.83 -28.15
C ILE A 897 39.97 -36.72 -29.14
N LYS A 898 39.10 -36.45 -30.11
CA LYS A 898 39.35 -35.42 -31.13
C LYS A 898 39.32 -34.02 -30.53
N VAL A 899 38.34 -33.74 -29.65
CA VAL A 899 38.29 -32.47 -28.90
C VAL A 899 39.58 -32.26 -28.10
N ALA A 900 40.02 -33.27 -27.34
CA ALA A 900 41.26 -33.20 -26.57
C ALA A 900 42.50 -33.02 -27.48
N THR A 901 42.53 -33.66 -28.64
CA THR A 901 43.64 -33.55 -29.61
C THR A 901 43.77 -32.13 -30.16
N GLU A 902 42.65 -31.51 -30.56
CA GLU A 902 42.62 -30.12 -31.03
C GLU A 902 43.02 -29.13 -29.92
N LEU A 903 42.47 -29.32 -28.71
CA LEU A 903 42.83 -28.51 -27.55
C LEU A 903 44.32 -28.61 -27.19
N MET A 904 44.90 -29.82 -27.23
CA MET A 904 46.33 -30.02 -27.01
C MET A 904 47.18 -29.36 -28.11
N HIS A 905 46.77 -29.48 -29.37
CA HIS A 905 47.47 -28.84 -30.49
C HIS A 905 47.51 -27.31 -30.32
N TYR A 906 46.36 -26.71 -30.00
CA TYR A 906 46.25 -25.29 -29.69
C TYR A 906 47.11 -24.89 -28.49
N LEU A 907 47.05 -25.63 -27.39
CA LEU A 907 47.82 -25.37 -26.18
C LEU A 907 49.33 -25.35 -26.48
N ILE A 908 49.82 -26.36 -27.21
CA ILE A 908 51.24 -26.50 -27.54
C ILE A 908 51.69 -25.36 -28.44
N SER A 909 50.97 -25.07 -29.53
CA SER A 909 51.29 -23.97 -30.45
C SER A 909 51.28 -22.60 -29.75
N THR A 910 50.20 -22.30 -29.01
CA THR A 910 50.03 -21.01 -28.34
C THR A 910 51.13 -20.72 -27.32
N ILE A 911 51.48 -21.72 -26.49
CA ILE A 911 52.52 -21.52 -25.47
C ILE A 911 53.90 -21.38 -26.12
N THR A 912 54.16 -22.04 -27.25
CA THR A 912 55.44 -21.89 -27.97
C THR A 912 55.60 -20.53 -28.66
N GLU A 913 54.51 -19.92 -29.13
CA GLU A 913 54.54 -18.69 -29.92
C GLU A 913 54.32 -17.41 -29.08
N ASN A 914 53.33 -17.42 -28.18
CA ASN A 914 52.80 -16.22 -27.52
C ASN A 914 52.91 -16.26 -25.99
N GLY A 915 53.46 -17.34 -25.42
CA GLY A 915 53.46 -17.59 -23.98
C GLY A 915 52.09 -18.07 -23.47
N CYS A 916 51.93 -18.16 -22.15
CA CYS A 916 50.71 -18.70 -21.55
C CYS A 916 49.59 -17.64 -21.49
N THR A 917 48.70 -17.63 -22.49
CA THR A 917 47.53 -16.75 -22.56
C THR A 917 46.40 -17.25 -21.65
N GLN A 918 45.33 -16.45 -21.47
CA GLN A 918 44.20 -16.85 -20.63
C GLN A 918 43.47 -18.07 -21.19
N GLU A 919 43.40 -18.17 -22.52
CA GLU A 919 42.85 -19.29 -23.27
C GLU A 919 43.64 -20.56 -22.99
N ALA A 920 44.98 -20.50 -23.02
CA ALA A 920 45.84 -21.62 -22.70
C ALA A 920 45.62 -22.15 -21.26
N LEU A 921 45.36 -21.26 -20.29
CA LEU A 921 45.01 -21.64 -18.92
C LEU A 921 43.66 -22.37 -18.85
N LEU A 922 42.64 -21.86 -19.57
CA LEU A 922 41.33 -22.51 -19.65
C LEU A 922 41.44 -23.91 -20.26
N VAL A 923 42.23 -24.07 -21.32
CA VAL A 923 42.51 -25.38 -21.94
C VAL A 923 43.18 -26.34 -20.95
N MET A 924 44.17 -25.89 -20.16
CA MET A 924 44.75 -26.73 -19.10
C MET A 924 43.73 -27.14 -18.04
N GLY A 925 42.78 -26.25 -17.71
CA GLY A 925 41.66 -26.58 -16.83
C GLY A 925 40.74 -27.66 -17.42
N ILE A 926 40.40 -27.55 -18.71
CA ILE A 926 39.60 -28.56 -19.43
C ILE A 926 40.29 -29.92 -19.43
N LEU A 927 41.59 -29.97 -19.77
CA LEU A 927 42.36 -31.22 -19.76
C LEU A 927 42.39 -31.85 -18.35
N SER A 928 42.46 -31.02 -17.31
CA SER A 928 42.41 -31.47 -15.91
C SER A 928 41.05 -32.09 -15.55
N LEU A 929 39.93 -31.52 -16.02
CA LEU A 929 38.59 -32.08 -15.84
C LEU A 929 38.40 -33.41 -16.57
N ILE A 930 38.91 -33.55 -17.80
CA ILE A 930 38.90 -34.82 -18.53
C ILE A 930 39.61 -35.92 -17.71
N LEU A 931 40.79 -35.61 -17.18
CA LEU A 931 41.54 -36.53 -16.32
C LEU A 931 40.81 -36.82 -15.00
N HIS A 932 40.07 -35.87 -14.44
CA HIS A 932 39.24 -36.09 -13.25
C HIS A 932 38.12 -37.11 -13.52
N HIS A 933 37.37 -36.98 -14.62
CA HIS A 933 36.30 -37.95 -14.95
C HIS A 933 36.82 -39.38 -15.17
N SER A 934 38.08 -39.52 -15.58
CA SER A 934 38.74 -40.83 -15.70
C SER A 934 38.84 -41.60 -14.38
N LEU A 935 38.82 -40.91 -13.23
CA LEU A 935 38.79 -41.54 -11.92
C LEU A 935 37.52 -42.37 -11.69
N HIS A 936 36.43 -42.00 -12.38
CA HIS A 936 35.14 -42.69 -12.35
C HIS A 936 34.99 -43.70 -13.51
N ARG A 937 36.09 -44.05 -14.19
CA ARG A 937 36.16 -45.00 -15.32
C ARG A 937 35.55 -44.54 -16.65
N ASN A 938 35.33 -43.23 -16.83
CA ASN A 938 34.83 -42.65 -18.10
C ASN A 938 35.91 -41.77 -18.77
N LEU A 939 35.84 -41.55 -20.08
CA LEU A 939 36.90 -40.84 -20.85
C LEU A 939 38.31 -41.46 -20.75
N LEU A 940 38.41 -42.80 -20.72
CA LEU A 940 39.68 -43.50 -20.49
C LEU A 940 40.64 -43.35 -21.67
N GLU A 941 40.19 -43.56 -22.91
CA GLU A 941 41.03 -43.44 -24.12
C GLU A 941 41.39 -41.97 -24.40
N THR A 942 40.47 -41.03 -24.14
CA THR A 942 40.78 -39.59 -24.18
C THR A 942 41.90 -39.27 -23.19
N SER A 943 41.79 -39.75 -21.95
CA SER A 943 42.80 -39.53 -20.92
C SER A 943 44.15 -40.18 -21.25
N LYS A 944 44.15 -41.38 -21.86
CA LYS A 944 45.39 -42.01 -22.37
C LYS A 944 46.10 -41.11 -23.37
N THR A 945 45.35 -40.49 -24.28
CA THR A 945 45.88 -39.60 -25.32
C THR A 945 46.53 -38.36 -24.70
N ILE A 946 45.94 -37.80 -23.64
CA ILE A 946 46.52 -36.67 -22.89
C ILE A 946 47.80 -37.09 -22.16
N LEU A 947 47.76 -38.20 -21.41
CA LEU A 947 48.87 -38.66 -20.57
C LEU A 947 50.13 -39.02 -21.37
N LEU A 948 49.97 -39.62 -22.55
CA LEU A 948 51.05 -40.13 -23.39
C LEU A 948 51.54 -39.12 -24.45
N ASN A 949 51.02 -37.89 -24.45
CA ASN A 949 51.42 -36.87 -25.44
C ASN A 949 52.85 -36.37 -25.17
N THR A 950 53.79 -36.76 -26.03
CA THR A 950 55.23 -36.46 -25.87
C THR A 950 55.56 -34.97 -25.91
N GLN A 951 54.80 -34.18 -26.68
CA GLN A 951 54.99 -32.73 -26.78
C GLN A 951 54.50 -32.01 -25.52
N LEU A 952 53.34 -32.43 -24.98
CA LEU A 952 52.82 -31.92 -23.71
C LEU A 952 53.75 -32.27 -22.54
N ILE A 953 54.28 -33.51 -22.50
CA ILE A 953 55.29 -33.93 -21.51
C ILE A 953 56.53 -33.04 -21.58
N SER A 954 57.05 -32.78 -22.78
CA SER A 954 58.20 -31.90 -22.99
C SER A 954 57.91 -30.47 -22.50
N LEU A 955 56.70 -29.96 -22.78
CA LEU A 955 56.28 -28.63 -22.37
C LEU A 955 56.19 -28.49 -20.85
N VAL A 956 55.50 -29.41 -20.17
CA VAL A 956 55.39 -29.42 -18.70
C VAL A 956 56.79 -29.48 -18.08
N ASN A 957 57.65 -30.39 -18.55
CA ASN A 957 59.00 -30.54 -18.03
C ASN A 957 59.84 -29.27 -18.23
N LYS A 958 59.73 -28.61 -19.38
CA LYS A 958 60.42 -27.34 -19.66
C LYS A 958 59.96 -26.24 -18.71
N THR A 959 58.65 -26.05 -18.54
CA THR A 959 58.09 -25.00 -17.67
C THR A 959 58.46 -25.21 -16.20
N ILE A 960 58.40 -26.45 -15.73
CA ILE A 960 58.80 -26.80 -14.35
C ILE A 960 60.31 -26.60 -14.15
N HIS A 961 61.13 -26.97 -15.14
CA HIS A 961 62.57 -26.76 -15.08
C HIS A 961 62.93 -25.27 -15.00
N GLU A 962 62.31 -24.45 -15.84
CA GLU A 962 62.48 -22.99 -15.84
C GLU A 962 62.05 -22.36 -14.50
N ALA A 963 60.94 -22.81 -13.93
CA ALA A 963 60.49 -22.36 -12.60
C ALA A 963 61.49 -22.76 -11.50
N CYS A 964 62.00 -24.00 -11.51
CA CYS A 964 62.95 -24.49 -10.52
C CYS A 964 64.31 -23.77 -10.58
N ILE A 965 64.75 -23.30 -11.75
CA ILE A 965 66.02 -22.54 -11.91
C ILE A 965 65.95 -21.18 -11.20
N LYS A 966 64.77 -20.55 -11.10
CA LYS A 966 64.60 -19.22 -10.50
C LYS A 966 64.95 -19.17 -9.00
N GLY A 967 64.94 -20.30 -8.30
CA GLY A 967 65.31 -20.36 -6.88
C GLY A 967 64.47 -19.41 -6.02
N PRO A 968 65.07 -18.61 -5.11
CA PRO A 968 64.33 -17.68 -4.24
C PRO A 968 63.47 -16.65 -4.98
N ALA A 969 63.82 -16.27 -6.22
CA ALA A 969 63.03 -15.32 -7.02
C ALA A 969 61.69 -15.90 -7.48
N LEU A 970 61.45 -17.21 -7.29
CA LEU A 970 60.17 -17.84 -7.56
C LEU A 970 59.04 -17.32 -6.65
N TYR A 971 59.38 -16.82 -5.47
CA TYR A 971 58.40 -16.30 -4.51
C TYR A 971 57.62 -15.10 -5.07
N ASP A 972 58.28 -14.25 -5.85
CA ASP A 972 57.69 -13.07 -6.50
C ASP A 972 56.78 -13.44 -7.70
N HIS A 973 56.75 -14.72 -8.09
CA HIS A 973 55.88 -15.25 -9.12
C HIS A 973 54.66 -15.93 -8.48
N ASP A 974 53.66 -15.11 -8.14
CA ASP A 974 52.40 -15.54 -7.52
C ASP A 974 51.22 -15.56 -8.51
N GLU A 975 50.02 -15.79 -8.00
CA GLU A 975 48.75 -15.76 -8.74
C GLU A 975 48.50 -14.46 -9.52
N SER A 976 49.12 -13.33 -9.15
CA SER A 976 48.96 -12.07 -9.87
C SER A 976 49.82 -12.01 -11.15
N THR A 977 50.88 -12.80 -11.22
CA THR A 977 51.82 -12.83 -12.35
C THR A 977 51.42 -13.87 -13.39
N GLN A 978 51.56 -13.55 -14.69
CA GLN A 978 51.24 -14.49 -15.79
C GLN A 978 52.07 -15.78 -15.71
N THR A 979 53.33 -15.68 -15.29
CA THR A 979 54.23 -16.84 -15.11
C THR A 979 53.87 -17.69 -13.90
N GLY A 980 53.40 -17.08 -12.81
CA GLY A 980 52.87 -17.80 -11.64
C GLY A 980 51.55 -18.50 -11.95
N LYS A 981 50.60 -17.83 -12.63
CA LYS A 981 49.34 -18.44 -13.11
C LYS A 981 49.59 -19.66 -14.00
N ALA A 982 50.50 -19.55 -14.97
CA ALA A 982 50.89 -20.67 -15.83
C ALA A 982 51.43 -21.86 -15.02
N LEU A 983 52.36 -21.60 -14.09
CA LEU A 983 52.96 -22.63 -13.24
C LEU A 983 51.91 -23.33 -12.37
N ILE A 984 50.97 -22.58 -11.79
CA ILE A 984 49.86 -23.11 -10.99
C ILE A 984 49.01 -24.09 -11.81
N PHE A 985 48.57 -23.70 -13.01
CA PHE A 985 47.75 -24.57 -13.86
C PHE A 985 48.50 -25.82 -14.36
N PHE A 986 49.80 -25.70 -14.67
CA PHE A 986 50.63 -26.87 -15.00
C PHE A 986 50.77 -27.84 -13.82
N LEU A 987 50.88 -27.33 -12.60
CA LEU A 987 50.90 -28.16 -11.40
C LEU A 987 49.55 -28.83 -11.14
N MET A 988 48.42 -28.15 -11.38
CA MET A 988 47.08 -28.73 -11.28
C MET A 988 46.90 -29.87 -12.30
N LEU A 989 47.28 -29.62 -13.55
CA LEU A 989 47.28 -30.64 -14.59
C LEU A 989 48.13 -31.85 -14.16
N ASN A 990 49.31 -31.59 -13.58
CA ASN A 990 50.17 -32.66 -13.06
C ASN A 990 49.52 -33.47 -11.93
N TYR A 991 48.83 -32.82 -11.00
CA TYR A 991 48.09 -33.51 -9.93
C TYR A 991 47.04 -34.48 -10.52
N PHE A 992 46.19 -34.01 -11.44
CA PHE A 992 45.18 -34.86 -12.07
C PHE A 992 45.80 -35.94 -12.96
N CYS A 993 46.95 -35.69 -13.60
CA CYS A 993 47.72 -36.74 -14.27
C CYS A 993 48.14 -37.83 -13.30
N LEU A 994 48.79 -37.48 -12.17
CA LEU A 994 49.25 -38.45 -11.16
C LEU A 994 48.08 -39.27 -10.61
N LYS A 995 46.95 -38.62 -10.33
CA LYS A 995 45.76 -39.28 -9.80
C LYS A 995 45.09 -40.20 -10.83
N SER A 996 45.08 -39.85 -12.11
CA SER A 996 44.41 -40.63 -13.17
C SER A 996 45.22 -41.81 -13.72
N VAL A 997 46.56 -41.71 -13.73
CA VAL A 997 47.46 -42.70 -14.35
C VAL A 997 47.13 -44.15 -13.96
N HIS A 998 46.80 -44.43 -12.70
CA HIS A 998 46.51 -45.79 -12.25
C HIS A 998 45.18 -46.37 -12.77
N VAL A 999 44.18 -45.52 -13.02
CA VAL A 999 42.89 -45.96 -13.59
C VAL A 999 43.03 -46.15 -15.10
N VAL A 1000 43.81 -45.25 -15.73
CA VAL A 1000 43.92 -45.14 -17.18
C VAL A 1000 44.97 -46.09 -17.78
N LEU A 1001 46.10 -46.28 -17.09
CA LEU A 1001 47.25 -47.10 -17.52
C LEU A 1001 47.63 -48.13 -16.43
N PRO A 1002 46.76 -49.13 -16.16
CA PRO A 1002 47.05 -50.16 -15.17
C PRO A 1002 48.30 -50.96 -15.58
N GLY A 1003 49.31 -51.01 -14.70
CA GLY A 1003 50.55 -51.80 -14.90
C GLY A 1003 51.81 -51.00 -15.25
N ILE A 1004 51.74 -49.69 -15.52
CA ILE A 1004 52.92 -48.82 -15.64
C ILE A 1004 53.34 -48.36 -14.23
N GLU A 1005 54.01 -49.24 -13.48
CA GLU A 1005 54.15 -49.17 -12.02
C GLU A 1005 55.55 -48.79 -11.51
N ASP A 1006 56.24 -47.81 -12.07
CA ASP A 1006 57.49 -47.33 -11.45
C ASP A 1006 57.39 -45.90 -10.92
N ALA A 1007 56.48 -45.67 -9.95
CA ALA A 1007 56.43 -44.40 -9.21
C ALA A 1007 57.71 -44.14 -8.40
N GLN A 1008 58.53 -45.18 -8.16
CA GLN A 1008 59.83 -45.06 -7.48
C GLN A 1008 60.90 -44.43 -8.35
N SER A 1009 60.83 -44.59 -9.67
CA SER A 1009 61.71 -43.88 -10.61
C SER A 1009 61.69 -42.36 -10.41
N LEU A 1010 60.56 -41.80 -9.93
CA LEU A 1010 60.38 -40.36 -9.66
C LEU A 1010 61.05 -39.87 -8.35
N LEU A 1011 61.51 -40.79 -7.49
CA LEU A 1011 62.31 -40.49 -6.29
C LEU A 1011 63.81 -40.32 -6.61
N HIS A 1012 64.32 -40.93 -7.68
CA HIS A 1012 65.75 -40.96 -8.00
C HIS A 1012 66.21 -39.71 -8.77
N SER A 1013 67.34 -39.11 -8.38
CA SER A 1013 67.84 -37.87 -9.01
C SER A 1013 68.96 -38.07 -10.04
N GLU A 1014 69.48 -39.29 -10.25
CA GLU A 1014 70.81 -39.46 -10.86
C GLU A 1014 70.88 -39.57 -12.39
N THR A 1015 69.76 -39.58 -13.12
CA THR A 1015 69.82 -39.44 -14.59
C THR A 1015 68.64 -38.66 -15.14
N ARG A 1016 68.83 -37.34 -15.38
CA ARG A 1016 67.91 -36.47 -16.16
C ARG A 1016 67.65 -36.94 -17.60
N SER A 1017 68.23 -38.07 -18.03
CA SER A 1017 68.14 -38.62 -19.39
C SER A 1017 67.08 -39.71 -19.58
N GLN A 1018 66.44 -40.22 -18.51
CA GLN A 1018 65.29 -41.11 -18.65
C GLN A 1018 64.01 -40.26 -18.68
N GLN A 1019 63.43 -40.09 -19.87
CA GLN A 1019 62.14 -39.43 -20.04
C GLN A 1019 61.04 -40.31 -19.42
N SER A 1020 60.21 -39.70 -18.57
CA SER A 1020 58.99 -40.35 -18.09
C SER A 1020 58.08 -40.66 -19.28
N PHE A 1021 57.45 -41.84 -19.29
CA PHE A 1021 56.52 -42.24 -20.35
C PHE A 1021 55.18 -41.48 -20.30
N TYR A 1022 54.95 -40.71 -19.23
CA TYR A 1022 53.76 -39.91 -18.99
C TYR A 1022 54.10 -38.59 -18.28
N ILE A 1023 53.13 -37.68 -18.17
CA ILE A 1023 53.30 -36.38 -17.51
C ILE A 1023 53.50 -36.57 -16.00
N SER A 1024 54.72 -36.38 -15.51
CA SER A 1024 55.09 -36.52 -14.09
C SER A 1024 56.24 -35.59 -13.73
N ILE A 1025 56.19 -34.99 -12.54
CA ILE A 1025 57.28 -34.16 -12.00
C ILE A 1025 58.05 -34.97 -10.96
N HIS A 1026 59.38 -34.87 -10.98
CA HIS A 1026 60.24 -35.56 -10.01
C HIS A 1026 60.08 -34.98 -8.60
N CYS A 1027 60.20 -35.81 -7.56
CA CYS A 1027 60.08 -35.40 -6.15
C CYS A 1027 60.99 -34.21 -5.80
N HIS A 1028 62.23 -34.24 -6.31
CA HIS A 1028 63.21 -33.18 -6.08
C HIS A 1028 62.72 -31.81 -6.59
N ASP A 1029 62.12 -31.77 -7.77
CA ASP A 1029 61.65 -30.52 -8.37
C ASP A 1029 60.37 -30.03 -7.66
N LEU A 1030 59.46 -30.93 -7.28
CA LEU A 1030 58.32 -30.59 -6.40
C LEU A 1030 58.78 -29.99 -5.07
N CYS A 1031 59.84 -30.54 -4.45
CA CYS A 1031 60.38 -30.01 -3.20
C CYS A 1031 61.02 -28.61 -3.38
N ARG A 1032 61.67 -28.34 -4.53
CA ARG A 1032 62.18 -27.00 -4.84
C ARG A 1032 61.06 -25.99 -5.00
N LEU A 1033 59.98 -26.36 -5.68
CA LEU A 1033 58.78 -25.54 -5.83
C LEU A 1033 58.10 -25.30 -4.47
N LEU A 1034 58.04 -26.33 -3.64
CA LEU A 1034 57.47 -26.25 -2.29
C LEU A 1034 58.31 -25.35 -1.36
N HIS A 1035 59.64 -25.35 -1.51
CA HIS A 1035 60.53 -24.50 -0.70
C HIS A 1035 60.52 -23.03 -1.13
N PHE A 1036 60.61 -22.75 -2.44
CA PHE A 1036 60.78 -21.38 -2.97
C PHE A 1036 59.50 -20.74 -3.55
N GLY A 1037 58.44 -21.50 -3.79
CA GLY A 1037 57.23 -21.00 -4.44
C GLY A 1037 56.37 -20.10 -3.56
N SER A 1038 55.43 -19.41 -4.20
CA SER A 1038 54.33 -18.70 -3.52
C SER A 1038 53.33 -19.68 -2.90
N THR A 1039 52.48 -19.23 -1.95
CA THR A 1039 51.51 -20.09 -1.24
C THR A 1039 50.68 -21.02 -2.16
N PRO A 1040 50.13 -20.55 -3.30
CA PRO A 1040 49.37 -21.38 -4.24
C PRO A 1040 50.22 -22.47 -4.91
N VAL A 1041 51.46 -22.14 -5.28
CA VAL A 1041 52.43 -23.08 -5.83
C VAL A 1041 52.79 -24.14 -4.79
N LYS A 1042 53.00 -23.74 -3.53
CA LYS A 1042 53.24 -24.67 -2.40
C LYS A 1042 52.05 -25.60 -2.17
N LEU A 1043 50.83 -25.07 -2.22
CA LEU A 1043 49.61 -25.85 -2.04
C LEU A 1043 49.51 -26.99 -3.04
N ILE A 1044 49.59 -26.69 -4.33
CA ILE A 1044 49.41 -27.71 -5.37
C ILE A 1044 50.60 -28.66 -5.41
N SER A 1045 51.83 -28.14 -5.25
CA SER A 1045 53.03 -28.99 -5.18
C SER A 1045 52.95 -29.97 -4.00
N SER A 1046 52.40 -29.55 -2.86
CA SER A 1046 52.20 -30.43 -1.70
C SER A 1046 51.18 -31.54 -1.98
N TYR A 1047 50.11 -31.25 -2.73
CA TYR A 1047 49.14 -32.27 -3.16
C TYR A 1047 49.73 -33.26 -4.16
N CYS A 1048 50.51 -32.79 -5.15
CA CYS A 1048 51.23 -33.67 -6.07
C CYS A 1048 52.19 -34.61 -5.32
N LEU A 1049 52.92 -34.07 -4.34
CA LEU A 1049 53.85 -34.85 -3.53
C LEU A 1049 53.14 -35.87 -2.64
N LEU A 1050 52.00 -35.49 -2.06
CA LEU A 1050 51.16 -36.34 -1.23
C LEU A 1050 50.62 -37.55 -2.02
N GLU A 1051 50.05 -37.29 -3.20
CA GLU A 1051 49.56 -38.34 -4.10
C GLU A 1051 50.71 -39.28 -4.47
N LEU A 1052 51.88 -38.74 -4.85
CA LEU A 1052 53.06 -39.54 -5.19
C LEU A 1052 53.53 -40.43 -4.02
N PHE A 1053 53.59 -39.89 -2.79
CA PHE A 1053 53.99 -40.63 -1.60
C PHE A 1053 52.97 -41.71 -1.23
N GLN A 1054 51.68 -41.43 -1.40
CA GLN A 1054 50.63 -42.43 -1.25
C GLN A 1054 50.84 -43.59 -2.22
N ARG A 1055 51.12 -43.30 -3.51
CA ARG A 1055 51.39 -44.34 -4.51
C ARG A 1055 52.61 -45.18 -4.19
N ILE A 1056 53.73 -44.56 -3.82
CA ILE A 1056 54.95 -45.28 -3.43
C ILE A 1056 54.68 -46.21 -2.23
N THR A 1057 53.88 -45.75 -1.27
CA THR A 1057 53.50 -46.54 -0.08
C THR A 1057 52.59 -47.70 -0.44
N GLU A 1058 51.60 -47.49 -1.32
CA GLU A 1058 50.71 -48.56 -1.82
C GLU A 1058 51.48 -49.63 -2.61
N GLN A 1059 52.44 -49.23 -3.45
CA GLN A 1059 53.33 -50.16 -4.16
C GLN A 1059 54.17 -51.00 -3.20
N LYS A 1060 54.76 -50.37 -2.17
CA LYS A 1060 55.53 -51.08 -1.13
C LYS A 1060 54.69 -52.11 -0.37
N ARG A 1061 53.41 -51.82 -0.11
CA ARG A 1061 52.48 -52.76 0.55
C ARG A 1061 52.11 -53.95 -0.33
N LYS A 1062 51.96 -53.76 -1.65
CA LYS A 1062 51.59 -54.81 -2.61
C LYS A 1062 52.75 -55.71 -3.00
N GLU A 1063 53.96 -55.15 -3.20
CA GLU A 1063 55.16 -55.89 -3.61
C GLU A 1063 56.37 -55.60 -2.71
N PRO A 1064 56.38 -56.11 -1.46
CA PRO A 1064 57.45 -55.82 -0.48
C PRO A 1064 58.85 -56.31 -0.90
N GLU A 1065 58.95 -57.29 -1.81
CA GLU A 1065 60.21 -57.94 -2.19
C GLU A 1065 60.99 -57.23 -3.32
N LYS A 1066 60.32 -56.45 -4.19
CA LYS A 1066 60.98 -55.70 -5.28
C LYS A 1066 61.53 -54.35 -4.83
N VAL A 1067 61.06 -53.83 -3.70
CA VAL A 1067 61.36 -52.48 -3.24
C VAL A 1067 62.44 -52.48 -2.16
N LYS A 1068 63.69 -52.68 -2.57
CA LYS A 1068 64.83 -52.37 -1.70
C LYS A 1068 65.31 -50.96 -2.01
N VAL A 1069 64.94 -50.01 -1.14
CA VAL A 1069 65.56 -48.68 -1.11
C VAL A 1069 67.07 -48.90 -1.02
N GLN A 1070 67.80 -48.60 -2.10
CA GLN A 1070 69.25 -48.76 -2.14
C GLN A 1070 69.89 -47.82 -1.11
N GLN A 1071 71.04 -48.18 -0.55
CA GLN A 1071 71.69 -47.39 0.52
C GLN A 1071 72.04 -45.94 0.09
N ASN A 1072 72.15 -45.65 -1.22
CA ASN A 1072 72.38 -44.31 -1.75
C ASN A 1072 71.13 -43.40 -1.77
N THR A 1073 69.91 -43.95 -1.67
CA THR A 1073 68.66 -43.17 -1.66
C THR A 1073 68.34 -42.48 -0.33
N ASN A 1074 69.03 -42.86 0.75
CA ASN A 1074 68.78 -42.29 2.08
C ASN A 1074 69.01 -40.77 2.09
N HIS A 1075 70.10 -40.26 1.51
CA HIS A 1075 70.41 -38.82 1.54
C HIS A 1075 69.37 -37.94 0.83
N HIS A 1076 68.72 -38.45 -0.22
CA HIS A 1076 67.67 -37.72 -0.93
C HIS A 1076 66.37 -37.65 -0.12
N ILE A 1077 66.00 -38.73 0.56
CA ILE A 1077 64.82 -38.79 1.43
C ILE A 1077 64.98 -37.80 2.60
N TRP A 1078 66.15 -37.74 3.23
CA TRP A 1078 66.45 -36.77 4.30
C TRP A 1078 66.30 -35.31 3.86
N SER A 1079 66.74 -34.99 2.64
CA SER A 1079 66.57 -33.66 2.06
C SER A 1079 65.09 -33.31 1.85
N ILE A 1080 64.30 -34.27 1.36
CA ILE A 1080 62.85 -34.10 1.19
C ILE A 1080 62.17 -33.92 2.56
N ILE A 1081 62.48 -34.78 3.54
CA ILE A 1081 61.93 -34.70 4.89
C ILE A 1081 62.26 -33.36 5.55
N SER A 1082 63.49 -32.85 5.37
CA SER A 1082 63.89 -31.55 5.90
C SER A 1082 63.06 -30.39 5.34
N VAL A 1083 62.76 -30.41 4.03
CA VAL A 1083 61.90 -29.41 3.39
C VAL A 1083 60.47 -29.52 3.92
N LEU A 1084 59.94 -30.73 4.09
CA LEU A 1084 58.60 -30.95 4.62
C LEU A 1084 58.47 -30.53 6.09
N GLN A 1085 59.46 -30.86 6.92
CA GLN A 1085 59.51 -30.49 8.34
C GLN A 1085 59.48 -28.97 8.50
N GLY A 1086 60.19 -28.23 7.65
CA GLY A 1086 60.19 -26.75 7.64
C GLY A 1086 58.85 -26.11 7.28
N LEU A 1087 57.87 -26.88 6.80
CA LEU A 1087 56.55 -26.39 6.36
C LEU A 1087 55.38 -26.87 7.23
N ILE A 1088 55.64 -27.60 8.31
CA ILE A 1088 54.60 -28.08 9.25
C ILE A 1088 53.86 -26.92 9.94
N PHE A 1089 54.52 -25.76 10.11
CA PHE A 1089 53.92 -24.57 10.71
C PHE A 1089 53.59 -23.48 9.65
N HIS A 1090 53.36 -23.89 8.40
CA HIS A 1090 53.00 -22.97 7.33
C HIS A 1090 51.63 -22.30 7.57
N SER A 1091 51.45 -21.06 7.09
CA SER A 1091 50.24 -20.27 7.29
C SER A 1091 49.00 -20.78 6.55
N ASP A 1092 49.17 -21.53 5.45
CA ASP A 1092 48.10 -22.33 4.84
C ASP A 1092 48.14 -23.74 5.43
N ILE A 1093 47.08 -24.10 6.16
CA ILE A 1093 46.96 -25.38 6.85
C ILE A 1093 46.95 -26.57 5.89
N ARG A 1094 46.42 -26.43 4.67
CA ARG A 1094 46.37 -27.54 3.72
C ARG A 1094 47.78 -27.94 3.29
N VAL A 1095 48.65 -26.95 3.04
CA VAL A 1095 50.07 -27.18 2.75
C VAL A 1095 50.72 -27.92 3.91
N ALA A 1096 50.53 -27.42 5.14
CA ALA A 1096 51.14 -27.99 6.33
C ALA A 1096 50.66 -29.43 6.60
N THR A 1097 49.36 -29.69 6.50
CA THR A 1097 48.76 -31.03 6.66
C THR A 1097 49.28 -31.99 5.58
N ASN A 1098 49.32 -31.58 4.32
CA ASN A 1098 49.88 -32.39 3.25
C ASN A 1098 51.35 -32.74 3.53
N CYS A 1099 52.15 -31.78 4.01
CA CYS A 1099 53.55 -32.03 4.38
C CYS A 1099 53.66 -33.03 5.54
N ALA A 1100 52.83 -32.89 6.59
CA ALA A 1100 52.80 -33.83 7.71
C ALA A 1100 52.40 -35.24 7.29
N LEU A 1101 51.41 -35.37 6.38
CA LEU A 1101 50.98 -36.64 5.82
C LEU A 1101 51.98 -37.25 4.84
N CYS A 1102 52.80 -36.45 4.16
CA CYS A 1102 53.95 -36.95 3.39
C CYS A 1102 55.02 -37.51 4.33
N ILE A 1103 55.35 -36.79 5.41
CA ILE A 1103 56.31 -37.25 6.42
C ILE A 1103 55.84 -38.56 7.05
N SER A 1104 54.55 -38.68 7.43
CA SER A 1104 54.02 -39.90 8.04
C SER A 1104 54.17 -41.13 7.15
N ARG A 1105 53.99 -40.96 5.84
CA ARG A 1105 54.21 -42.04 4.86
C ARG A 1105 55.69 -42.35 4.61
N ALA A 1106 56.56 -41.35 4.73
CA ALA A 1106 58.00 -41.50 4.50
C ALA A 1106 58.77 -42.06 5.70
N VAL A 1107 58.27 -41.88 6.93
CA VAL A 1107 58.90 -42.40 8.15
C VAL A 1107 59.01 -43.93 8.13
N ASP A 1108 58.03 -44.62 7.54
CA ASP A 1108 58.07 -46.08 7.31
C ASP A 1108 59.20 -46.53 6.35
N TRP A 1109 59.88 -45.59 5.68
CA TRP A 1109 60.98 -45.86 4.76
C TRP A 1109 62.36 -45.76 5.41
N GLU A 1110 62.43 -45.28 6.65
CA GLU A 1110 63.67 -44.99 7.38
C GLU A 1110 63.88 -45.88 8.62
N ASN A 1111 65.13 -46.17 8.95
CA ASN A 1111 65.51 -47.01 10.11
C ASN A 1111 66.07 -46.20 11.30
N GLN A 1112 66.17 -44.86 11.23
CA GLN A 1112 66.87 -44.02 12.25
C GLN A 1112 66.09 -42.75 12.67
N VAL A 1113 64.83 -42.91 13.07
CA VAL A 1113 63.94 -41.81 13.45
C VAL A 1113 64.22 -41.28 14.87
N GLU A 1114 64.78 -42.10 15.77
CA GLU A 1114 64.98 -41.77 17.20
C GLU A 1114 65.91 -40.56 17.46
N ASN A 1115 66.79 -40.20 16.52
CA ASN A 1115 67.83 -39.18 16.70
C ASN A 1115 67.51 -37.81 16.07
N ASP A 1116 66.35 -37.64 15.42
CA ASP A 1116 66.01 -36.37 14.79
C ASP A 1116 65.40 -35.39 15.79
N ILE A 1117 66.09 -34.25 15.98
CA ILE A 1117 65.70 -33.18 16.91
C ILE A 1117 64.43 -32.47 16.44
N TRP A 1118 64.12 -32.47 15.14
CA TRP A 1118 62.98 -31.75 14.60
C TRP A 1118 61.63 -32.35 15.02
N TYR A 1119 61.48 -33.68 15.00
CA TYR A 1119 60.24 -34.32 15.48
C TYR A 1119 59.95 -34.00 16.95
N ARG A 1120 61.01 -33.93 17.76
CA ARG A 1120 60.91 -33.52 19.16
C ARG A 1120 60.48 -32.05 19.27
N LEU A 1121 61.12 -31.15 18.53
CA LEU A 1121 60.79 -29.72 18.54
C LEU A 1121 59.32 -29.47 18.11
N ILE A 1122 58.87 -30.12 17.03
CA ILE A 1122 57.48 -30.00 16.54
C ILE A 1122 56.48 -30.45 17.61
N THR A 1123 56.79 -31.55 18.31
CA THR A 1123 55.94 -32.11 19.37
C THR A 1123 55.96 -31.24 20.63
N GLU A 1124 57.12 -30.69 21.00
CA GLU A 1124 57.27 -29.74 22.12
C GLU A 1124 56.48 -28.45 21.87
N GLU A 1125 56.58 -27.87 20.67
CA GLU A 1125 55.81 -26.67 20.27
C GLU A 1125 54.30 -26.94 20.23
N LEU A 1126 53.87 -28.11 19.76
CA LEU A 1126 52.47 -28.55 19.81
C LEU A 1126 51.96 -28.58 21.25
N VAL A 1127 52.67 -29.27 22.14
CA VAL A 1127 52.25 -29.43 23.54
C VAL A 1127 52.26 -28.09 24.27
N MET A 1128 53.28 -27.26 24.05
CA MET A 1128 53.34 -25.91 24.61
C MET A 1128 52.15 -25.07 24.16
N THR A 1129 51.78 -25.11 22.88
CA THR A 1129 50.66 -24.28 22.39
C THR A 1129 49.30 -24.76 22.86
N LEU A 1130 49.12 -26.08 23.02
CA LEU A 1130 47.88 -26.64 23.56
C LEU A 1130 47.75 -26.49 25.10
N ALA A 1131 48.85 -26.43 25.84
CA ALA A 1131 48.85 -26.37 27.31
C ALA A 1131 48.78 -24.94 27.89
N VAL A 1132 49.14 -23.89 27.14
CA VAL A 1132 49.14 -22.49 27.64
C VAL A 1132 47.76 -21.83 27.56
N SER A 1133 47.21 -21.42 28.72
CA SER A 1133 45.93 -20.72 28.81
C SER A 1133 46.03 -19.26 28.33
N GLY A 1134 45.25 -18.87 27.32
CA GLY A 1134 45.09 -17.46 26.89
C GLY A 1134 45.35 -17.15 25.40
N LEU A 1135 45.84 -18.12 24.61
CA LEU A 1135 46.03 -17.99 23.15
C LEU A 1135 44.88 -18.60 22.32
N SER A 1136 43.76 -18.94 22.96
CA SER A 1136 42.63 -19.65 22.35
C SER A 1136 41.72 -18.75 21.50
N SER A 1137 42.26 -18.13 20.44
CA SER A 1137 41.42 -17.70 19.32
C SER A 1137 41.03 -18.93 18.49
N LYS A 1138 39.84 -18.92 17.86
CA LYS A 1138 39.42 -19.97 16.92
C LYS A 1138 40.46 -20.21 15.80
N SER A 1139 41.25 -19.19 15.45
CA SER A 1139 42.29 -19.28 14.42
C SER A 1139 43.49 -20.12 14.85
N ILE A 1140 43.96 -20.00 16.10
CA ILE A 1140 45.18 -20.69 16.56
C ILE A 1140 44.97 -22.21 16.66
N MET A 1141 43.78 -22.65 17.08
CA MET A 1141 43.48 -24.08 17.23
C MET A 1141 43.42 -24.87 15.92
N ILE A 1142 43.21 -24.19 14.79
CA ILE A 1142 43.22 -24.82 13.46
C ILE A 1142 44.66 -25.20 13.08
N TYR A 1143 45.67 -24.39 13.42
CA TYR A 1143 47.08 -24.61 13.04
C TYR A 1143 47.78 -25.81 13.70
N HIS A 1144 47.15 -26.51 14.65
CA HIS A 1144 47.76 -27.66 15.33
C HIS A 1144 47.60 -28.99 14.59
N LYS A 1145 46.63 -29.10 13.67
CA LYS A 1145 46.34 -30.37 12.98
C LYS A 1145 47.58 -31.06 12.36
N PRO A 1146 48.46 -30.35 11.62
CA PRO A 1146 49.63 -30.98 11.02
C PRO A 1146 50.64 -31.50 12.05
N ALA A 1147 50.86 -30.75 13.13
CA ALA A 1147 51.79 -31.15 14.19
C ALA A 1147 51.22 -32.32 15.01
N VAL A 1148 49.90 -32.39 15.18
CA VAL A 1148 49.22 -33.54 15.79
C VAL A 1148 49.46 -34.83 15.01
N GLU A 1149 49.39 -34.79 13.67
CA GLU A 1149 49.70 -35.95 12.82
C GLU A 1149 51.13 -36.48 13.05
N ILE A 1150 52.10 -35.57 13.26
CA ILE A 1150 53.48 -35.93 13.57
C ILE A 1150 53.61 -36.55 14.97
N ALA A 1151 52.95 -35.98 15.97
CA ALA A 1151 52.95 -36.55 17.32
C ALA A 1151 52.30 -37.95 17.35
N VAL A 1152 51.18 -38.11 16.65
CA VAL A 1152 50.47 -39.39 16.45
C VAL A 1152 51.37 -40.41 15.75
N LEU A 1153 52.08 -40.00 14.69
CA LEU A 1153 53.03 -40.85 14.00
C LEU A 1153 54.11 -41.38 14.94
N MET A 1154 54.69 -40.51 15.79
CA MET A 1154 55.72 -40.91 16.74
C MET A 1154 55.18 -41.89 17.81
N LEU A 1155 53.92 -41.73 18.24
CA LEU A 1155 53.24 -42.63 19.17
C LEU A 1155 52.92 -44.00 18.54
N LYS A 1156 52.70 -44.06 17.22
CA LYS A 1156 52.39 -45.30 16.47
C LYS A 1156 53.62 -46.12 16.09
N MET A 1157 54.83 -45.62 16.32
CA MET A 1157 56.06 -46.36 16.01
C MET A 1157 56.15 -47.67 16.79
N GLN A 1158 56.75 -48.71 16.20
CA GLN A 1158 56.98 -50.01 16.87
C GLN A 1158 57.71 -49.86 18.20
N GLN A 1159 58.58 -48.87 18.32
CA GLN A 1159 59.19 -48.44 19.58
C GLN A 1159 59.00 -46.93 19.73
N VAL A 1160 58.15 -46.53 20.68
CA VAL A 1160 57.86 -45.12 20.97
C VAL A 1160 59.13 -44.43 21.50
N PRO A 1161 59.59 -43.32 20.90
CA PRO A 1161 60.76 -42.60 21.35
C PRO A 1161 60.68 -42.18 22.82
N LYS A 1162 61.74 -42.45 23.60
CA LYS A 1162 61.76 -42.20 25.06
C LYS A 1162 61.45 -40.76 25.44
N TRP A 1163 61.85 -39.79 24.62
CA TRP A 1163 61.63 -38.37 24.87
C TRP A 1163 60.15 -37.97 24.86
N ILE A 1164 59.25 -38.73 24.21
CA ILE A 1164 57.81 -38.43 24.15
C ILE A 1164 57.18 -38.44 25.53
N SER A 1165 57.60 -39.36 26.40
CA SER A 1165 57.15 -39.43 27.80
C SER A 1165 57.56 -38.21 28.64
N HIS A 1166 58.59 -37.46 28.21
CA HIS A 1166 59.01 -36.22 28.85
C HIS A 1166 58.28 -34.99 28.28
N VAL A 1167 57.74 -35.07 27.06
CA VAL A 1167 57.00 -33.98 26.42
C VAL A 1167 55.53 -34.03 26.82
N PHE A 1168 54.90 -35.21 26.76
CA PHE A 1168 53.56 -35.48 27.27
C PHE A 1168 53.60 -35.96 28.72
N ASP A 1169 54.08 -35.09 29.63
CA ASP A 1169 54.03 -35.40 31.06
C ASP A 1169 52.63 -35.12 31.67
N ASP A 1170 52.44 -35.54 32.92
CA ASP A 1170 51.16 -35.40 33.63
C ASP A 1170 50.66 -33.95 33.71
N SER A 1171 51.58 -32.98 33.80
CA SER A 1171 51.27 -31.56 33.91
C SER A 1171 50.85 -30.97 32.56
N CYS A 1172 51.57 -31.31 31.49
CA CYS A 1172 51.28 -30.93 30.12
C CYS A 1172 49.92 -31.47 29.68
N ILE A 1173 49.66 -32.77 29.87
CA ILE A 1173 48.38 -33.40 29.49
C ILE A 1173 47.21 -32.76 30.26
N SER A 1174 47.38 -32.53 31.56
CA SER A 1174 46.36 -31.86 32.38
C SER A 1174 46.08 -30.43 31.89
N GLY A 1175 47.13 -29.68 31.52
CA GLY A 1175 47.00 -28.33 30.96
C GLY A 1175 46.28 -28.32 29.61
N ILE A 1176 46.58 -29.27 28.72
CA ILE A 1176 45.89 -29.43 27.44
C ILE A 1176 44.39 -29.68 27.67
N ILE A 1177 44.03 -30.66 28.51
CA ILE A 1177 42.62 -31.02 28.76
C ILE A 1177 41.84 -29.84 29.37
N GLN A 1178 42.47 -29.06 30.26
CA GLN A 1178 41.82 -27.90 30.88
C GLN A 1178 41.52 -26.75 29.90
N ASN A 1179 42.29 -26.64 28.81
CA ASN A 1179 42.09 -25.60 27.79
C ASN A 1179 41.10 -26.03 26.69
N LEU A 1180 40.67 -27.29 26.66
CA LEU A 1180 39.68 -27.77 25.70
C LEU A 1180 38.24 -27.46 26.17
N SER A 1181 37.39 -27.15 25.20
CA SER A 1181 35.96 -26.91 25.38
C SER A 1181 35.17 -27.66 24.30
N PRO A 1182 33.88 -27.95 24.50
CA PRO A 1182 33.08 -28.68 23.52
C PRO A 1182 33.05 -28.06 22.10
N GLY A 1183 33.40 -26.77 21.97
CA GLY A 1183 33.44 -26.04 20.71
C GLY A 1183 34.79 -25.96 20.00
N ASN A 1184 35.85 -26.52 20.57
CA ASN A 1184 37.19 -26.44 20.00
C ASN A 1184 37.90 -27.80 19.87
N VAL A 1185 37.19 -28.90 20.12
CA VAL A 1185 37.67 -30.26 19.89
C VAL A 1185 37.63 -30.56 18.39
N THR A 1186 38.74 -31.01 17.81
CA THR A 1186 38.82 -31.47 16.41
C THR A 1186 39.08 -32.97 16.34
N ARG A 1187 38.80 -33.58 15.18
CA ARG A 1187 39.02 -35.02 14.92
C ARG A 1187 40.45 -35.43 15.24
N GLU A 1188 41.41 -34.62 14.81
CA GLU A 1188 42.85 -34.89 14.99
C GLU A 1188 43.24 -34.90 16.47
N MET A 1189 42.64 -34.05 17.31
CA MET A 1189 42.87 -34.07 18.76
C MET A 1189 42.35 -35.36 19.40
N VAL A 1190 41.20 -35.86 18.95
CA VAL A 1190 40.65 -37.14 19.43
C VAL A 1190 41.58 -38.29 19.05
N ILE A 1191 42.15 -38.29 17.83
CA ILE A 1191 43.16 -39.26 17.39
C ILE A 1191 44.39 -39.21 18.31
N LEU A 1192 44.89 -38.01 18.64
CA LEU A 1192 46.05 -37.86 19.53
C LEU A 1192 45.79 -38.49 20.90
N PHE A 1193 44.66 -38.18 21.52
CA PHE A 1193 44.32 -38.76 22.82
C PHE A 1193 44.14 -40.28 22.73
N ARG A 1194 43.58 -40.81 21.63
CA ARG A 1194 43.48 -42.26 21.42
C ARG A 1194 44.86 -42.92 21.41
N GLU A 1195 45.83 -42.35 20.70
CA GLU A 1195 47.17 -42.94 20.63
C GLU A 1195 47.99 -42.73 21.92
N LEU A 1196 47.73 -41.66 22.67
CA LEU A 1196 48.28 -41.48 24.03
C LEU A 1196 47.75 -42.55 25.00
N ILE A 1197 46.48 -42.98 24.85
CA ILE A 1197 45.92 -44.12 25.60
C ILE A 1197 46.66 -45.40 25.23
N ARG A 1198 46.79 -45.70 23.93
CA ARG A 1198 47.49 -46.91 23.44
C ARG A 1198 48.94 -46.98 23.91
N SER A 1199 49.59 -45.83 24.06
CA SER A 1199 50.97 -45.73 24.54
C SER A 1199 51.10 -45.74 26.07
N GLY A 1200 49.99 -45.83 26.81
CA GLY A 1200 49.98 -45.88 28.29
C GLY A 1200 50.34 -44.56 28.97
N LEU A 1201 50.17 -43.41 28.30
CA LEU A 1201 50.56 -42.08 28.81
C LEU A 1201 49.42 -41.32 29.50
N LEU A 1202 48.15 -41.71 29.32
CA LEU A 1202 47.01 -41.10 30.02
C LEU A 1202 46.71 -41.81 31.35
N ASN A 1203 46.47 -41.04 32.41
CA ASN A 1203 46.00 -41.58 33.69
C ASN A 1203 44.47 -41.59 33.79
N SER A 1204 43.93 -42.23 34.84
CA SER A 1204 42.47 -42.35 35.04
C SER A 1204 41.74 -41.00 35.22
N LYS A 1205 42.41 -39.96 35.72
CA LYS A 1205 41.83 -38.60 35.85
C LYS A 1205 41.74 -37.89 34.51
N HIS A 1206 42.74 -38.07 33.64
CA HIS A 1206 42.73 -37.55 32.27
C HIS A 1206 41.61 -38.18 31.46
N ILE A 1207 41.47 -39.50 31.54
CA ILE A 1207 40.43 -40.28 30.86
C ILE A 1207 39.02 -39.81 31.27
N ALA A 1208 38.77 -39.63 32.57
CA ALA A 1208 37.47 -39.19 33.06
C ALA A 1208 37.10 -37.78 32.54
N SER A 1209 38.07 -36.86 32.53
CA SER A 1209 37.88 -35.48 32.03
C SER A 1209 37.61 -35.44 30.52
N LEU A 1210 38.33 -36.23 29.72
CA LEU A 1210 38.13 -36.33 28.26
C LEU A 1210 36.76 -36.93 27.91
N ASN A 1211 36.32 -37.96 28.63
CA ASN A 1211 34.99 -38.55 28.43
C ASN A 1211 33.86 -37.53 28.68
N GLN A 1212 33.97 -36.70 29.72
CA GLN A 1212 33.00 -35.63 29.97
C GLN A 1212 33.00 -34.57 28.85
N LEU A 1213 34.19 -34.19 28.37
CA LEU A 1213 34.36 -33.23 27.28
C LEU A 1213 33.76 -33.73 25.95
N PHE A 1214 34.05 -34.98 25.55
CA PHE A 1214 33.55 -35.55 24.29
C PHE A 1214 32.04 -35.78 24.33
N GLN A 1215 31.46 -36.15 25.48
CA GLN A 1215 30.01 -36.21 25.65
C GLN A 1215 29.34 -34.84 25.46
N ALA A 1216 29.95 -33.77 25.97
CA ALA A 1216 29.46 -32.41 25.78
C ALA A 1216 29.62 -31.92 24.33
N CYS A 1217 30.69 -32.33 23.63
CA CYS A 1217 30.91 -32.04 22.21
C CYS A 1217 29.85 -32.71 21.31
N ARG A 1218 29.58 -34.01 21.52
CA ARG A 1218 28.55 -34.76 20.79
C ARG A 1218 27.18 -34.09 20.86
N LYS A 1219 26.78 -33.62 22.04
CA LYS A 1219 25.49 -32.91 22.23
C LYS A 1219 25.38 -31.63 21.41
N ARG A 1220 26.49 -30.92 21.18
CA ARG A 1220 26.52 -29.67 20.43
C ARG A 1220 26.36 -29.90 18.93
N VAL A 1221 27.12 -30.83 18.36
CA VAL A 1221 27.14 -31.11 16.91
C VAL A 1221 25.72 -31.48 16.42
N TYR A 1222 25.02 -32.36 17.15
CA TYR A 1222 23.63 -32.72 16.84
C TYR A 1222 22.61 -31.56 16.96
N THR A 1223 22.93 -30.47 17.64
CA THR A 1223 22.06 -29.27 17.72
C THR A 1223 22.36 -28.22 16.66
N GLU A 1224 23.56 -28.22 16.05
CA GLU A 1224 23.94 -27.29 14.97
C GLU A 1224 23.47 -27.81 13.60
N ASP A 1225 23.53 -29.13 13.34
CA ASP A 1225 23.06 -29.73 12.06
C ASP A 1225 21.54 -29.56 11.81
N ASN A 1226 20.73 -29.33 12.84
CA ASN A 1226 19.28 -29.08 12.70
C ASN A 1226 18.93 -27.63 12.29
N LYS A 1227 19.90 -26.74 12.13
CA LYS A 1227 19.66 -25.31 11.82
C LYS A 1227 20.15 -24.86 10.44
N ASP A 1228 21.03 -25.61 9.79
CA ASP A 1228 21.69 -25.19 8.54
C ASP A 1228 20.98 -25.67 7.26
N ASP A 1229 19.95 -26.52 7.36
CA ASP A 1229 19.22 -27.04 6.18
C ASP A 1229 18.32 -26.00 5.48
N ASP A 1230 18.09 -24.82 6.08
CA ASP A 1230 17.06 -23.88 5.61
C ASP A 1230 17.59 -22.56 4.98
N THR A 1231 18.91 -22.31 4.84
CA THR A 1231 19.38 -20.96 4.43
C THR A 1231 20.49 -20.79 3.39
N GLU A 1232 21.14 -21.83 2.83
CA GLU A 1232 22.25 -21.61 1.87
C GLU A 1232 21.88 -21.63 0.37
N ASP A 1233 20.69 -22.09 -0.03
CA ASP A 1233 20.35 -22.23 -1.46
C ASP A 1233 19.90 -20.96 -2.19
N THR A 1234 19.83 -19.82 -1.50
CA THR A 1234 19.37 -18.57 -2.12
C THR A 1234 20.26 -17.39 -1.77
N LYS A 1235 21.42 -17.29 -2.43
CA LYS A 1235 22.06 -16.03 -2.92
C LYS A 1235 23.51 -16.26 -3.33
N LYS A 1236 23.74 -16.90 -4.47
CA LYS A 1236 24.89 -16.57 -5.32
C LYS A 1236 24.37 -16.39 -6.74
N MET A 1237 24.08 -15.14 -7.08
CA MET A 1237 23.85 -14.70 -8.45
C MET A 1237 25.07 -15.13 -9.27
N VAL A 1238 24.88 -16.12 -10.14
CA VAL A 1238 25.94 -16.81 -10.87
C VAL A 1238 26.53 -15.84 -11.89
N VAL A 1239 27.64 -15.22 -11.52
CA VAL A 1239 28.51 -14.52 -12.46
C VAL A 1239 29.23 -15.61 -13.26
N PHE A 1240 29.26 -15.50 -14.60
CA PHE A 1240 30.04 -16.40 -15.46
C PHE A 1240 31.54 -16.37 -15.13
N PRO A 1241 32.31 -17.42 -15.47
CA PRO A 1241 33.75 -17.47 -15.28
C PRO A 1241 34.49 -16.73 -16.42
N ASP A 1242 34.31 -15.40 -16.48
CA ASP A 1242 35.33 -14.54 -17.11
C ASP A 1242 36.57 -14.39 -16.21
N ASP A 1243 36.46 -14.82 -14.96
CA ASP A 1243 37.53 -14.78 -13.99
C ASP A 1243 38.21 -16.15 -13.91
N LEU A 1244 39.47 -16.22 -14.37
CA LEU A 1244 40.36 -17.37 -14.17
C LEU A 1244 40.41 -17.82 -12.69
N GLY A 1245 40.10 -16.92 -11.76
CA GLY A 1245 39.90 -17.23 -10.35
C GLY A 1245 38.85 -18.32 -10.11
N LYS A 1246 37.75 -18.35 -10.86
CA LYS A 1246 36.72 -19.39 -10.72
C LYS A 1246 37.15 -20.75 -11.25
N VAL A 1247 37.87 -20.77 -12.38
CA VAL A 1247 38.46 -22.02 -12.91
C VAL A 1247 39.43 -22.61 -11.89
N TYR A 1248 40.25 -21.74 -11.28
CA TYR A 1248 41.17 -22.11 -10.21
C TYR A 1248 40.44 -22.65 -8.96
N GLU A 1249 39.41 -21.95 -8.47
CA GLU A 1249 38.59 -22.38 -7.33
C GLU A 1249 37.92 -23.74 -7.56
N VAL A 1250 37.30 -23.94 -8.73
CA VAL A 1250 36.64 -25.19 -9.11
C VAL A 1250 37.61 -26.36 -9.07
N LEU A 1251 38.77 -26.20 -9.70
CA LEU A 1251 39.77 -27.26 -9.72
C LEU A 1251 40.34 -27.53 -8.32
N ILE A 1252 40.50 -26.53 -7.45
CA ILE A 1252 40.94 -26.73 -6.06
C ILE A 1252 39.89 -27.45 -5.21
N ASN A 1253 38.61 -27.16 -5.41
CA ASN A 1253 37.53 -27.87 -4.73
C ASN A 1253 37.55 -29.36 -5.09
N LEU A 1254 37.82 -29.71 -6.34
CA LEU A 1254 37.97 -31.11 -6.78
C LEU A 1254 39.21 -31.83 -6.22
N ILE A 1255 40.21 -31.08 -5.74
CA ILE A 1255 41.42 -31.64 -5.10
C ILE A 1255 41.19 -31.90 -3.59
N SER A 1256 40.37 -31.07 -2.94
CA SER A 1256 40.16 -31.12 -1.49
C SER A 1256 39.10 -32.19 -1.14
N PRO A 1257 39.36 -33.10 -0.18
CA PRO A 1257 38.35 -34.10 0.19
C PRO A 1257 37.16 -33.44 0.91
N GLU A 1258 35.97 -33.57 0.34
CA GLU A 1258 34.70 -33.28 1.00
C GLU A 1258 34.41 -34.35 2.04
N SER A 1259 34.95 -34.19 3.25
CA SER A 1259 34.39 -34.86 4.42
C SER A 1259 33.70 -33.80 5.25
N SER A 1260 32.40 -33.98 5.53
CA SER A 1260 31.68 -33.12 6.48
C SER A 1260 32.48 -33.13 7.79
N LEU A 1261 32.93 -31.95 8.22
CA LEU A 1261 33.82 -31.81 9.39
C LEU A 1261 33.21 -32.40 10.67
N ASN A 1262 31.88 -32.50 10.70
CA ASN A 1262 31.08 -32.97 11.83
C ASN A 1262 30.97 -34.51 11.89
N GLU A 1263 30.72 -35.21 10.77
CA GLU A 1263 30.60 -36.69 10.79
C GLU A 1263 31.94 -37.36 11.14
N GLY A 1264 33.04 -36.91 10.53
CA GLY A 1264 34.36 -37.48 10.79
C GLY A 1264 34.88 -37.26 12.22
N LEU A 1265 34.40 -36.22 12.93
CA LEU A 1265 34.68 -36.01 14.35
C LEU A 1265 33.88 -36.98 15.23
N LEU A 1266 32.60 -37.20 14.91
CA LEU A 1266 31.71 -38.09 15.67
C LEU A 1266 32.17 -39.55 15.59
N GLU A 1267 32.53 -40.03 14.39
CA GLU A 1267 33.09 -41.37 14.20
C GLU A 1267 34.35 -41.57 15.06
N GLU A 1268 35.23 -40.57 15.09
CA GLU A 1268 36.50 -40.69 15.80
C GLU A 1268 36.31 -40.71 17.34
N ILE A 1269 35.32 -39.98 17.86
CA ILE A 1269 34.93 -40.03 19.27
C ILE A 1269 34.43 -41.43 19.64
N GLU A 1270 33.73 -42.11 18.74
CA GLU A 1270 33.28 -43.49 18.95
C GLU A 1270 34.45 -44.45 19.04
N VAL A 1271 35.40 -44.37 18.10
CA VAL A 1271 36.60 -45.22 18.12
C VAL A 1271 37.47 -44.96 19.37
N PHE A 1272 37.52 -43.71 19.85
CA PHE A 1272 38.16 -43.40 21.13
C PHE A 1272 37.50 -44.13 22.31
N CYS A 1273 36.17 -44.14 22.37
CA CYS A 1273 35.43 -44.86 23.40
C CYS A 1273 35.65 -46.38 23.33
N GLU A 1274 35.69 -46.95 22.12
CA GLU A 1274 35.99 -48.38 21.90
C GLU A 1274 37.40 -48.74 22.37
N THR A 1275 38.40 -47.93 22.02
CA THR A 1275 39.80 -48.16 22.42
C THR A 1275 39.96 -48.11 23.94
N LEU A 1276 39.13 -47.32 24.64
CA LEU A 1276 39.10 -47.30 26.09
C LEU A 1276 38.67 -48.65 26.67
N MET A 1277 37.64 -49.26 26.08
CA MET A 1277 37.13 -50.57 26.51
C MET A 1277 38.09 -51.73 26.19
N GLU A 1278 38.96 -51.58 25.19
CA GLU A 1278 40.01 -52.57 24.87
C GLU A 1278 41.27 -52.45 25.75
N SER A 1279 41.45 -51.32 26.44
CA SER A 1279 42.63 -51.04 27.29
C SER A 1279 42.40 -51.22 28.80
N GLU A 1280 41.14 -51.34 29.23
CA GLU A 1280 40.71 -51.87 30.54
C GLU A 1280 40.75 -53.41 30.56
#